data_AF-A0A4E9F7P9-F1
#
_entry.id   AF-A0A4E9F7P9-F1
#
_cell.length_a   1.000
_cell.length_b   1.000
_cell.length_c   1.000
_cell.angle_alpha   90.00
_cell.angle_beta   90.00
_cell.angle_gamma   90.00
#
_symmetry.space_group_name_H-M   'P 1'
#
loop_
_entity.id
_entity.type
_entity.pdbx_description
1 polymer ?
#
loop_
_entity_poly.entity_id
_entity_poly.type
_entity_poly.pdbx_seq_one_letter_code
_entity_poly.pdbx_strand_id
1 'polypeptide(L)'
;MSEFLDNQAEESENSGETTDTSIDDDDLEPRAKRKRKQKKEKAKKKKRIRSDDEDDEEDDDGEDDEAKIQKEMAGFVVDEDEADEDEGDDNEDDDRSDIEKDDDLELDDEDLDLLNDNLDIQQRPAGGRVVIESDEEEDNDRSKSNLYDKDDLAGDDDQRSDYRESERRIYDGDEGSGTESEHSEDDFIVTDDGQQPQHRQRRYRFADVPEQAIDDAREIFGVDDFNFAEFYDEDAEPGEDEDEYPEDEEQEELEGRDVSHSRKMKPKEKRATLMDTIEPAELEEKLLAPMDKRIQLDDRPERFQLRRVPVSEADEHELEFEAKWIYQYAFDNATLSEQEESCLTVLSNPDLRIDERAKIAAEAPDKIKEALKFIRNQLFEVPFIAFYRKEYVESCLVINDLWKVYQWDEKWCHLQQRKKRLLELMKRMLNYQMENDNAAGMRIVTEQDMNEVHGVQTVEGLMDVSTKFQLYYGPEVPKMIDWEKIQNLSEDDPEREAAEMRFRAATRTDKYMLCIQNGLSGMASRFGLTPLQFAENLDWKRHDIVQDDEEPLKAAEQYVCQSFPTPEAVLTGAIHVVAKQLSREPKVRELLRLRYRLRLKISVCPTKKGREEIDENHKLWPRRYVRDKPVANLRHDEYLWYVQAHASGLLNLKLHCDTEDDIRFEKTMLQEFLSEQPYHRDEYSRVVDMWNKIREEVVTVCVNNFLLPVFEREAHERLLQEAKDYVIKQSTQNLYDRIKTAAYRNVHDDDDDFESGFAGGTKVLSIVYPEERDQASFCALIDQDGQILDHLRLVHITKSMNSKRSDEAELKRQDMIHLRKFIEKRRPHVIAICGENMDAYYLRRDIESLLHEISGIAKEISVEIVDNEAAKIYMHSKQAITEFSNYPPMLRQAVSLGRLLLDPLIEYAHLCNTDDDILCVSYHPLQSEVNKDELLFALSLEFINRVNEVGVDVNRCLEYSHTSYLLQFVCGLGPRKAVHLLKILKQNDNLLESRTKLVTLCRMGPKVFMNSAGFIKIDTAKVSERTDAYVEVLDGSRVHPETYEWARKMAVDALEIDDAADPTSALEEILQNPDKLKDLDLDAFAEELARQGFGNKSITLYDIRAELNHRYKDLRIPYESPSAERIFTMLTKETSDSIGKLVMGRVMHIVYRKPRDPEERERVPPIRDERTGQWKCQYCYKPDFNNTNEVWQHIDSCPGQPVGVKVRFDSGITGFIPNKYLSDRPDSFVDPSERVRRNQPIYCRILELDPDKFSATCSCRSSDLRGLQPQNSEFDRYFDKLKCQDDDEKDKKLREQRKIVTYFVKRVISHPSFHNVTFKDAERMLQKFEQGEAIIRPSSKSVSHLTVTWKVADGIYQHIDIKEEGKQHQFSLGKTLLIGTEEFEDLDEILARHIQPMAALARDVLSHKYYLDGKRAEDRDAIEGYLFDEKKRNPQRIPYTLTPSQDYPGKFVISYLPRNKARHEYMTVTPEGFRFRQQLFQSLETVLSWFKVHYREPPPGMYR
;
A
#
# COMPACT_ATOMS: atom_id res chain seq x y z
N MET A 1 -28.78 10.11 -10.54
CA MET A 1 -29.22 9.97 -9.12
C MET A 1 -28.63 8.73 -8.49
N SER A 2 -28.76 7.56 -9.12
CA SER A 2 -27.72 6.53 -9.01
C SER A 2 -26.38 7.15 -9.38
N GLU A 3 -26.18 7.61 -10.63
CA GLU A 3 -25.00 8.40 -11.14
C GLU A 3 -24.74 9.79 -10.48
N PHE A 4 -25.14 9.97 -9.22
CA PHE A 4 -24.78 11.11 -8.37
C PHE A 4 -24.55 10.63 -6.93
N LEU A 5 -25.26 9.60 -6.48
CA LEU A 5 -24.93 8.86 -5.26
C LEU A 5 -23.77 7.91 -5.52
N ASP A 6 -23.80 7.10 -6.58
CA ASP A 6 -22.71 6.23 -7.05
C ASP A 6 -21.44 7.06 -7.28
N ASN A 7 -21.49 8.19 -8.01
CA ASN A 7 -20.32 9.08 -8.18
C ASN A 7 -19.96 9.92 -6.94
N GLN A 8 -20.74 9.88 -5.85
CA GLN A 8 -20.32 10.38 -4.53
C GLN A 8 -19.82 9.23 -3.63
N ALA A 9 -20.27 8.01 -3.88
CA ALA A 9 -19.78 6.77 -3.29
C ALA A 9 -18.37 6.50 -3.82
N GLU A 10 -18.15 6.44 -5.14
CA GLU A 10 -16.83 6.39 -5.79
C GLU A 10 -15.86 7.48 -5.29
N GLU A 11 -16.34 8.72 -5.08
CA GLU A 11 -15.54 9.82 -4.55
C GLU A 11 -15.33 9.79 -3.01
N SER A 12 -15.92 8.82 -2.30
CA SER A 12 -15.72 8.57 -0.85
C SER A 12 -15.16 7.18 -0.51
N GLU A 13 -15.37 6.18 -1.36
CA GLU A 13 -14.77 4.84 -1.34
C GLU A 13 -13.27 4.92 -1.70
N ASN A 14 -12.89 5.86 -2.57
CA ASN A 14 -11.49 6.28 -2.74
C ASN A 14 -10.87 6.95 -1.48
N SER A 15 -11.62 7.09 -0.38
CA SER A 15 -11.16 7.64 0.90
C SER A 15 -11.39 6.72 2.09
N GLY A 16 -11.18 5.41 1.91
CA GLY A 16 -10.75 4.52 3.00
C GLY A 16 -11.69 3.37 3.34
N GLU A 17 -11.60 2.29 2.56
CA GLU A 17 -11.74 0.93 3.12
C GLU A 17 -10.38 0.24 3.10
N THR A 18 -9.84 0.00 4.29
CA THR A 18 -8.71 -0.92 4.52
C THR A 18 -9.27 -2.21 5.11
N THR A 19 -9.77 -3.09 4.24
CA THR A 19 -10.28 -4.42 4.59
C THR A 19 -9.36 -5.51 4.06
N ASP A 20 -9.28 -6.63 4.78
CA ASP A 20 -8.24 -7.64 4.60
C ASP A 20 -8.22 -8.30 3.21
N THR A 21 -7.02 -8.59 2.72
CA THR A 21 -6.75 -9.88 2.04
C THR A 21 -5.26 -10.19 1.98
N SER A 22 -4.89 -11.39 2.44
CA SER A 22 -3.59 -12.00 2.18
C SER A 22 -3.72 -13.52 2.16
N ILE A 23 -2.91 -14.18 1.33
CA ILE A 23 -2.64 -15.63 1.30
C ILE A 23 -3.71 -16.50 0.58
N ASP A 24 -3.39 -16.73 -0.69
CA ASP A 24 -3.26 -18.03 -1.40
C ASP A 24 -4.47 -18.96 -1.71
N ASP A 25 -4.57 -19.22 -3.03
CA ASP A 25 -4.91 -20.45 -3.77
C ASP A 25 -6.32 -21.11 -3.82
N ASP A 26 -6.67 -21.39 -5.10
CA ASP A 26 -7.46 -22.51 -5.67
C ASP A 26 -9.01 -22.57 -5.67
N ASP A 27 -9.46 -23.25 -6.75
CA ASP A 27 -10.76 -23.82 -7.13
C ASP A 27 -11.96 -22.95 -7.60
N LEU A 28 -12.30 -23.22 -8.87
CA LEU A 28 -13.40 -22.66 -9.69
C LEU A 28 -14.76 -23.35 -9.44
N GLU A 29 -15.85 -22.59 -9.31
CA GLU A 29 -17.00 -22.58 -10.25
C GLU A 29 -18.23 -21.83 -9.68
N PRO A 30 -18.94 -20.98 -10.47
CA PRO A 30 -20.09 -20.20 -10.00
C PRO A 30 -21.45 -20.84 -10.34
N ARG A 31 -22.48 -20.73 -9.46
CA ARG A 31 -23.89 -20.90 -9.89
C ARG A 31 -24.97 -20.18 -9.08
N ALA A 32 -26.04 -19.80 -9.79
CA ALA A 32 -26.91 -18.68 -9.42
C ALA A 32 -28.32 -19.06 -8.91
N LYS A 33 -28.92 -18.13 -8.15
CA LYS A 33 -30.38 -17.83 -8.06
C LYS A 33 -31.35 -18.99 -7.71
N ARG A 34 -31.89 -19.02 -6.47
CA ARG A 34 -33.38 -18.95 -6.24
C ARG A 34 -33.90 -18.84 -4.79
N LYS A 35 -35.01 -18.10 -4.68
CA LYS A 35 -35.75 -17.65 -3.48
C LYS A 35 -36.58 -18.73 -2.75
N ARG A 36 -36.69 -18.55 -1.41
CA ARG A 36 -37.91 -18.56 -0.55
C ARG A 36 -38.49 -19.84 0.12
N LYS A 37 -38.77 -19.67 1.43
CA LYS A 37 -39.85 -20.24 2.32
C LYS A 37 -39.67 -21.63 2.98
N GLN A 38 -39.77 -21.65 4.32
CA GLN A 38 -41.00 -22.06 5.04
C GLN A 38 -41.07 -21.58 6.51
N LYS A 39 -42.21 -21.81 7.22
CA LYS A 39 -42.56 -21.15 8.51
C LYS A 39 -43.66 -21.94 9.29
N LYS A 40 -43.66 -21.87 10.64
CA LYS A 40 -44.59 -22.45 11.69
C LYS A 40 -44.03 -23.72 12.37
N GLU A 41 -44.29 -24.04 13.66
CA GLU A 41 -45.52 -23.84 14.47
C GLU A 41 -45.37 -23.40 15.96
N LYS A 42 -46.31 -22.54 16.41
CA LYS A 42 -47.15 -22.55 17.65
C LYS A 42 -46.58 -22.98 19.04
N ALA A 43 -47.03 -22.48 20.21
CA ALA A 43 -47.64 -21.21 20.70
C ALA A 43 -48.23 -21.39 22.12
N LYS A 44 -48.04 -20.44 23.08
CA LYS A 44 -49.10 -19.85 23.98
C LYS A 44 -48.62 -18.97 25.16
N LYS A 45 -49.30 -17.81 25.31
CA LYS A 45 -49.60 -16.97 26.51
C LYS A 45 -48.61 -15.88 27.02
N LYS A 46 -48.95 -14.61 26.67
CA LYS A 46 -49.09 -13.40 27.54
C LYS A 46 -47.88 -12.98 28.41
N LYS A 47 -47.32 -11.76 28.32
CA LYS A 47 -47.86 -10.42 27.93
C LYS A 47 -46.73 -9.53 27.35
N ARG A 48 -47.09 -8.44 26.62
CA ARG A 48 -46.44 -7.09 26.54
C ARG A 48 -44.90 -7.05 26.70
N ILE A 49 -44.07 -6.62 25.75
CA ILE A 49 -44.19 -5.51 24.76
C ILE A 49 -43.88 -6.01 23.31
N ARG A 50 -43.64 -5.12 22.33
CA ARG A 50 -43.46 -5.39 20.88
C ARG A 50 -42.04 -5.84 20.50
N SER A 51 -41.96 -6.54 19.37
CA SER A 51 -40.81 -6.78 18.47
C SER A 51 -40.61 -5.57 17.52
N ASP A 52 -39.55 -5.47 16.71
CA ASP A 52 -39.12 -6.29 15.55
C ASP A 52 -37.57 -6.25 15.50
N ASP A 53 -36.82 -7.34 15.19
CA ASP A 53 -36.53 -8.02 13.91
C ASP A 53 -35.68 -7.13 12.94
N GLU A 54 -34.73 -7.74 12.21
CA GLU A 54 -33.58 -7.15 11.45
C GLU A 54 -32.37 -6.74 12.33
N ASP A 55 -31.12 -6.72 11.84
CA ASP A 55 -30.25 -7.70 11.15
C ASP A 55 -28.80 -7.10 11.19
N ASP A 56 -27.76 -7.93 11.09
CA ASP A 56 -26.30 -7.66 10.99
C ASP A 56 -25.76 -6.20 10.88
N GLU A 57 -25.10 -5.69 11.94
CA GLU A 57 -24.07 -4.62 11.90
C GLU A 57 -22.95 -4.98 12.93
N GLU A 58 -21.69 -4.99 12.49
CA GLU A 58 -20.48 -5.18 13.33
C GLU A 58 -19.77 -3.82 13.56
N ASP A 59 -18.96 -3.73 14.62
CA ASP A 59 -17.97 -2.68 14.94
C ASP A 59 -18.34 -1.17 14.85
N ASP A 60 -18.62 -0.54 16.02
CA ASP A 60 -17.99 0.72 16.49
C ASP A 60 -18.47 1.08 17.92
N ASP A 61 -17.73 0.64 18.94
CA ASP A 61 -18.03 0.92 20.37
C ASP A 61 -16.73 1.37 21.10
N GLY A 62 -15.95 2.28 20.48
CA GLY A 62 -14.58 2.62 20.91
C GLY A 62 -14.35 3.93 21.68
N GLU A 63 -15.02 5.04 21.33
CA GLU A 63 -14.48 6.39 21.63
C GLU A 63 -14.89 7.02 22.99
N ASP A 64 -16.01 6.62 23.61
CA ASP A 64 -16.64 7.42 24.70
C ASP A 64 -16.02 7.18 26.11
N ASP A 65 -15.19 6.15 26.30
CA ASP A 65 -14.51 5.88 27.58
C ASP A 65 -13.13 6.58 27.72
N GLU A 66 -12.43 6.92 26.64
CA GLU A 66 -11.11 7.58 26.75
C GLU A 66 -11.24 9.03 27.29
N ALA A 67 -12.29 9.75 26.88
CA ALA A 67 -12.64 11.09 27.37
C ALA A 67 -13.04 11.13 28.86
N LYS A 68 -13.38 9.96 29.42
CA LYS A 68 -13.74 9.74 30.83
C LYS A 68 -12.47 9.53 31.67
N ILE A 69 -11.56 8.68 31.18
CA ILE A 69 -10.25 8.41 31.79
C ILE A 69 -9.41 9.70 31.85
N GLN A 70 -9.39 10.52 30.79
CA GLN A 70 -8.69 11.82 30.82
C GLN A 70 -9.25 12.79 31.88
N LYS A 71 -10.53 12.70 32.22
CA LYS A 71 -11.16 13.52 33.27
C LYS A 71 -10.81 13.08 34.69
N GLU A 72 -10.51 11.81 34.90
CA GLU A 72 -10.10 11.27 36.20
C GLU A 72 -8.58 11.41 36.42
N MET A 73 -7.79 11.40 35.34
CA MET A 73 -6.33 11.63 35.37
C MET A 73 -5.90 13.08 35.64
N ALA A 74 -6.79 14.06 35.46
CA ALA A 74 -6.49 15.50 35.63
C ALA A 74 -6.32 15.97 37.10
N GLY A 75 -6.36 15.04 38.07
CA GLY A 75 -6.34 15.36 39.52
C GLY A 75 -4.96 15.43 40.19
N PHE A 76 -3.86 15.11 39.49
CA PHE A 76 -2.53 14.94 40.09
C PHE A 76 -1.46 15.89 39.50
N VAL A 77 -1.45 17.13 40.00
CA VAL A 77 -0.30 18.03 39.92
C VAL A 77 0.07 18.45 41.33
N VAL A 78 1.31 18.17 41.74
CA VAL A 78 1.86 18.57 43.03
C VAL A 78 3.16 19.33 42.75
N ASP A 79 3.05 20.66 42.72
CA ASP A 79 4.20 21.56 42.69
C ASP A 79 4.70 21.87 44.12
N GLU A 80 5.90 22.43 44.20
CA GLU A 80 6.73 22.54 45.42
C GLU A 80 6.26 23.62 46.42
N ASP A 81 6.40 23.35 47.73
CA ASP A 81 6.32 24.35 48.81
C ASP A 81 7.40 24.06 49.89
N GLU A 82 8.12 25.10 50.34
CA GLU A 82 9.13 25.04 51.41
C GLU A 82 8.70 25.84 52.67
N ALA A 83 9.31 25.49 53.82
CA ALA A 83 9.50 26.30 55.04
C ALA A 83 8.36 26.44 56.10
N ASP A 84 8.43 25.53 57.08
CA ASP A 84 8.60 25.80 58.54
C ASP A 84 7.47 26.34 59.46
N GLU A 85 7.68 26.05 60.76
CA GLU A 85 6.97 26.44 62.02
C GLU A 85 5.58 25.79 62.34
N ASP A 86 5.30 25.19 63.52
CA ASP A 86 6.15 24.58 64.58
C ASP A 86 5.32 23.73 65.61
N GLU A 87 6.01 22.99 66.51
CA GLU A 87 5.60 22.41 67.83
C GLU A 87 4.47 21.33 68.00
N GLY A 88 4.87 20.05 68.08
CA GLY A 88 4.49 19.08 69.15
C GLY A 88 3.17 18.26 69.08
N ASP A 89 3.05 17.06 69.68
CA ASP A 89 4.01 16.18 70.38
C ASP A 89 3.48 14.71 70.49
N ASP A 90 4.38 13.71 70.59
CA ASP A 90 4.20 12.26 70.88
C ASP A 90 3.06 11.43 70.21
N ASN A 91 3.43 10.40 69.42
CA ASN A 91 3.04 8.96 69.58
C ASN A 91 3.75 8.04 68.53
N GLU A 92 3.84 6.73 68.80
CA GLU A 92 4.70 5.74 68.10
C GLU A 92 3.94 4.79 67.12
N ASP A 93 4.70 4.17 66.18
CA ASP A 93 4.48 2.92 65.42
C ASP A 93 3.18 2.66 64.59
N ASP A 94 3.31 2.54 63.25
CA ASP A 94 3.03 1.29 62.47
C ASP A 94 3.37 1.48 60.95
N ASP A 95 4.26 0.66 60.37
CA ASP A 95 4.55 0.67 58.92
C ASP A 95 3.42 0.02 58.10
N ARG A 96 2.81 0.76 57.16
CA ARG A 96 1.90 0.20 56.15
C ARG A 96 2.06 0.90 54.80
N SER A 97 2.45 0.13 53.79
CA SER A 97 2.40 0.52 52.38
C SER A 97 1.14 -0.04 51.73
N ASP A 98 0.31 0.82 51.15
CA ASP A 98 -0.87 0.38 50.41
C ASP A 98 -0.49 -0.36 49.12
N ILE A 99 -1.31 -1.36 48.76
CA ILE A 99 -1.25 -2.08 47.50
C ILE A 99 -2.69 -2.16 46.98
N GLU A 100 -3.02 -1.28 46.05
CA GLU A 100 -4.24 -1.40 45.25
C GLU A 100 -4.04 -2.43 44.12
N LYS A 101 -5.11 -2.77 43.39
CA LYS A 101 -5.17 -3.98 42.57
C LYS A 101 -5.13 -3.68 41.08
N ASP A 102 -4.08 -4.17 40.44
CA ASP A 102 -4.08 -4.53 39.02
C ASP A 102 -3.94 -6.06 38.90
N ASP A 103 -5.04 -6.77 38.68
CA ASP A 103 -5.06 -8.13 38.13
C ASP A 103 -5.79 -8.02 36.78
N ASP A 104 -5.06 -8.17 35.66
CA ASP A 104 -5.54 -8.69 34.35
C ASP A 104 -4.41 -8.61 33.30
N LEU A 105 -3.49 -9.60 33.35
CA LEU A 105 -2.55 -9.94 32.28
C LEU A 105 -2.24 -11.45 32.38
N GLU A 106 -3.11 -12.29 31.84
CA GLU A 106 -2.72 -13.65 31.42
C GLU A 106 -2.19 -13.57 29.98
N LEU A 107 -1.17 -14.38 29.68
CA LEU A 107 -0.73 -14.60 28.29
C LEU A 107 -1.75 -15.52 27.61
N ASP A 108 -2.05 -15.28 26.34
CA ASP A 108 -2.83 -16.22 25.54
C ASP A 108 -2.03 -17.49 25.22
N ASP A 109 -2.74 -18.50 24.70
CA ASP A 109 -2.16 -19.81 24.40
C ASP A 109 -1.23 -19.77 23.15
N GLU A 110 -1.30 -18.73 22.31
CA GLU A 110 -0.47 -18.59 21.10
C GLU A 110 0.92 -18.01 21.45
N ASP A 111 0.98 -17.00 22.32
CA ASP A 111 2.21 -16.46 22.91
C ASP A 111 2.98 -17.56 23.67
N LEU A 112 2.25 -18.51 24.29
CA LEU A 112 2.84 -19.67 24.98
C LEU A 112 3.50 -20.68 24.04
N ASP A 113 2.91 -20.98 22.88
CA ASP A 113 3.51 -21.91 21.91
C ASP A 113 4.67 -21.26 21.13
N LEU A 114 4.59 -19.97 20.80
CA LEU A 114 5.72 -19.21 20.25
C LEU A 114 6.93 -19.17 21.21
N LEU A 115 6.70 -19.14 22.53
CA LEU A 115 7.74 -19.24 23.56
C LEU A 115 8.29 -20.67 23.73
N ASN A 116 7.50 -21.71 23.42
CA ASN A 116 7.95 -23.10 23.46
C ASN A 116 8.85 -23.43 22.26
N ASP A 117 8.47 -23.03 21.03
CA ASP A 117 9.24 -23.32 19.81
C ASP A 117 10.59 -22.57 19.74
N ASN A 118 10.67 -21.38 20.35
CA ASN A 118 11.94 -20.64 20.48
C ASN A 118 12.88 -21.19 21.58
N LEU A 119 12.48 -22.22 22.32
CA LEU A 119 13.29 -22.86 23.38
C LEU A 119 13.40 -24.38 23.15
N ASP A 120 14.38 -24.78 22.32
CA ASP A 120 14.72 -26.15 21.89
C ASP A 120 14.91 -27.17 23.06
N ILE A 121 13.80 -27.57 23.68
CA ILE A 121 13.71 -28.42 24.88
C ILE A 121 12.81 -29.62 24.57
N GLN A 122 13.32 -30.51 23.74
CA GLN A 122 12.65 -31.76 23.37
C GLN A 122 12.48 -32.69 24.60
N GLN A 123 11.27 -32.76 25.17
CA GLN A 123 10.89 -33.78 26.16
C GLN A 123 9.58 -34.48 25.81
N ARG A 124 9.67 -35.51 24.95
CA ARG A 124 8.55 -36.42 24.66
C ARG A 124 8.23 -37.33 25.86
N PRO A 125 7.00 -37.35 26.40
CA PRO A 125 6.52 -38.44 27.22
C PRO A 125 6.14 -39.63 26.31
N ALA A 126 6.67 -40.82 26.57
CA ALA A 126 6.36 -42.01 25.78
C ALA A 126 5.23 -42.84 26.40
N GLY A 127 4.20 -43.21 25.61
CA GLY A 127 3.33 -44.35 25.91
C GLY A 127 1.82 -44.07 26.05
N GLY A 128 1.15 -43.70 24.96
CA GLY A 128 -0.30 -43.80 24.80
C GLY A 128 -0.63 -44.43 23.44
N ARG A 129 -1.28 -45.61 23.42
CA ARG A 129 -1.47 -46.40 22.18
C ARG A 129 -2.93 -46.42 21.73
N VAL A 130 -3.22 -45.67 20.66
CA VAL A 130 -4.34 -45.82 19.72
C VAL A 130 -3.75 -45.36 18.38
N VAL A 131 -3.35 -46.20 17.42
CA VAL A 131 -4.14 -47.18 16.64
C VAL A 131 -5.27 -46.50 15.88
N ILE A 132 -4.92 -45.97 14.71
CA ILE A 132 -5.87 -45.76 13.61
C ILE A 132 -5.61 -46.93 12.66
N GLU A 133 -6.56 -47.85 12.57
CA GLU A 133 -6.64 -48.83 11.49
C GLU A 133 -7.50 -48.25 10.37
N SER A 134 -7.30 -48.70 9.14
CA SER A 134 -8.26 -48.48 8.06
C SER A 134 -9.54 -49.28 8.32
N ASP A 135 -10.64 -48.87 7.72
CA ASP A 135 -11.33 -49.64 6.66
C ASP A 135 -12.61 -48.89 6.24
N GLU A 136 -13.19 -49.30 5.12
CA GLU A 136 -14.33 -48.65 4.46
C GLU A 136 -15.68 -49.24 4.91
N GLU A 137 -16.79 -48.68 4.40
CA GLU A 137 -18.17 -49.22 4.43
C GLU A 137 -18.87 -49.47 5.79
N GLU A 138 -19.96 -48.75 6.05
CA GLU A 138 -21.35 -49.29 6.07
C GLU A 138 -22.33 -48.30 6.71
N ASP A 139 -23.32 -47.86 5.93
CA ASP A 139 -24.50 -47.13 6.43
C ASP A 139 -25.37 -48.02 7.34
N ASN A 140 -26.04 -47.45 8.37
CA ASN A 140 -27.49 -47.64 8.55
C ASN A 140 -28.16 -46.84 9.70
N ASP A 141 -29.19 -46.09 9.30
CA ASP A 141 -30.51 -45.95 9.94
C ASP A 141 -30.62 -45.35 11.36
N ARG A 142 -31.20 -44.14 11.43
CA ARG A 142 -32.53 -43.98 12.10
C ARG A 142 -33.43 -42.82 11.62
N SER A 143 -34.17 -43.14 10.56
CA SER A 143 -35.64 -43.00 10.50
C SER A 143 -36.35 -41.62 10.37
N LYS A 144 -37.06 -41.50 9.22
CA LYS A 144 -38.33 -40.76 8.91
C LYS A 144 -38.22 -39.30 8.42
N SER A 145 -38.90 -38.89 7.34
CA SER A 145 -39.80 -39.64 6.44
C SER A 145 -40.09 -38.93 5.10
N ASN A 146 -39.55 -39.52 4.01
CA ASN A 146 -40.19 -39.84 2.71
C ASN A 146 -41.22 -38.89 2.04
N LEU A 147 -41.11 -38.66 0.72
CA LEU A 147 -41.72 -39.52 -0.35
C LEU A 147 -41.43 -39.05 -1.81
N TYR A 148 -40.95 -39.96 -2.70
CA TYR A 148 -40.99 -39.96 -4.20
C TYR A 148 -40.25 -38.87 -5.03
N ASP A 149 -39.60 -39.18 -6.18
CA ASP A 149 -39.10 -40.45 -6.76
C ASP A 149 -38.14 -40.21 -7.97
N LYS A 150 -37.07 -41.03 -8.09
CA LYS A 150 -36.49 -41.69 -9.31
C LYS A 150 -36.12 -40.88 -10.58
N ASP A 151 -35.09 -41.15 -11.41
CA ASP A 151 -34.01 -42.18 -11.60
C ASP A 151 -32.96 -41.54 -12.58
N ASP A 152 -31.74 -41.99 -12.93
CA ASP A 152 -30.69 -43.01 -12.57
C ASP A 152 -29.45 -42.63 -13.47
N LEU A 153 -28.14 -42.94 -13.29
CA LEU A 153 -27.30 -43.65 -12.30
C LEU A 153 -25.79 -43.25 -12.48
N ALA A 154 -24.86 -43.92 -11.77
CA ALA A 154 -23.38 -43.71 -11.67
C ALA A 154 -22.52 -44.42 -12.77
N GLY A 155 -21.17 -44.44 -12.81
CA GLY A 155 -20.04 -43.85 -12.02
C GLY A 155 -18.72 -44.68 -12.11
N ASP A 156 -17.58 -44.09 -11.69
CA ASP A 156 -16.37 -44.60 -10.96
C ASP A 156 -15.65 -45.95 -11.32
N ASP A 157 -14.35 -46.22 -11.03
CA ASP A 157 -13.10 -45.42 -10.85
C ASP A 157 -11.81 -46.35 -10.79
N ASP A 158 -10.61 -45.75 -10.86
CA ASP A 158 -9.32 -46.06 -10.18
C ASP A 158 -8.29 -47.18 -10.57
N GLN A 159 -7.01 -46.84 -10.27
CA GLN A 159 -5.83 -47.62 -9.82
C GLN A 159 -4.85 -48.43 -10.73
N ARG A 160 -3.64 -47.84 -10.88
CA ARG A 160 -2.25 -48.38 -10.67
C ARG A 160 -1.49 -49.33 -11.65
N SER A 161 -0.38 -48.76 -12.15
CA SER A 161 1.03 -49.27 -12.19
C SER A 161 1.53 -50.38 -13.15
N ASP A 162 2.31 -49.91 -14.13
CA ASP A 162 3.69 -50.33 -14.49
C ASP A 162 3.96 -51.57 -15.41
N TYR A 163 5.02 -51.42 -16.23
CA TYR A 163 5.70 -52.35 -17.15
C TYR A 163 5.01 -52.94 -18.40
N ARG A 164 5.63 -52.58 -19.56
CA ARG A 164 5.92 -53.39 -20.78
C ARG A 164 4.87 -53.62 -21.88
N GLU A 165 5.15 -52.97 -23.01
CA GLU A 165 5.69 -53.59 -24.25
C GLU A 165 4.84 -54.63 -25.05
N SER A 166 4.63 -54.31 -26.35
CA SER A 166 4.41 -55.19 -27.52
C SER A 166 2.99 -55.59 -28.02
N GLU A 167 2.79 -55.28 -29.32
CA GLU A 167 2.10 -56.03 -30.41
C GLU A 167 0.55 -56.23 -30.51
N ARG A 168 -0.04 -55.39 -31.39
CA ARG A 168 -0.78 -55.74 -32.65
C ARG A 168 -1.90 -56.83 -32.66
N ARG A 169 -3.10 -56.38 -33.07
CA ARG A 169 -4.01 -56.98 -34.09
C ARG A 169 -5.18 -55.99 -34.32
N ILE A 170 -5.55 -55.51 -35.52
CA ILE A 170 -5.77 -56.09 -36.86
C ILE A 170 -6.98 -57.04 -36.91
N TYR A 171 -8.07 -56.57 -37.54
CA TYR A 171 -8.94 -57.37 -38.42
C TYR A 171 -9.71 -56.46 -39.43
N ASP A 172 -9.95 -57.01 -40.62
CA ASP A 172 -10.56 -56.54 -41.89
C ASP A 172 -11.53 -55.32 -41.91
N GLY A 173 -11.64 -54.55 -43.02
CA GLY A 173 -10.89 -54.63 -44.29
C GLY A 173 -11.56 -54.00 -45.53
N ASP A 174 -10.99 -54.33 -46.70
CA ASP A 174 -11.42 -54.13 -48.11
C ASP A 174 -10.92 -52.91 -48.93
N GLU A 175 -10.65 -53.21 -50.21
CA GLU A 175 -9.84 -52.58 -51.27
C GLU A 175 -10.48 -51.32 -51.94
N GLY A 176 -9.83 -50.50 -52.79
CA GLY A 176 -8.41 -50.40 -53.21
C GLY A 176 -8.18 -49.84 -54.65
N SER A 177 -7.10 -49.06 -54.84
CA SER A 177 -6.35 -48.81 -56.11
C SER A 177 -6.90 -47.89 -57.25
N GLY A 178 -6.05 -46.94 -57.67
CA GLY A 178 -5.92 -46.43 -59.07
C GLY A 178 -6.47 -45.02 -59.37
N THR A 179 -5.89 -44.12 -60.19
CA THR A 179 -4.54 -43.80 -60.73
C THR A 179 -4.73 -42.82 -61.91
N GLU A 180 -4.05 -41.66 -61.88
CA GLU A 180 -3.51 -40.88 -63.02
C GLU A 180 -4.40 -40.25 -64.13
N SER A 181 -4.06 -39.00 -64.49
CA SER A 181 -4.18 -38.35 -65.83
C SER A 181 -5.59 -38.00 -66.37
N GLU A 182 -5.82 -37.08 -67.33
CA GLU A 182 -5.12 -35.89 -67.87
C GLU A 182 -6.12 -35.13 -68.80
N HIS A 183 -5.98 -33.81 -68.99
CA HIS A 183 -6.49 -33.03 -70.17
C HIS A 183 -8.04 -33.00 -70.40
N SER A 184 -8.65 -32.12 -71.22
CA SER A 184 -8.36 -30.73 -71.68
C SER A 184 -9.57 -30.13 -72.45
N GLU A 185 -9.42 -28.88 -72.92
CA GLU A 185 -10.15 -28.18 -74.02
C GLU A 185 -11.47 -27.41 -73.73
N ASP A 186 -11.53 -26.22 -74.35
CA ASP A 186 -12.64 -25.26 -74.40
C ASP A 186 -13.73 -25.63 -75.43
N ASP A 187 -14.87 -24.94 -75.40
CA ASP A 187 -15.52 -24.52 -76.66
C ASP A 187 -16.28 -23.17 -76.51
N PHE A 188 -16.56 -22.52 -77.64
CA PHE A 188 -16.80 -21.06 -77.76
C PHE A 188 -18.16 -20.71 -78.43
N ILE A 189 -18.33 -19.44 -78.83
CA ILE A 189 -19.33 -18.87 -79.80
C ILE A 189 -20.59 -18.16 -79.23
N VAL A 190 -20.39 -16.87 -78.96
CA VAL A 190 -21.16 -15.64 -79.31
C VAL A 190 -22.47 -15.73 -80.14
N THR A 191 -23.50 -14.93 -79.76
CA THR A 191 -24.48 -14.11 -80.56
C THR A 191 -25.86 -14.07 -79.86
N ASP A 192 -26.74 -13.04 -79.93
CA ASP A 192 -26.67 -11.57 -80.16
C ASP A 192 -28.03 -10.93 -79.70
N ASP A 193 -28.29 -9.65 -80.00
CA ASP A 193 -29.58 -8.92 -79.96
C ASP A 193 -30.22 -8.58 -78.57
N GLY A 194 -29.80 -7.44 -78.01
CA GLY A 194 -30.23 -6.95 -76.70
C GLY A 194 -31.53 -6.13 -76.58
N GLN A 195 -31.74 -5.64 -75.34
CA GLN A 195 -32.53 -4.44 -75.00
C GLN A 195 -32.14 -3.93 -73.59
N GLN A 196 -32.37 -2.63 -73.33
CA GLN A 196 -31.96 -1.91 -72.12
C GLN A 196 -33.14 -1.76 -71.11
N PRO A 197 -32.98 -1.11 -69.93
CA PRO A 197 -32.26 -1.65 -68.78
C PRO A 197 -33.09 -1.59 -67.48
N GLN A 198 -32.82 -2.47 -66.51
CA GLN A 198 -33.26 -2.28 -65.13
C GLN A 198 -32.14 -2.63 -64.15
N HIS A 199 -31.86 -1.74 -63.20
CA HIS A 199 -30.83 -1.92 -62.18
C HIS A 199 -31.26 -3.05 -61.22
N ARG A 200 -30.47 -4.12 -61.16
CA ARG A 200 -30.55 -5.14 -60.11
C ARG A 200 -29.16 -5.37 -59.55
N GLN A 201 -29.05 -5.29 -58.23
CA GLN A 201 -27.81 -5.47 -57.50
C GLN A 201 -27.17 -6.82 -57.86
N ARG A 202 -25.89 -6.80 -58.26
CA ARG A 202 -25.07 -8.01 -58.34
C ARG A 202 -24.41 -8.22 -57.00
N ARG A 203 -24.76 -9.31 -56.32
CA ARG A 203 -23.90 -9.86 -55.26
C ARG A 203 -22.55 -10.22 -55.87
N TYR A 204 -21.47 -9.62 -55.40
CA TYR A 204 -20.16 -10.24 -55.53
C TYR A 204 -20.12 -11.45 -54.60
N ARG A 205 -19.42 -12.51 -55.01
CA ARG A 205 -18.96 -13.54 -54.09
C ARG A 205 -17.48 -13.28 -53.88
N PHE A 206 -17.05 -13.15 -52.63
CA PHE A 206 -15.64 -13.37 -52.32
C PHE A 206 -15.32 -14.86 -52.54
N ALA A 207 -14.10 -15.11 -52.99
CA ALA A 207 -13.48 -16.41 -53.09
C ALA A 207 -12.07 -16.29 -52.46
N ASP A 208 -11.48 -17.43 -52.15
CA ASP A 208 -10.08 -17.58 -51.77
C ASP A 208 -9.66 -16.85 -50.48
N VAL A 209 -10.24 -17.27 -49.35
CA VAL A 209 -9.62 -17.12 -48.02
C VAL A 209 -8.53 -18.20 -47.90
N PRO A 210 -7.29 -17.88 -47.45
CA PRO A 210 -6.24 -18.88 -47.27
C PRO A 210 -6.62 -19.94 -46.23
N GLU A 211 -6.27 -21.20 -46.48
CA GLU A 211 -6.59 -22.33 -45.59
C GLU A 211 -5.99 -22.14 -44.19
N GLN A 212 -4.78 -21.57 -44.09
CA GLN A 212 -4.20 -21.16 -42.80
C GLN A 212 -5.04 -20.12 -42.04
N ALA A 213 -5.69 -19.17 -42.70
CA ALA A 213 -6.55 -18.19 -42.02
C ALA A 213 -7.88 -18.79 -41.54
N ILE A 214 -8.23 -20.00 -42.01
CA ILE A 214 -9.36 -20.80 -41.52
C ILE A 214 -8.90 -21.68 -40.35
N ASP A 215 -7.70 -22.26 -40.43
CA ASP A 215 -7.13 -23.08 -39.34
C ASP A 215 -6.70 -22.23 -38.14
N ASP A 216 -6.12 -21.04 -38.34
CA ASP A 216 -5.89 -20.03 -37.30
C ASP A 216 -7.22 -19.67 -36.60
N ALA A 217 -8.30 -19.50 -37.36
CA ALA A 217 -9.62 -19.19 -36.80
C ALA A 217 -10.23 -20.37 -36.03
N ARG A 218 -9.97 -21.62 -36.45
CA ARG A 218 -10.34 -22.84 -35.71
C ARG A 218 -9.54 -22.97 -34.41
N GLU A 219 -8.25 -22.68 -34.43
CA GLU A 219 -7.37 -22.77 -33.27
C GLU A 219 -7.65 -21.66 -32.24
N ILE A 220 -8.05 -20.46 -32.70
CA ILE A 220 -8.41 -19.32 -31.84
C ILE A 220 -9.84 -19.43 -31.25
N PHE A 221 -10.82 -19.93 -32.01
CA PHE A 221 -12.24 -19.91 -31.60
C PHE A 221 -12.87 -21.28 -31.32
N GLY A 222 -12.21 -22.40 -31.69
CA GLY A 222 -12.68 -23.75 -31.37
C GLY A 222 -13.96 -24.21 -32.09
N VAL A 223 -14.33 -23.60 -33.22
CA VAL A 223 -15.57 -23.92 -33.97
C VAL A 223 -15.25 -24.36 -35.41
N ASP A 224 -15.68 -25.57 -35.80
CA ASP A 224 -15.45 -26.13 -37.14
C ASP A 224 -16.11 -25.34 -38.29
N ASP A 225 -17.24 -24.69 -38.02
CA ASP A 225 -18.16 -24.04 -38.98
C ASP A 225 -18.00 -22.49 -39.07
N PHE A 226 -16.79 -21.95 -38.89
CA PHE A 226 -16.56 -20.50 -38.86
C PHE A 226 -16.86 -19.79 -40.21
N ASN A 227 -17.98 -19.08 -40.30
CA ASN A 227 -18.41 -18.36 -41.51
C ASN A 227 -17.85 -16.93 -41.59
N PHE A 228 -16.74 -16.76 -42.31
CA PHE A 228 -16.07 -15.46 -42.50
C PHE A 228 -16.96 -14.34 -43.08
N ALA A 229 -18.06 -14.66 -43.78
CA ALA A 229 -18.95 -13.65 -44.37
C ALA A 229 -19.82 -12.94 -43.33
N GLU A 230 -20.40 -13.66 -42.36
CA GLU A 230 -21.24 -13.06 -41.31
C GLU A 230 -20.45 -12.17 -40.33
N PHE A 231 -19.11 -12.16 -40.38
CA PHE A 231 -18.25 -11.24 -39.62
C PHE A 231 -18.14 -9.83 -40.24
N TYR A 232 -18.43 -9.67 -41.55
CA TYR A 232 -18.29 -8.39 -42.26
C TYR A 232 -19.57 -7.94 -43.03
N ASP A 233 -20.56 -8.82 -43.27
CA ASP A 233 -21.80 -8.46 -43.97
C ASP A 233 -22.86 -7.74 -43.09
N GLU A 234 -22.60 -7.50 -41.80
CA GLU A 234 -23.44 -6.59 -40.97
C GLU A 234 -23.10 -5.09 -41.17
N ASP A 235 -22.05 -4.76 -41.95
CA ASP A 235 -21.63 -3.38 -42.29
C ASP A 235 -22.62 -2.64 -43.24
N ALA A 236 -23.86 -3.09 -43.35
CA ALA A 236 -24.93 -2.37 -44.04
C ALA A 236 -25.54 -1.34 -43.09
N GLU A 237 -25.27 -0.06 -43.35
CA GLU A 237 -25.76 1.10 -42.58
C GLU A 237 -27.21 0.91 -42.08
N PRO A 238 -27.49 1.09 -40.78
CA PRO A 238 -28.83 1.42 -40.34
C PRO A 238 -29.14 2.81 -40.88
N GLY A 239 -29.71 2.85 -42.09
CA GLY A 239 -30.12 4.09 -42.74
C GLY A 239 -31.05 4.90 -41.84
N GLU A 240 -31.07 6.21 -42.08
CA GLU A 240 -31.72 7.24 -41.24
C GLU A 240 -33.25 7.02 -41.14
N ASP A 241 -33.68 6.11 -40.28
CA ASP A 241 -35.07 5.99 -39.83
C ASP A 241 -35.35 7.13 -38.82
N GLU A 242 -36.06 8.15 -39.29
CA GLU A 242 -36.35 9.39 -38.57
C GLU A 242 -37.28 9.15 -37.36
N ASP A 243 -36.73 9.03 -36.14
CA ASP A 243 -37.48 9.11 -34.87
C ASP A 243 -37.89 10.58 -34.58
N GLU A 244 -38.71 11.15 -35.45
CA GLU A 244 -39.31 12.49 -35.31
C GLU A 244 -40.36 12.47 -34.18
N TYR A 245 -39.99 13.03 -33.02
CA TYR A 245 -40.93 13.28 -31.93
C TYR A 245 -41.88 14.44 -32.32
N PRO A 246 -43.21 14.23 -32.36
CA PRO A 246 -44.14 15.24 -32.85
C PRO A 246 -44.52 16.26 -31.77
N GLU A 247 -43.99 17.47 -31.86
CA GLU A 247 -44.40 18.63 -31.05
C GLU A 247 -45.18 19.66 -31.89
N ASP A 248 -46.51 19.67 -31.69
CA ASP A 248 -47.48 20.76 -31.87
C ASP A 248 -47.16 21.95 -32.84
N GLU A 249 -47.71 21.89 -34.07
CA GLU A 249 -48.04 23.09 -34.85
C GLU A 249 -49.56 23.36 -34.87
N GLU A 250 -49.94 24.61 -34.59
CA GLU A 250 -51.33 25.07 -34.64
C GLU A 250 -51.80 25.48 -36.05
N GLN A 251 -52.98 24.99 -36.43
CA GLN A 251 -53.95 25.67 -37.32
C GLN A 251 -53.50 26.07 -38.75
N GLU A 252 -53.97 25.35 -39.79
CA GLU A 252 -54.97 25.92 -40.71
C GLU A 252 -55.78 24.87 -41.52
N GLU A 253 -56.91 25.34 -42.04
CA GLU A 253 -58.13 24.63 -42.43
C GLU A 253 -58.16 23.76 -43.73
N LEU A 254 -59.16 22.86 -43.77
CA LEU A 254 -59.97 22.33 -44.93
C LEU A 254 -59.60 21.04 -45.71
N GLU A 255 -60.50 20.05 -45.54
CA GLU A 255 -61.08 19.10 -46.54
C GLU A 255 -60.20 18.14 -47.37
N GLY A 256 -60.33 16.81 -47.17
CA GLY A 256 -59.70 15.87 -48.13
C GLY A 256 -60.02 14.36 -48.24
N ARG A 257 -60.73 13.71 -47.30
CA ARG A 257 -61.31 12.33 -47.43
C ARG A 257 -60.43 11.05 -47.34
N ASP A 258 -61.03 10.07 -46.65
CA ASP A 258 -61.02 8.61 -46.81
C ASP A 258 -59.77 7.76 -46.41
N VAL A 259 -59.95 7.02 -45.31
CA VAL A 259 -58.99 6.13 -44.63
C VAL A 259 -59.08 4.69 -45.14
N SER A 260 -57.94 3.96 -45.18
CA SER A 260 -57.95 2.49 -45.18
C SER A 260 -56.79 1.91 -44.34
N HIS A 261 -57.05 0.82 -43.61
CA HIS A 261 -56.11 0.27 -42.63
C HIS A 261 -54.92 -0.47 -43.25
N SER A 262 -53.72 -0.27 -42.69
CA SER A 262 -52.65 -1.27 -42.69
C SER A 262 -52.40 -1.78 -41.26
N ARG A 263 -51.65 -2.89 -41.11
CA ARG A 263 -51.53 -3.65 -39.85
C ARG A 263 -50.17 -3.45 -39.19
N LYS A 264 -50.15 -3.29 -37.86
CA LYS A 264 -48.91 -3.40 -37.06
C LYS A 264 -48.25 -4.76 -37.32
N MET A 265 -47.00 -4.75 -37.78
CA MET A 265 -46.15 -5.95 -37.80
C MET A 265 -45.53 -6.18 -36.41
N LYS A 266 -45.13 -7.43 -36.14
CA LYS A 266 -44.34 -7.74 -34.94
C LYS A 266 -42.86 -7.40 -35.18
N PRO A 267 -42.08 -7.12 -34.12
CA PRO A 267 -40.62 -7.11 -34.21
C PRO A 267 -40.12 -8.46 -34.76
N LYS A 268 -39.04 -8.42 -35.56
CA LYS A 268 -38.26 -9.63 -35.85
C LYS A 268 -37.43 -9.97 -34.62
N GLU A 269 -37.24 -11.26 -34.37
CA GLU A 269 -36.23 -11.76 -33.44
C GLU A 269 -34.85 -11.41 -34.03
N LYS A 270 -34.00 -10.70 -33.27
CA LYS A 270 -32.58 -10.57 -33.61
C LYS A 270 -31.96 -11.98 -33.52
N ARG A 271 -31.14 -12.36 -34.51
CA ARG A 271 -30.26 -13.53 -34.37
C ARG A 271 -29.18 -13.18 -33.36
N ALA A 272 -28.83 -14.12 -32.49
CA ALA A 272 -27.59 -14.02 -31.71
C ALA A 272 -26.40 -14.14 -32.67
N THR A 273 -25.44 -13.23 -32.53
CA THR A 273 -24.13 -13.27 -33.17
C THR A 273 -23.18 -14.17 -32.38
N LEU A 274 -22.01 -14.51 -32.93
CA LEU A 274 -20.99 -15.27 -32.19
C LEU A 274 -20.51 -14.50 -30.92
N MET A 275 -20.51 -13.16 -30.97
CA MET A 275 -20.14 -12.34 -29.81
C MET A 275 -21.16 -12.45 -28.67
N ASP A 276 -22.44 -12.73 -28.96
CA ASP A 276 -23.48 -12.97 -27.94
C ASP A 276 -23.33 -14.35 -27.24
N THR A 277 -22.29 -15.13 -27.59
CA THR A 277 -21.99 -16.45 -26.99
C THR A 277 -20.63 -16.52 -26.27
N ILE A 278 -19.80 -15.48 -26.36
CA ILE A 278 -18.55 -15.34 -25.61
C ILE A 278 -18.85 -14.55 -24.32
N GLU A 279 -18.18 -14.86 -23.21
CA GLU A 279 -18.40 -14.09 -21.97
C GLU A 279 -17.93 -12.63 -22.13
N PRO A 280 -18.65 -11.63 -21.59
CA PRO A 280 -18.28 -10.21 -21.75
C PRO A 280 -16.85 -9.90 -21.28
N ALA A 281 -16.38 -10.55 -20.21
CA ALA A 281 -15.02 -10.40 -19.71
C ALA A 281 -13.95 -10.85 -20.72
N GLU A 282 -14.17 -11.96 -21.43
CA GLU A 282 -13.27 -12.39 -22.52
C GLU A 282 -13.28 -11.41 -23.70
N LEU A 283 -14.43 -10.81 -24.00
CA LEU A 283 -14.53 -9.79 -25.06
C LEU A 283 -13.79 -8.51 -24.68
N GLU A 284 -13.81 -8.13 -23.41
CA GLU A 284 -13.10 -6.96 -22.87
C GLU A 284 -11.59 -7.23 -22.78
N GLU A 285 -11.15 -8.39 -22.26
CA GLU A 285 -9.74 -8.84 -22.27
C GLU A 285 -9.14 -8.83 -23.68
N LYS A 286 -9.91 -9.31 -24.67
CA LYS A 286 -9.47 -9.43 -26.07
C LYS A 286 -9.68 -8.14 -26.89
N LEU A 287 -10.19 -7.07 -26.28
CA LEU A 287 -10.47 -5.77 -26.91
C LEU A 287 -11.46 -5.84 -28.10
N LEU A 288 -12.47 -6.71 -27.97
CA LEU A 288 -13.48 -7.05 -28.97
C LEU A 288 -14.91 -6.64 -28.58
N ALA A 289 -15.11 -6.03 -27.41
CA ALA A 289 -16.44 -5.62 -26.95
C ALA A 289 -17.08 -4.58 -27.90
N PRO A 290 -18.42 -4.40 -27.89
CA PRO A 290 -19.08 -3.43 -28.76
C PRO A 290 -18.57 -1.99 -28.58
N MET A 291 -18.15 -1.62 -27.35
CA MET A 291 -17.51 -0.34 -27.07
C MET A 291 -16.10 -0.25 -27.66
N ASP A 292 -15.31 -1.32 -27.63
CA ASP A 292 -13.97 -1.35 -28.24
C ASP A 292 -14.04 -1.18 -29.76
N LYS A 293 -15.00 -1.84 -30.42
CA LYS A 293 -15.23 -1.66 -31.86
C LYS A 293 -15.57 -0.20 -32.20
N ARG A 294 -16.39 0.47 -31.39
CA ARG A 294 -16.67 1.91 -31.54
C ARG A 294 -15.40 2.76 -31.38
N ILE A 295 -14.57 2.45 -30.38
CA ILE A 295 -13.29 3.15 -30.12
C ILE A 295 -12.29 2.93 -31.27
N GLN A 296 -12.24 1.74 -31.85
CA GLN A 296 -11.42 1.43 -33.04
C GLN A 296 -11.82 2.32 -34.23
N LEU A 297 -13.13 2.45 -34.48
CA LEU A 297 -13.68 3.12 -35.66
C LEU A 297 -13.81 4.66 -35.57
N ASP A 298 -14.03 5.25 -34.39
CA ASP A 298 -14.21 6.71 -34.27
C ASP A 298 -12.90 7.49 -34.58
N ASP A 299 -13.00 8.62 -35.28
CA ASP A 299 -11.88 9.49 -35.66
C ASP A 299 -11.52 10.46 -34.52
N ARG A 300 -11.19 9.87 -33.37
CA ARG A 300 -10.65 10.54 -32.18
C ARG A 300 -9.48 9.74 -31.64
N PRO A 301 -8.42 10.40 -31.13
CA PRO A 301 -7.35 9.71 -30.41
C PRO A 301 -7.91 8.79 -29.32
N GLU A 302 -7.41 7.56 -29.21
CA GLU A 302 -7.98 6.55 -28.30
C GLU A 302 -7.98 7.04 -26.84
N ARG A 303 -6.89 7.68 -26.39
CA ARG A 303 -6.78 8.29 -25.06
C ARG A 303 -7.82 9.40 -24.79
N PHE A 304 -8.26 10.12 -25.82
CA PHE A 304 -9.28 11.17 -25.67
C PHE A 304 -10.71 10.61 -25.50
N GLN A 305 -10.90 9.33 -25.87
CA GLN A 305 -12.17 8.60 -25.68
C GLN A 305 -12.22 7.87 -24.33
N LEU A 306 -11.07 7.52 -23.75
CA LEU A 306 -10.93 6.73 -22.52
C LEU A 306 -10.84 7.56 -21.23
N ARG A 307 -10.82 8.90 -21.34
CA ARG A 307 -10.96 9.83 -20.21
C ARG A 307 -12.26 9.61 -19.43
N ARG A 308 -12.25 9.83 -18.12
CA ARG A 308 -13.47 9.90 -17.27
C ARG A 308 -14.41 10.98 -17.79
N VAL A 309 -13.86 12.09 -18.30
CA VAL A 309 -14.59 13.08 -19.10
C VAL A 309 -14.00 13.19 -20.50
N PRO A 310 -14.62 12.53 -21.51
CA PRO A 310 -14.18 12.58 -22.91
C PRO A 310 -14.10 14.01 -23.46
N VAL A 311 -13.14 14.24 -24.37
CA VAL A 311 -12.85 15.58 -24.90
C VAL A 311 -14.01 16.13 -25.72
N SER A 312 -14.45 17.35 -25.38
CA SER A 312 -15.49 18.13 -26.06
C SER A 312 -14.96 19.46 -26.57
N GLU A 313 -15.48 19.90 -27.72
CA GLU A 313 -15.18 21.19 -28.33
C GLU A 313 -15.70 22.36 -27.45
N ALA A 314 -14.98 23.48 -27.46
CA ALA A 314 -15.20 24.64 -26.59
C ALA A 314 -15.13 25.97 -27.36
N ASP A 315 -15.80 27.00 -26.86
CA ASP A 315 -15.70 28.35 -27.42
C ASP A 315 -14.47 29.14 -26.90
N GLU A 316 -14.12 30.23 -27.58
CA GLU A 316 -12.93 31.04 -27.22
C GLU A 316 -13.01 31.72 -25.84
N HIS A 317 -14.21 31.80 -25.24
CA HIS A 317 -14.45 32.35 -23.91
C HIS A 317 -14.26 31.25 -22.87
N GLU A 318 -14.88 30.07 -23.03
CA GLU A 318 -14.65 28.90 -22.19
C GLU A 318 -13.15 28.58 -22.07
N LEU A 319 -12.45 28.49 -23.21
CA LEU A 319 -11.00 28.24 -23.27
C LEU A 319 -10.17 29.30 -22.53
N GLU A 320 -10.64 30.55 -22.44
CA GLU A 320 -9.92 31.61 -21.74
C GLU A 320 -10.11 31.57 -20.22
N PHE A 321 -11.31 31.24 -19.75
CA PHE A 321 -11.57 31.03 -18.33
C PHE A 321 -10.90 29.74 -17.83
N GLU A 322 -10.94 28.68 -18.65
CA GLU A 322 -10.23 27.44 -18.42
C GLU A 322 -8.71 27.67 -18.32
N ALA A 323 -8.09 28.33 -19.29
CA ALA A 323 -6.64 28.55 -19.28
C ALA A 323 -6.14 29.34 -18.07
N LYS A 324 -6.90 30.36 -17.63
CA LYS A 324 -6.60 31.13 -16.41
C LYS A 324 -6.78 30.29 -15.15
N TRP A 325 -7.81 29.44 -15.11
CA TRP A 325 -8.04 28.52 -14.00
C TRP A 325 -6.98 27.43 -13.92
N ILE A 326 -6.60 26.80 -15.04
CA ILE A 326 -5.49 25.83 -15.09
C ILE A 326 -4.19 26.49 -14.65
N TYR A 327 -3.88 27.71 -15.11
CA TYR A 327 -2.70 28.43 -14.65
C TYR A 327 -2.71 28.62 -13.12
N GLN A 328 -3.80 29.18 -12.57
CA GLN A 328 -3.93 29.42 -11.14
C GLN A 328 -3.87 28.11 -10.32
N TYR A 329 -4.69 27.12 -10.65
CA TYR A 329 -4.89 25.94 -9.80
C TYR A 329 -3.83 24.84 -10.01
N ALA A 330 -3.16 24.80 -11.16
CA ALA A 330 -2.10 23.83 -11.44
C ALA A 330 -0.67 24.39 -11.33
N PHE A 331 -0.45 25.69 -11.53
CA PHE A 331 0.90 26.28 -11.70
C PHE A 331 1.23 27.50 -10.81
N ASP A 332 0.31 27.93 -9.92
CA ASP A 332 0.51 29.06 -8.99
C ASP A 332 0.04 28.76 -7.55
N ASN A 333 -1.03 27.95 -7.40
CA ASN A 333 -1.55 27.55 -6.09
C ASN A 333 -0.54 26.74 -5.25
N ALA A 334 -0.44 27.10 -3.97
CA ALA A 334 0.32 26.34 -3.00
C ALA A 334 -0.33 24.99 -2.68
N THR A 335 0.49 23.95 -2.66
CA THR A 335 0.23 22.68 -1.95
C THR A 335 0.17 22.91 -0.43
N LEU A 336 -0.45 21.99 0.31
CA LEU A 336 -0.43 22.02 1.78
C LEU A 336 0.96 21.65 2.34
N SER A 337 1.66 20.76 1.64
CA SER A 337 3.03 20.32 1.90
C SER A 337 4.04 21.02 0.96
N GLU A 338 5.34 20.92 1.27
CA GLU A 338 6.42 21.43 0.42
C GLU A 338 6.70 20.44 -0.72
N GLN A 339 6.14 20.73 -1.90
CA GLN A 339 6.29 19.94 -3.13
C GLN A 339 6.89 20.81 -4.24
N GLU A 340 7.90 20.30 -4.96
CA GLU A 340 8.71 21.09 -5.91
C GLU A 340 7.95 21.47 -7.21
N GLU A 341 6.79 20.87 -7.47
CA GLU A 341 6.07 20.91 -8.77
C GLU A 341 4.91 21.90 -8.84
N SER A 342 4.77 22.78 -7.85
CA SER A 342 3.69 23.78 -7.83
C SER A 342 3.80 24.81 -8.97
N CYS A 343 4.97 24.96 -9.61
CA CYS A 343 5.21 25.91 -10.70
C CYS A 343 5.42 25.26 -12.08
N LEU A 344 5.49 26.08 -13.14
CA LEU A 344 5.86 25.66 -14.50
C LEU A 344 7.29 25.11 -14.55
N THR A 345 7.51 24.03 -15.32
CA THR A 345 8.82 23.38 -15.45
C THR A 345 9.93 24.38 -15.83
N VAL A 346 9.65 25.31 -16.75
CA VAL A 346 10.61 26.36 -17.15
C VAL A 346 11.04 27.25 -15.97
N LEU A 347 10.11 27.60 -15.06
CA LEU A 347 10.36 28.48 -13.92
C LEU A 347 11.18 27.82 -12.79
N SER A 348 11.37 26.51 -12.82
CA SER A 348 12.26 25.81 -11.89
C SER A 348 13.74 26.22 -12.07
N ASN A 349 14.15 26.62 -13.29
CA ASN A 349 15.55 26.89 -13.61
C ASN A 349 16.12 28.08 -12.79
N PRO A 350 17.13 27.86 -11.93
CA PRO A 350 17.67 28.91 -11.05
C PRO A 350 18.38 30.05 -11.79
N ASP A 351 18.81 29.85 -13.04
CA ASP A 351 19.53 30.87 -13.83
C ASP A 351 18.60 31.95 -14.44
N LEU A 352 17.28 31.73 -14.46
CA LEU A 352 16.31 32.69 -14.99
C LEU A 352 16.19 33.95 -14.12
N ARG A 353 16.28 35.13 -14.75
CA ARG A 353 16.16 36.42 -14.07
C ARG A 353 14.72 36.68 -13.63
N ILE A 354 14.56 37.55 -12.63
CA ILE A 354 13.25 37.95 -12.10
C ILE A 354 12.34 38.53 -13.20
N ASP A 355 12.88 39.39 -14.06
CA ASP A 355 12.13 39.99 -15.18
C ASP A 355 11.68 38.94 -16.22
N GLU A 356 12.51 37.91 -16.44
CA GLU A 356 12.24 36.81 -17.38
C GLU A 356 11.18 35.85 -16.81
N ARG A 357 11.29 35.51 -15.51
CA ARG A 357 10.28 34.75 -14.75
C ARG A 357 8.92 35.45 -14.77
N ALA A 358 8.89 36.76 -14.50
CA ALA A 358 7.67 37.55 -14.53
C ALA A 358 7.05 37.63 -15.94
N LYS A 359 7.88 37.67 -17.00
CA LYS A 359 7.39 37.61 -18.38
C LYS A 359 6.77 36.26 -18.71
N ILE A 360 7.44 35.14 -18.38
CA ILE A 360 6.94 33.79 -18.64
C ILE A 360 5.62 33.55 -17.91
N ALA A 361 5.53 33.97 -16.63
CA ALA A 361 4.29 33.89 -15.86
C ALA A 361 3.13 34.69 -16.49
N ALA A 362 3.41 35.85 -17.08
CA ALA A 362 2.40 36.66 -17.76
C ALA A 362 1.97 36.11 -19.12
N GLU A 363 2.85 35.44 -19.87
CA GLU A 363 2.53 34.82 -21.16
C GLU A 363 1.87 33.43 -21.02
N ALA A 364 2.08 32.74 -19.90
CA ALA A 364 1.63 31.36 -19.71
C ALA A 364 0.11 31.10 -19.88
N PRO A 365 -0.82 31.95 -19.41
CA PRO A 365 -2.25 31.72 -19.63
C PRO A 365 -2.66 31.72 -21.11
N ASP A 366 -2.08 32.60 -21.93
CA ASP A 366 -2.34 32.62 -23.38
C ASP A 366 -1.77 31.37 -24.07
N LYS A 367 -0.64 30.86 -23.56
CA LYS A 367 0.01 29.63 -24.04
C LYS A 367 -0.81 28.38 -23.69
N ILE A 368 -1.40 28.35 -22.49
CA ILE A 368 -2.35 27.31 -22.09
C ILE A 368 -3.63 27.40 -22.96
N LYS A 369 -4.13 28.61 -23.26
CA LYS A 369 -5.31 28.80 -24.14
C LYS A 369 -5.10 28.20 -25.53
N GLU A 370 -3.95 28.44 -26.17
CA GLU A 370 -3.64 27.82 -27.47
C GLU A 370 -3.41 26.30 -27.36
N ALA A 371 -2.81 25.79 -26.26
CA ALA A 371 -2.69 24.35 -26.03
C ALA A 371 -4.07 23.66 -25.91
N LEU A 372 -4.98 24.22 -25.10
CA LEU A 372 -6.35 23.73 -24.95
C LEU A 372 -7.14 23.77 -26.28
N LYS A 373 -6.94 24.81 -27.09
CA LYS A 373 -7.53 24.94 -28.43
C LYS A 373 -7.06 23.82 -29.39
N PHE A 374 -5.81 23.36 -29.28
CA PHE A 374 -5.35 22.17 -30.01
C PHE A 374 -5.98 20.87 -29.46
N ILE A 375 -6.04 20.71 -28.14
CA ILE A 375 -6.61 19.52 -27.47
C ILE A 375 -8.11 19.40 -27.74
N ARG A 376 -8.90 20.42 -27.39
CA ARG A 376 -10.38 20.39 -27.37
C ARG A 376 -11.01 20.57 -28.76
N ASN A 377 -10.45 21.44 -29.60
CA ASN A 377 -11.09 21.82 -30.88
C ASN A 377 -10.42 21.21 -32.13
N GLN A 378 -9.13 20.86 -32.07
CA GLN A 378 -8.43 20.19 -33.18
C GLN A 378 -8.21 18.69 -32.92
N LEU A 379 -8.49 18.23 -31.69
CA LEU A 379 -8.26 16.86 -31.21
C LEU A 379 -6.82 16.37 -31.42
N PHE A 380 -5.85 17.26 -31.15
CA PHE A 380 -4.41 16.91 -31.14
C PHE A 380 -3.93 16.55 -29.74
N GLU A 381 -3.21 15.43 -29.62
CA GLU A 381 -2.60 15.02 -28.35
C GLU A 381 -1.30 15.79 -28.04
N VAL A 382 -0.86 15.70 -26.79
CA VAL A 382 0.34 16.35 -26.27
C VAL A 382 1.61 16.10 -27.11
N PRO A 383 1.91 14.88 -27.61
CA PRO A 383 3.07 14.67 -28.48
C PRO A 383 2.97 15.44 -29.80
N PHE A 384 1.81 15.45 -30.47
CA PHE A 384 1.65 16.21 -31.71
C PHE A 384 1.84 17.72 -31.47
N ILE A 385 1.32 18.25 -30.37
CA ILE A 385 1.50 19.65 -29.98
C ILE A 385 2.98 19.96 -29.69
N ALA A 386 3.64 19.11 -28.89
CA ALA A 386 5.03 19.27 -28.48
C ALA A 386 6.05 19.11 -29.63
N PHE A 387 5.73 18.36 -30.70
CA PHE A 387 6.61 18.19 -31.85
C PHE A 387 6.29 19.13 -33.02
N TYR A 388 5.01 19.35 -33.36
CA TYR A 388 4.61 20.05 -34.59
C TYR A 388 3.89 21.39 -34.37
N ARG A 389 3.66 21.80 -33.11
CA ARG A 389 3.08 23.11 -32.75
C ARG A 389 3.94 23.89 -31.74
N LYS A 390 5.24 23.57 -31.66
CA LYS A 390 6.25 24.20 -30.79
C LYS A 390 6.18 25.72 -30.74
N GLU A 391 6.03 26.39 -31.89
CA GLU A 391 6.02 27.86 -31.98
C GLU A 391 4.94 28.52 -31.11
N TYR A 392 3.86 27.78 -30.86
CA TYR A 392 2.72 28.24 -30.09
C TYR A 392 2.95 28.07 -28.58
N VAL A 393 3.69 27.07 -28.11
CA VAL A 393 3.73 26.64 -26.69
C VAL A 393 5.10 26.66 -26.01
N GLU A 394 6.19 26.35 -26.73
CA GLU A 394 7.52 26.01 -26.16
C GLU A 394 8.15 27.15 -25.34
N SER A 395 7.77 28.39 -25.60
CA SER A 395 8.24 29.57 -24.85
C SER A 395 7.87 29.56 -23.36
N CYS A 396 6.89 28.73 -22.95
CA CYS A 396 6.42 28.65 -21.56
C CYS A 396 6.06 27.23 -21.09
N LEU A 397 5.74 26.30 -22.00
CA LEU A 397 5.24 24.96 -21.68
C LEU A 397 6.15 23.87 -22.27
N VAL A 398 6.70 23.02 -21.42
CA VAL A 398 7.41 21.77 -21.77
C VAL A 398 6.38 20.64 -21.94
N ILE A 399 6.75 19.50 -22.54
CA ILE A 399 5.85 18.35 -22.75
C ILE A 399 5.14 17.87 -21.46
N ASN A 400 5.82 17.94 -20.30
CA ASN A 400 5.23 17.60 -19.01
C ASN A 400 4.23 18.68 -18.51
N ASP A 401 4.48 19.96 -18.80
CA ASP A 401 3.50 21.02 -18.53
C ASP A 401 2.26 20.85 -19.43
N LEU A 402 2.42 20.39 -20.67
CA LEU A 402 1.31 20.09 -21.59
C LEU A 402 0.48 18.88 -21.12
N TRP A 403 1.10 17.81 -20.59
CA TRP A 403 0.37 16.72 -19.95
C TRP A 403 -0.38 17.18 -18.70
N LYS A 404 0.21 18.09 -17.91
CA LYS A 404 -0.46 18.73 -16.76
C LYS A 404 -1.65 19.57 -17.23
N VAL A 405 -1.56 20.34 -18.32
CA VAL A 405 -2.71 21.03 -18.93
C VAL A 405 -3.81 20.04 -19.34
N TYR A 406 -3.47 18.93 -20.01
CA TYR A 406 -4.43 17.89 -20.41
C TYR A 406 -5.17 17.24 -19.21
N GLN A 407 -4.46 16.94 -18.12
CA GLN A 407 -5.07 16.43 -16.88
C GLN A 407 -5.97 17.45 -16.19
N TRP A 408 -5.62 18.74 -16.26
CA TRP A 408 -6.38 19.80 -15.60
C TRP A 408 -7.58 20.30 -16.43
N ASP A 409 -7.58 20.13 -17.77
CA ASP A 409 -8.77 20.20 -18.62
C ASP A 409 -9.83 19.18 -18.16
N GLU A 410 -9.44 17.92 -17.92
CA GLU A 410 -10.38 16.91 -17.42
C GLU A 410 -10.98 17.31 -16.05
N LYS A 411 -10.15 17.84 -15.14
CA LYS A 411 -10.59 18.36 -13.83
C LYS A 411 -11.52 19.57 -13.95
N TRP A 412 -11.26 20.48 -14.90
CA TRP A 412 -12.14 21.61 -15.23
C TRP A 412 -13.47 21.12 -15.80
N CYS A 413 -13.44 20.23 -16.79
CA CYS A 413 -14.64 19.66 -17.41
C CYS A 413 -15.51 18.91 -16.39
N HIS A 414 -14.93 18.12 -15.47
CA HIS A 414 -15.65 17.51 -14.34
C HIS A 414 -16.30 18.57 -13.44
N LEU A 415 -15.56 19.61 -13.05
CA LEU A 415 -16.09 20.71 -12.23
C LEU A 415 -17.26 21.43 -12.89
N GLN A 416 -17.18 21.73 -14.20
CA GLN A 416 -18.26 22.39 -14.94
C GLN A 416 -19.48 21.46 -15.14
N GLN A 417 -19.28 20.17 -15.36
CA GLN A 417 -20.38 19.20 -15.41
C GLN A 417 -21.09 19.07 -14.06
N ARG A 418 -20.35 19.00 -12.94
CA ARG A 418 -20.95 18.96 -11.60
C ARG A 418 -21.70 20.24 -11.24
N LYS A 419 -21.15 21.42 -11.60
CA LYS A 419 -21.87 22.71 -11.50
C LYS A 419 -23.18 22.68 -12.30
N LYS A 420 -23.17 22.21 -13.55
CA LYS A 420 -24.36 22.08 -14.40
C LYS A 420 -25.41 21.16 -13.75
N ARG A 421 -25.01 19.97 -13.29
CA ARG A 421 -25.89 19.01 -12.57
C ARG A 421 -26.51 19.64 -11.31
N LEU A 422 -25.74 20.40 -10.51
CA LEU A 422 -26.25 21.07 -9.31
C LEU A 422 -27.21 22.23 -9.64
N LEU A 423 -26.91 23.05 -10.65
CA LEU A 423 -27.79 24.12 -11.12
C LEU A 423 -29.11 23.57 -11.69
N GLU A 424 -29.08 22.43 -12.37
CA GLU A 424 -30.27 21.74 -12.87
C GLU A 424 -31.14 21.22 -11.72
N LEU A 425 -30.52 20.61 -10.71
CA LEU A 425 -31.19 20.17 -9.48
C LEU A 425 -31.82 21.34 -8.71
N MET A 426 -31.14 22.49 -8.63
CA MET A 426 -31.70 23.73 -8.07
C MET A 426 -32.91 24.25 -8.84
N LYS A 427 -32.89 24.21 -10.17
CA LYS A 427 -34.02 24.63 -11.02
C LYS A 427 -35.23 23.70 -10.88
N ARG A 428 -35.01 22.39 -10.81
CA ARG A 428 -36.07 21.39 -10.57
C ARG A 428 -36.71 21.58 -9.18
N MET A 429 -35.89 21.81 -8.15
CA MET A 429 -36.37 22.14 -6.81
C MET A 429 -37.17 23.44 -6.79
N LEU A 430 -36.73 24.48 -7.51
CA LEU A 430 -37.49 25.73 -7.64
C LEU A 430 -38.85 25.53 -8.33
N ASN A 431 -38.93 24.72 -9.39
CA ASN A 431 -40.20 24.43 -10.05
C ASN A 431 -41.17 23.67 -9.12
N TYR A 432 -40.68 22.66 -8.40
CA TYR A 432 -41.44 21.95 -7.37
C TYR A 432 -41.95 22.88 -6.25
N GLN A 433 -41.13 23.85 -5.83
CA GLN A 433 -41.53 24.89 -4.87
C GLN A 433 -42.59 25.87 -5.40
N MET A 434 -42.68 26.04 -6.73
CA MET A 434 -43.67 26.92 -7.36
C MET A 434 -45.01 26.22 -7.62
N GLU A 435 -45.00 24.92 -7.92
CA GLU A 435 -46.23 24.16 -8.22
C GLU A 435 -46.89 23.52 -6.98
N ASN A 436 -46.17 23.34 -5.87
CA ASN A 436 -46.68 22.66 -4.68
C ASN A 436 -46.94 23.62 -3.51
N ASP A 437 -48.21 24.00 -3.29
CA ASP A 437 -48.67 24.83 -2.16
C ASP A 437 -48.18 24.34 -0.78
N ASN A 438 -47.87 23.06 -0.62
CA ASN A 438 -47.35 22.49 0.63
C ASN A 438 -45.91 22.93 0.96
N ALA A 439 -45.22 23.64 0.07
CA ALA A 439 -43.92 24.27 0.33
C ALA A 439 -43.98 25.45 1.31
N ALA A 440 -45.18 25.82 1.80
CA ALA A 440 -45.42 26.92 2.75
C ALA A 440 -44.65 26.75 4.08
N GLY A 441 -43.45 27.35 4.14
CA GLY A 441 -42.52 27.29 5.28
C GLY A 441 -41.08 26.90 4.89
N MET A 442 -40.87 26.43 3.66
CA MET A 442 -39.56 26.12 3.07
C MET A 442 -38.83 27.40 2.64
N ARG A 443 -37.49 27.37 2.65
CA ARG A 443 -36.65 28.42 2.04
C ARG A 443 -36.78 28.33 0.51
N ILE A 444 -37.32 29.32 -0.17
CA ILE A 444 -37.36 29.30 -1.64
C ILE A 444 -35.91 29.33 -2.19
N VAL A 445 -35.61 28.53 -3.21
CA VAL A 445 -34.31 28.57 -3.92
C VAL A 445 -34.20 29.91 -4.65
N THR A 446 -33.16 30.69 -4.37
CA THR A 446 -33.02 32.04 -4.90
C THR A 446 -32.07 32.12 -6.10
N GLU A 447 -32.16 33.20 -6.87
CA GLU A 447 -31.15 33.54 -7.88
C GLU A 447 -29.75 33.69 -7.27
N GLN A 448 -29.66 34.12 -6.00
CA GLN A 448 -28.39 34.17 -5.26
C GLN A 448 -27.81 32.76 -5.05
N ASP A 449 -28.61 31.75 -4.70
CA ASP A 449 -28.12 30.37 -4.52
C ASP A 449 -27.53 29.81 -5.84
N MET A 450 -28.14 30.13 -6.98
CA MET A 450 -27.60 29.76 -8.30
C MET A 450 -26.33 30.53 -8.63
N ASN A 451 -26.27 31.84 -8.32
CA ASN A 451 -25.08 32.66 -8.51
C ASN A 451 -23.89 32.21 -7.62
N GLU A 452 -24.15 31.66 -6.43
CA GLU A 452 -23.11 31.03 -5.60
C GLU A 452 -22.48 29.83 -6.33
N VAL A 453 -23.26 28.94 -6.94
CA VAL A 453 -22.72 27.80 -7.74
C VAL A 453 -21.89 28.28 -8.93
N HIS A 454 -22.31 29.35 -9.60
CA HIS A 454 -21.55 29.96 -10.70
C HIS A 454 -20.19 30.53 -10.24
N GLY A 455 -20.13 31.10 -9.03
CA GLY A 455 -18.91 31.70 -8.47
C GLY A 455 -17.82 30.70 -8.05
N VAL A 456 -18.19 29.48 -7.68
CA VAL A 456 -17.28 28.41 -7.22
C VAL A 456 -16.14 28.14 -8.21
N GLN A 457 -14.89 28.04 -7.74
CA GLN A 457 -13.72 27.66 -8.55
C GLN A 457 -13.04 26.35 -8.12
N THR A 458 -13.49 25.69 -7.05
CA THR A 458 -12.87 24.45 -6.51
C THR A 458 -13.91 23.37 -6.29
N VAL A 459 -13.51 22.10 -6.32
CA VAL A 459 -14.38 20.98 -5.92
C VAL A 459 -14.83 21.14 -4.46
N GLU A 460 -13.93 21.55 -3.54
CA GLU A 460 -14.24 21.89 -2.15
C GLU A 460 -15.40 22.89 -2.03
N GLY A 461 -15.29 24.04 -2.70
CA GLY A 461 -16.37 25.04 -2.76
C GLY A 461 -17.67 24.52 -3.39
N LEU A 462 -17.60 23.56 -4.32
CA LEU A 462 -18.80 22.94 -4.89
C LEU A 462 -19.46 21.97 -3.89
N MET A 463 -18.66 21.21 -3.14
CA MET A 463 -19.14 20.39 -2.02
C MET A 463 -19.77 21.27 -0.94
N ASP A 464 -19.19 22.45 -0.65
CA ASP A 464 -19.73 23.40 0.33
C ASP A 464 -21.12 23.92 -0.09
N VAL A 465 -21.28 24.39 -1.33
CA VAL A 465 -22.58 24.85 -1.85
C VAL A 465 -23.58 23.69 -1.99
N SER A 466 -23.13 22.51 -2.40
CA SER A 466 -23.95 21.28 -2.40
C SER A 466 -24.41 20.90 -0.98
N THR A 467 -23.56 21.11 0.04
CA THR A 467 -23.91 20.86 1.44
C THR A 467 -24.91 21.89 1.98
N LYS A 468 -24.82 23.16 1.57
CA LYS A 468 -25.85 24.19 1.82
C LYS A 468 -27.19 23.80 1.19
N PHE A 469 -27.17 23.34 -0.07
CA PHE A 469 -28.36 22.81 -0.75
C PHE A 469 -28.96 21.63 0.02
N GLN A 470 -28.15 20.63 0.38
CA GLN A 470 -28.62 19.43 1.08
C GLN A 470 -29.19 19.72 2.48
N LEU A 471 -28.63 20.70 3.22
CA LEU A 471 -29.15 21.11 4.53
C LEU A 471 -30.58 21.68 4.44
N TYR A 472 -30.87 22.49 3.42
CA TYR A 472 -32.18 23.14 3.29
C TYR A 472 -33.19 22.32 2.47
N TYR A 473 -32.73 21.47 1.55
CA TYR A 473 -33.58 20.88 0.50
C TYR A 473 -33.51 19.36 0.39
N GLY A 474 -32.47 18.71 0.91
CA GLY A 474 -32.28 17.25 0.83
C GLY A 474 -33.49 16.40 1.25
N PRO A 475 -34.22 16.73 2.34
CA PRO A 475 -35.43 16.00 2.75
C PRO A 475 -36.61 16.08 1.75
N GLU A 476 -36.61 17.10 0.88
CA GLU A 476 -37.65 17.30 -0.13
C GLU A 476 -37.25 16.76 -1.51
N VAL A 477 -35.95 16.55 -1.79
CA VAL A 477 -35.47 15.98 -3.07
C VAL A 477 -36.15 14.65 -3.44
N PRO A 478 -36.35 13.67 -2.53
CA PRO A 478 -37.11 12.46 -2.85
C PRO A 478 -38.57 12.75 -3.24
N LYS A 479 -39.22 13.71 -2.57
CA LYS A 479 -40.62 14.09 -2.83
C LYS A 479 -40.77 14.86 -4.16
N MET A 480 -39.77 15.68 -4.50
CA MET A 480 -39.64 16.32 -5.80
C MET A 480 -39.54 15.25 -6.91
N ILE A 481 -38.65 14.26 -6.75
CA ILE A 481 -38.48 13.16 -7.71
C ILE A 481 -39.76 12.33 -7.85
N ASP A 482 -40.45 12.01 -6.76
CA ASP A 482 -41.71 11.25 -6.83
C ASP A 482 -42.86 12.08 -7.40
N TRP A 483 -42.87 13.40 -7.20
CA TRP A 483 -43.80 14.33 -7.85
C TRP A 483 -43.54 14.46 -9.36
N GLU A 484 -42.28 14.58 -9.79
CA GLU A 484 -41.88 14.57 -11.21
C GLU A 484 -42.36 13.28 -11.92
N LYS A 485 -42.21 12.12 -11.27
CA LYS A 485 -42.75 10.84 -11.78
C LYS A 485 -44.27 10.88 -11.93
N ILE A 486 -45.00 11.45 -10.95
CA ILE A 486 -46.47 11.53 -10.97
C ILE A 486 -46.95 12.47 -12.09
N GLN A 487 -46.25 13.57 -12.37
CA GLN A 487 -46.60 14.46 -13.49
C GLN A 487 -46.39 13.79 -14.86
N ASN A 488 -45.36 12.95 -14.99
CA ASN A 488 -45.08 12.20 -16.22
C ASN A 488 -46.04 11.00 -16.45
N LEU A 489 -46.96 10.71 -15.53
CA LEU A 489 -47.97 9.65 -15.68
C LEU A 489 -49.31 10.23 -16.16
N SER A 490 -49.79 9.72 -17.30
CA SER A 490 -51.08 10.11 -17.89
C SER A 490 -52.25 9.93 -16.91
N GLU A 491 -53.33 10.70 -17.08
CA GLU A 491 -54.49 10.66 -16.17
C GLU A 491 -55.17 9.29 -16.09
N ASP A 492 -55.07 8.47 -17.14
CA ASP A 492 -55.61 7.10 -17.21
C ASP A 492 -54.64 6.01 -16.70
N ASP A 493 -53.42 6.35 -16.25
CA ASP A 493 -52.40 5.36 -15.86
C ASP A 493 -52.63 4.80 -14.44
N PRO A 494 -52.84 3.47 -14.27
CA PRO A 494 -53.01 2.87 -12.95
C PRO A 494 -51.75 2.92 -12.07
N GLU A 495 -50.55 3.18 -12.62
CA GLU A 495 -49.37 3.45 -11.82
C GLU A 495 -49.45 4.81 -11.10
N ARG A 496 -50.28 5.75 -11.58
CA ARG A 496 -50.47 7.06 -10.94
C ARG A 496 -51.15 6.95 -9.58
N GLU A 497 -52.30 6.26 -9.50
CA GLU A 497 -52.93 5.93 -8.20
C GLU A 497 -51.97 5.17 -7.28
N ALA A 498 -51.14 4.27 -7.84
CA ALA A 498 -50.16 3.50 -7.07
C ALA A 498 -48.99 4.34 -6.55
N ALA A 499 -48.56 5.36 -7.29
CA ALA A 499 -47.53 6.33 -6.89
C ALA A 499 -48.07 7.32 -5.86
N GLU A 500 -49.25 7.91 -6.09
CA GLU A 500 -49.94 8.80 -5.15
C GLU A 500 -50.28 8.09 -3.82
N MET A 501 -50.40 6.75 -3.79
CA MET A 501 -50.55 5.97 -2.56
C MET A 501 -49.24 5.52 -1.89
N ARG A 502 -48.05 5.76 -2.47
CA ARG A 502 -46.76 5.28 -1.95
C ARG A 502 -46.10 6.18 -0.89
N PHE A 503 -46.75 7.25 -0.42
CA PHE A 503 -46.21 8.16 0.60
C PHE A 503 -45.92 7.50 1.98
N ARG A 504 -44.76 6.84 2.10
CA ARG A 504 -43.96 6.58 3.32
C ARG A 504 -42.66 5.83 2.97
N ALA A 505 -41.70 6.54 2.37
CA ALA A 505 -40.29 6.17 2.50
C ALA A 505 -39.77 6.72 3.85
N ALA A 506 -39.04 5.90 4.62
CA ALA A 506 -38.50 6.30 5.91
C ALA A 506 -37.13 6.97 5.75
N THR A 507 -37.09 8.30 5.61
CA THR A 507 -35.84 9.07 5.64
C THR A 507 -35.28 9.11 7.07
N ARG A 508 -33.99 8.76 7.26
CA ARG A 508 -33.26 8.98 8.53
C ARG A 508 -33.37 10.47 8.88
N THR A 509 -33.97 10.78 10.03
CA THR A 509 -34.19 12.16 10.47
C THR A 509 -32.96 12.66 11.22
N ASP A 510 -32.13 13.48 10.55
CA ASP A 510 -31.02 14.19 11.18
C ASP A 510 -31.52 15.01 12.39
N LYS A 511 -30.66 15.17 13.41
CA LYS A 511 -30.91 15.97 14.62
C LYS A 511 -31.37 17.39 14.26
N TYR A 512 -30.81 17.97 13.19
CA TYR A 512 -31.27 19.22 12.59
C TYR A 512 -32.75 19.17 12.16
N MET A 513 -33.13 18.17 11.37
CA MET A 513 -34.50 18.03 10.87
C MET A 513 -35.51 17.72 11.98
N LEU A 514 -35.12 16.97 13.01
CA LEU A 514 -35.94 16.78 14.21
C LEU A 514 -36.24 18.12 14.91
N CYS A 515 -35.26 19.02 15.00
CA CYS A 515 -35.45 20.35 15.56
C CYS A 515 -36.36 21.24 14.68
N ILE A 516 -36.16 21.23 13.36
CA ILE A 516 -36.99 21.99 12.41
C ILE A 516 -38.44 21.51 12.43
N GLN A 517 -38.68 20.19 12.40
CA GLN A 517 -40.03 19.60 12.48
C GLN A 517 -40.75 19.88 13.80
N ASN A 518 -40.00 20.08 14.90
CA ASN A 518 -40.55 20.52 16.19
C ASN A 518 -40.68 22.05 16.33
N GLY A 519 -40.40 22.83 15.28
CA GLY A 519 -40.63 24.27 15.24
C GLY A 519 -39.49 25.14 15.79
N LEU A 520 -38.33 24.57 16.14
CA LEU A 520 -37.22 25.33 16.74
C LEU A 520 -36.57 26.36 15.78
N SER A 521 -36.91 26.34 14.49
CA SER A 521 -36.59 27.42 13.52
C SER A 521 -37.03 28.81 14.03
N GLY A 522 -38.19 28.87 14.72
CA GLY A 522 -38.70 30.10 15.33
C GLY A 522 -37.91 30.57 16.57
N MET A 523 -37.11 29.69 17.19
CA MET A 523 -36.19 30.05 18.27
C MET A 523 -34.80 30.42 17.71
N ALA A 524 -34.32 29.69 16.70
CA ALA A 524 -33.05 29.94 16.02
C ALA A 524 -32.98 31.36 15.41
N SER A 525 -34.09 31.86 14.85
CA SER A 525 -34.17 33.22 14.28
C SER A 525 -34.02 34.35 15.31
N ARG A 526 -34.23 34.10 16.61
CA ARG A 526 -34.04 35.11 17.69
C ARG A 526 -32.57 35.39 18.03
N PHE A 527 -31.63 34.57 17.55
CA PHE A 527 -30.20 34.76 17.86
C PHE A 527 -29.61 36.04 17.21
N GLY A 528 -30.17 36.49 16.09
CA GLY A 528 -30.04 37.88 15.63
C GLY A 528 -29.20 38.16 14.39
N LEU A 529 -28.55 37.15 13.79
CA LEU A 529 -27.90 37.23 12.48
C LEU A 529 -28.31 36.02 11.61
N THR A 530 -28.33 36.20 10.29
CA THR A 530 -28.35 35.07 9.35
C THR A 530 -26.94 34.48 9.16
N PRO A 531 -26.78 33.23 8.68
CA PRO A 531 -25.47 32.63 8.41
C PRO A 531 -24.59 33.46 7.48
N LEU A 532 -25.18 34.05 6.43
CA LEU A 532 -24.47 34.94 5.50
C LEU A 532 -24.00 36.24 6.17
N GLN A 533 -24.81 36.84 7.06
CA GLN A 533 -24.39 38.04 7.80
C GLN A 533 -23.27 37.73 8.80
N PHE A 534 -23.30 36.56 9.43
CA PHE A 534 -22.17 36.07 10.23
C PHE A 534 -20.91 35.85 9.37
N ALA A 535 -21.05 35.23 8.19
CA ALA A 535 -19.97 35.04 7.23
C ALA A 535 -19.36 36.35 6.71
N GLU A 536 -20.17 37.40 6.58
CA GLU A 536 -19.67 38.75 6.29
C GLU A 536 -18.97 39.39 7.49
N ASN A 537 -19.49 39.20 8.71
CA ASN A 537 -18.86 39.71 9.94
C ASN A 537 -17.49 39.08 10.25
N LEU A 538 -17.18 37.89 9.74
CA LEU A 538 -15.84 37.25 9.81
C LEU A 538 -14.77 37.92 8.91
N ASP A 539 -15.19 38.65 7.88
CA ASP A 539 -14.33 39.39 6.96
C ASP A 539 -14.20 40.86 7.41
N TRP A 540 -15.34 41.50 7.69
CA TRP A 540 -15.41 42.78 8.39
C TRP A 540 -16.77 42.90 9.07
N LYS A 541 -16.85 43.44 10.29
CA LYS A 541 -18.12 43.60 11.02
C LYS A 541 -19.05 44.61 10.31
N ARG A 542 -19.89 44.10 9.40
CA ARG A 542 -20.81 44.84 8.51
C ARG A 542 -22.24 44.91 9.04
N HIS A 543 -22.65 43.93 9.83
CA HIS A 543 -24.03 43.78 10.32
C HIS A 543 -24.08 43.81 11.85
N ASP A 544 -24.89 44.72 12.39
CA ASP A 544 -25.26 44.73 13.79
C ASP A 544 -26.29 43.62 14.10
N ILE A 545 -26.20 43.05 15.31
CA ILE A 545 -27.03 41.93 15.72
C ILE A 545 -28.42 42.41 16.15
N VAL A 546 -29.47 41.83 15.56
CA VAL A 546 -30.85 42.04 15.98
C VAL A 546 -31.05 41.37 17.34
N GLN A 547 -31.31 42.17 18.38
CA GLN A 547 -31.40 41.70 19.76
C GLN A 547 -32.86 41.44 20.15
N ASP A 548 -33.13 40.30 20.79
CA ASP A 548 -34.40 40.00 21.45
C ASP A 548 -34.44 40.67 22.84
N ASP A 549 -35.59 41.23 23.22
CA ASP A 549 -35.84 41.86 24.53
C ASP A 549 -36.04 40.83 25.66
N GLU A 550 -36.34 39.57 25.33
CA GLU A 550 -36.57 38.50 26.29
C GLU A 550 -35.27 37.79 26.72
N GLU A 551 -35.18 37.35 27.98
CA GLU A 551 -34.09 36.47 28.41
C GLU A 551 -34.14 35.13 27.64
N PRO A 552 -33.01 34.55 27.18
CA PRO A 552 -32.99 33.40 26.28
C PRO A 552 -33.83 32.19 26.71
N LEU A 553 -33.78 31.83 28.00
CA LEU A 553 -34.59 30.73 28.56
C LEU A 553 -36.10 31.02 28.51
N LYS A 554 -36.50 32.28 28.66
CA LYS A 554 -37.90 32.74 28.59
C LYS A 554 -38.41 32.84 27.15
N ALA A 555 -37.53 33.14 26.19
CA ALA A 555 -37.83 32.95 24.77
C ALA A 555 -38.04 31.45 24.46
N ALA A 556 -37.18 30.57 24.99
CA ALA A 556 -37.25 29.13 24.80
C ALA A 556 -38.52 28.46 25.39
N GLU A 557 -39.09 29.00 26.47
CA GLU A 557 -40.39 28.54 27.03
C GLU A 557 -41.51 28.45 25.98
N GLN A 558 -41.46 29.28 24.93
CA GLN A 558 -42.49 29.37 23.89
C GLN A 558 -42.44 28.23 22.86
N TYR A 559 -41.36 27.43 22.85
CA TYR A 559 -41.14 26.34 21.88
C TYR A 559 -41.00 24.95 22.55
N VAL A 560 -41.32 24.85 23.85
CA VAL A 560 -41.31 23.57 24.60
C VAL A 560 -42.34 22.60 24.02
N CYS A 561 -41.91 21.39 23.68
CA CYS A 561 -42.73 20.36 23.03
C CYS A 561 -42.47 18.95 23.61
N GLN A 562 -43.05 17.91 23.01
CA GLN A 562 -42.86 16.53 23.48
C GLN A 562 -41.43 16.00 23.25
N SER A 563 -40.74 16.46 22.20
CA SER A 563 -39.33 16.12 21.93
C SER A 563 -38.34 16.98 22.72
N PHE A 564 -38.72 18.22 23.09
CA PHE A 564 -37.88 19.18 23.81
C PHE A 564 -38.64 19.66 25.06
N PRO A 565 -38.63 18.88 26.18
CA PRO A 565 -39.54 19.05 27.30
C PRO A 565 -39.14 20.14 28.31
N THR A 566 -37.95 20.74 28.18
CA THR A 566 -37.47 21.84 29.02
C THR A 566 -37.01 23.03 28.16
N PRO A 567 -37.08 24.27 28.65
CA PRO A 567 -36.52 25.43 27.94
C PRO A 567 -35.03 25.30 27.66
N GLU A 568 -34.29 24.59 28.51
CA GLU A 568 -32.87 24.25 28.32
C GLU A 568 -32.68 23.33 27.12
N ALA A 569 -33.48 22.24 27.00
CA ALA A 569 -33.42 21.34 25.84
C ALA A 569 -33.82 22.04 24.54
N VAL A 570 -34.80 22.96 24.60
CA VAL A 570 -35.15 23.84 23.47
C VAL A 570 -33.96 24.73 23.09
N LEU A 571 -33.27 25.32 24.08
CA LEU A 571 -32.11 26.17 23.85
C LEU A 571 -30.96 25.39 23.21
N THR A 572 -30.60 24.21 23.73
CA THR A 572 -29.58 23.33 23.14
C THR A 572 -29.95 22.88 21.73
N GLY A 573 -31.23 22.57 21.47
CA GLY A 573 -31.72 22.28 20.12
C GLY A 573 -31.60 23.47 19.17
N ALA A 574 -31.89 24.69 19.64
CA ALA A 574 -31.72 25.91 18.86
C ALA A 574 -30.24 26.25 18.60
N ILE A 575 -29.37 26.08 19.60
CA ILE A 575 -27.90 26.21 19.47
C ILE A 575 -27.40 25.24 18.40
N HIS A 576 -27.82 23.98 18.44
CA HIS A 576 -27.47 22.98 17.44
C HIS A 576 -27.96 23.37 16.03
N VAL A 577 -29.19 23.88 15.89
CA VAL A 577 -29.73 24.38 14.60
C VAL A 577 -28.91 25.54 14.05
N VAL A 578 -28.60 26.56 14.86
CA VAL A 578 -27.83 27.73 14.39
C VAL A 578 -26.39 27.32 14.09
N ALA A 579 -25.72 26.57 14.97
CA ALA A 579 -24.37 26.08 14.73
C ALA A 579 -24.27 25.20 13.47
N LYS A 580 -25.29 24.36 13.21
CA LYS A 580 -25.37 23.57 11.97
C LYS A 580 -25.50 24.49 10.75
N GLN A 581 -26.38 25.50 10.80
CA GLN A 581 -26.55 26.47 9.70
C GLN A 581 -25.28 27.29 9.44
N LEU A 582 -24.60 27.78 10.47
CA LEU A 582 -23.31 28.46 10.33
C LEU A 582 -22.26 27.52 9.71
N SER A 583 -22.18 26.27 10.16
CA SER A 583 -21.18 25.30 9.69
C SER A 583 -21.43 24.78 8.25
N ARG A 584 -22.55 25.13 7.62
CA ARG A 584 -22.85 24.80 6.21
C ARG A 584 -22.91 26.00 5.28
N GLU A 585 -22.62 27.23 5.75
CA GLU A 585 -22.54 28.40 4.88
C GLU A 585 -21.16 28.41 4.16
N PRO A 586 -21.09 28.38 2.80
CA PRO A 586 -19.83 28.21 2.07
C PRO A 586 -18.76 29.24 2.43
N LYS A 587 -19.13 30.52 2.55
CA LYS A 587 -18.20 31.59 2.92
C LYS A 587 -17.65 31.45 4.36
N VAL A 588 -18.41 30.81 5.26
CA VAL A 588 -17.90 30.44 6.60
C VAL A 588 -16.88 29.31 6.45
N ARG A 589 -17.20 28.26 5.68
CA ARG A 589 -16.29 27.13 5.45
C ARG A 589 -14.99 27.55 4.78
N GLU A 590 -15.04 28.38 3.74
CA GLU A 590 -13.89 28.93 3.02
C GLU A 590 -12.90 29.67 3.94
N LEU A 591 -13.36 30.68 4.68
CA LEU A 591 -12.51 31.50 5.56
C LEU A 591 -11.88 30.68 6.69
N LEU A 592 -12.63 29.72 7.25
CA LEU A 592 -12.19 28.90 8.37
C LEU A 592 -11.24 27.78 7.89
N ARG A 593 -11.47 27.19 6.71
CA ARG A 593 -10.57 26.23 6.04
C ARG A 593 -9.19 26.82 5.78
N LEU A 594 -9.13 28.07 5.30
CA LEU A 594 -7.86 28.77 5.06
C LEU A 594 -7.08 28.98 6.37
N ARG A 595 -7.75 29.45 7.43
CA ARG A 595 -7.13 29.62 8.76
C ARG A 595 -6.71 28.28 9.38
N TYR A 596 -7.46 27.20 9.15
CA TYR A 596 -7.09 25.84 9.56
C TYR A 596 -5.81 25.38 8.85
N ARG A 597 -5.77 25.45 7.51
CA ARG A 597 -4.59 25.07 6.71
C ARG A 597 -3.33 25.84 7.10
N LEU A 598 -3.44 27.13 7.43
CA LEU A 598 -2.32 27.97 7.91
C LEU A 598 -1.82 27.62 9.33
N ARG A 599 -2.67 27.03 10.18
CA ARG A 599 -2.31 26.61 11.56
C ARG A 599 -1.95 25.12 11.67
N LEU A 600 -2.17 24.35 10.61
CA LEU A 600 -2.14 22.89 10.66
C LEU A 600 -0.73 22.33 10.96
N LYS A 601 -0.67 21.47 11.97
CA LYS A 601 0.50 20.76 12.47
C LYS A 601 0.21 19.26 12.48
N ILE A 602 1.28 18.48 12.40
CA ILE A 602 1.26 17.02 12.58
C ILE A 602 2.14 16.65 13.78
N SER A 603 1.61 15.76 14.63
CA SER A 603 2.36 15.08 15.69
C SER A 603 2.26 13.57 15.47
N VAL A 604 3.38 12.88 15.67
CA VAL A 604 3.55 11.44 15.42
C VAL A 604 4.38 10.82 16.54
N CYS A 605 3.90 9.74 17.15
CA CYS A 605 4.63 9.00 18.17
C CYS A 605 4.44 7.49 18.03
N PRO A 606 5.42 6.65 18.43
CA PRO A 606 5.37 5.22 18.18
C PRO A 606 4.53 4.46 19.22
N THR A 607 3.74 3.51 18.74
CA THR A 607 3.00 2.54 19.55
C THR A 607 3.96 1.62 20.31
N LYS A 608 3.42 0.72 21.15
CA LYS A 608 4.23 -0.34 21.78
C LYS A 608 4.95 -1.19 20.70
N LYS A 609 4.24 -1.57 19.63
CA LYS A 609 4.75 -2.32 18.47
C LYS A 609 5.82 -1.51 17.71
N GLY A 610 5.52 -0.25 17.38
CA GLY A 610 6.46 0.60 16.63
C GLY A 610 7.76 0.92 17.36
N ARG A 611 7.83 0.87 18.69
CA ARG A 611 9.10 0.99 19.43
C ARG A 611 9.98 -0.26 19.38
N GLU A 612 9.46 -1.39 18.94
CA GLU A 612 10.23 -2.63 18.75
C GLU A 612 10.53 -2.91 17.27
N GLU A 613 9.64 -2.51 16.34
CA GLU A 613 9.81 -2.71 14.89
C GLU A 613 10.50 -1.54 14.14
N ILE A 614 10.30 -0.28 14.54
CA ILE A 614 11.00 0.86 13.93
C ILE A 614 12.41 0.91 14.52
N ASP A 615 13.34 0.19 13.90
CA ASP A 615 14.76 0.10 14.27
C ASP A 615 15.63 1.17 13.57
N GLU A 616 16.96 1.14 13.75
CA GLU A 616 17.89 2.08 13.08
C GLU A 616 17.94 1.96 11.53
N ASN A 617 17.37 0.92 10.94
CA ASN A 617 17.34 0.69 9.49
C ASN A 617 16.03 1.15 8.84
N HIS A 618 14.93 1.25 9.61
CA HIS A 618 13.62 1.69 9.13
C HIS A 618 13.62 3.18 8.73
N LYS A 619 13.05 3.55 7.56
CA LYS A 619 13.11 4.91 6.98
C LYS A 619 12.58 6.00 7.93
N LEU A 620 11.59 5.67 8.77
CA LEU A 620 11.03 6.60 9.76
C LEU A 620 11.82 6.72 11.08
N TRP A 621 12.93 5.99 11.29
CA TRP A 621 13.72 6.07 12.53
C TRP A 621 14.07 7.51 12.99
N PRO A 622 14.60 8.41 12.14
CA PRO A 622 14.89 9.80 12.51
C PRO A 622 13.65 10.70 12.67
N ARG A 623 12.43 10.17 12.43
CA ARG A 623 11.16 10.89 12.42
C ARG A 623 10.03 10.25 13.28
N ARG A 624 10.29 9.13 13.95
CA ARG A 624 9.28 8.35 14.69
C ARG A 624 8.64 9.08 15.90
N TYR A 625 9.33 10.09 16.44
CA TYR A 625 8.82 11.01 17.45
C TYR A 625 8.86 12.42 16.87
N VAL A 626 7.82 12.87 16.17
CA VAL A 626 7.71 14.24 15.65
C VAL A 626 6.60 14.97 16.38
N ARG A 627 6.83 16.20 16.82
CA ARG A 627 5.83 16.99 17.56
C ARG A 627 5.67 18.38 16.97
N ASP A 628 4.42 18.78 16.78
CA ASP A 628 3.99 20.13 16.39
C ASP A 628 4.59 20.60 15.04
N LYS A 629 4.98 19.67 14.15
CA LYS A 629 5.58 19.99 12.84
C LYS A 629 4.53 20.64 11.95
N PRO A 630 4.72 21.90 11.49
CA PRO A 630 3.80 22.52 10.54
C PRO A 630 3.69 21.68 9.27
N VAL A 631 2.47 21.45 8.78
CA VAL A 631 2.22 20.61 7.60
C VAL A 631 2.92 21.15 6.34
N ALA A 632 3.08 22.47 6.23
CA ALA A 632 3.87 23.14 5.19
C ALA A 632 5.37 22.78 5.18
N ASN A 633 5.87 22.05 6.20
CA ASN A 633 7.24 21.52 6.26
C ASN A 633 7.32 19.99 6.04
N LEU A 634 6.20 19.32 5.73
CA LEU A 634 6.22 17.96 5.19
C LEU A 634 6.70 18.01 3.75
N ARG A 635 7.47 17.00 3.33
CA ARG A 635 8.06 16.93 1.99
C ARG A 635 7.80 15.60 1.32
N HIS A 636 7.48 15.63 0.03
CA HIS A 636 7.55 14.46 -0.85
C HIS A 636 6.67 13.31 -0.31
N ASP A 637 7.24 12.10 -0.20
CA ASP A 637 6.57 10.89 0.29
C ASP A 637 6.42 10.80 1.82
N GLU A 638 6.88 11.79 2.60
CA GLU A 638 6.94 11.73 4.06
C GLU A 638 5.58 11.43 4.72
N TYR A 639 4.51 12.06 4.24
CA TYR A 639 3.17 11.86 4.83
C TYR A 639 2.64 10.44 4.59
N LEU A 640 2.89 9.88 3.40
CA LEU A 640 2.44 8.54 3.04
C LEU A 640 3.14 7.46 3.89
N TRP A 641 4.42 7.65 4.24
CA TRP A 641 5.09 6.78 5.21
C TRP A 641 4.45 6.83 6.60
N TYR A 642 4.02 8.01 7.09
CA TYR A 642 3.32 8.07 8.38
C TYR A 642 1.95 7.38 8.31
N VAL A 643 1.21 7.51 7.20
CA VAL A 643 -0.09 6.84 7.01
C VAL A 643 0.08 5.31 6.93
N GLN A 644 1.05 4.80 6.16
CA GLN A 644 1.34 3.37 6.08
C GLN A 644 1.77 2.80 7.45
N ALA A 645 2.62 3.53 8.19
CA ALA A 645 3.05 3.14 9.53
C ALA A 645 1.94 3.29 10.59
N HIS A 646 0.92 4.12 10.35
CA HIS A 646 -0.29 4.20 11.15
C HIS A 646 -1.20 2.98 10.93
N ALA A 647 -1.51 2.67 9.67
CA ALA A 647 -2.28 1.48 9.29
C ALA A 647 -1.60 0.18 9.77
N SER A 648 -0.27 0.11 9.73
CA SER A 648 0.53 -1.01 10.26
C SER A 648 0.56 -1.12 11.80
N GLY A 649 -0.09 -0.20 12.52
CA GLY A 649 -0.13 -0.15 13.98
C GLY A 649 1.21 0.26 14.64
N LEU A 650 2.10 0.93 13.93
CA LEU A 650 3.44 1.30 14.41
C LEU A 650 3.50 2.73 14.98
N LEU A 651 2.74 3.66 14.41
CA LEU A 651 2.74 5.07 14.81
C LEU A 651 1.31 5.55 15.06
N ASN A 652 1.09 6.33 16.12
CA ASN A 652 -0.10 7.17 16.26
C ASN A 652 0.16 8.48 15.52
N LEU A 653 -0.77 8.90 14.65
CA LEU A 653 -0.71 10.14 13.86
C LEU A 653 -1.82 11.07 14.33
N LYS A 654 -1.51 12.36 14.52
CA LYS A 654 -2.50 13.37 14.90
C LYS A 654 -2.30 14.67 14.12
N LEU A 655 -3.25 14.98 13.25
CA LEU A 655 -3.41 16.31 12.68
C LEU A 655 -4.08 17.23 13.72
N HIS A 656 -3.62 18.47 13.83
CA HIS A 656 -4.17 19.43 14.78
C HIS A 656 -3.79 20.87 14.40
N CYS A 657 -4.66 21.84 14.69
CA CYS A 657 -4.37 23.26 14.45
C CYS A 657 -3.90 24.01 15.71
N ASP A 658 -4.16 23.45 16.89
CA ASP A 658 -3.84 24.02 18.19
C ASP A 658 -3.05 23.00 19.03
N THR A 659 -1.93 23.44 19.60
CA THR A 659 -1.05 22.62 20.46
C THR A 659 -1.46 22.72 21.93
N GLU A 660 -0.86 21.90 22.80
CA GLU A 660 -1.05 21.98 24.25
C GLU A 660 -0.69 23.37 24.80
N ASP A 661 0.34 24.04 24.26
CA ASP A 661 0.67 25.43 24.60
C ASP A 661 -0.38 26.42 24.06
N ASP A 662 -0.91 26.22 22.85
CA ASP A 662 -1.97 27.10 22.31
C ASP A 662 -3.24 27.01 23.16
N ILE A 663 -3.58 25.82 23.66
CA ILE A 663 -4.67 25.59 24.62
C ILE A 663 -4.35 26.25 25.97
N ARG A 664 -3.15 26.00 26.53
CA ARG A 664 -2.71 26.51 27.84
C ARG A 664 -2.64 28.03 27.93
N PHE A 665 -2.30 28.71 26.83
CA PHE A 665 -2.16 30.17 26.78
C PHE A 665 -3.38 30.90 26.17
N GLU A 666 -4.51 30.20 26.01
CA GLU A 666 -5.76 30.72 25.43
C GLU A 666 -5.61 31.33 24.03
N LYS A 667 -4.82 30.66 23.17
CA LYS A 667 -4.54 31.04 21.77
C LYS A 667 -5.05 30.00 20.76
N THR A 668 -6.05 29.20 21.14
CA THR A 668 -6.70 28.29 20.19
C THR A 668 -7.32 29.08 19.05
N MET A 669 -7.49 28.43 17.90
CA MET A 669 -8.22 28.96 16.76
C MET A 669 -9.63 29.44 17.17
N LEU A 670 -10.31 28.70 18.04
CA LEU A 670 -11.61 29.10 18.58
C LEU A 670 -11.51 30.41 19.38
N GLN A 671 -10.51 30.56 20.25
CA GLN A 671 -10.32 31.79 21.03
C GLN A 671 -9.97 32.99 20.14
N GLU A 672 -9.24 32.79 19.04
CA GLU A 672 -9.04 33.84 18.03
C GLU A 672 -10.39 34.31 17.44
N PHE A 673 -11.27 33.40 17.02
CA PHE A 673 -12.61 33.77 16.53
C PHE A 673 -13.52 34.42 17.58
N LEU A 674 -13.45 33.96 18.83
CA LEU A 674 -14.20 34.59 19.92
C LEU A 674 -13.66 36.01 20.21
N SER A 675 -12.35 36.22 20.09
CA SER A 675 -11.71 37.54 20.27
C SER A 675 -12.06 38.55 19.17
N GLU A 676 -12.27 38.09 17.93
CA GLU A 676 -12.75 38.91 16.80
C GLU A 676 -14.23 39.34 16.96
N GLN A 677 -14.96 38.73 17.89
CA GLN A 677 -16.33 39.11 18.26
C GLN A 677 -17.34 39.20 17.08
N PRO A 678 -17.34 38.28 16.08
CA PRO A 678 -18.23 38.36 14.92
C PRO A 678 -19.72 38.22 15.27
N TYR A 679 -20.03 37.48 16.34
CA TYR A 679 -21.40 37.26 16.86
C TYR A 679 -21.64 37.89 18.25
N HIS A 680 -20.90 38.93 18.62
CA HIS A 680 -21.06 39.63 19.91
C HIS A 680 -21.64 41.06 19.73
N ARG A 681 -22.60 41.45 20.58
CA ARG A 681 -23.19 42.81 20.61
C ARG A 681 -22.62 43.59 21.80
N ASP A 682 -21.95 44.71 21.53
CA ASP A 682 -21.35 45.59 22.55
C ASP A 682 -22.41 46.50 23.19
N GLU A 683 -23.17 45.95 24.15
CA GLU A 683 -24.18 46.68 24.91
C GLU A 683 -24.29 46.15 26.33
N TYR A 684 -24.05 47.01 27.33
CA TYR A 684 -24.03 46.69 28.77
C TYR A 684 -25.43 46.45 29.35
N SER A 685 -26.09 45.37 28.91
CA SER A 685 -27.41 44.93 29.35
C SER A 685 -27.39 43.45 29.68
N ARG A 686 -27.91 43.07 30.86
CA ARG A 686 -27.97 41.66 31.31
C ARG A 686 -28.60 40.72 30.27
N VAL A 687 -29.60 41.19 29.51
CA VAL A 687 -30.23 40.39 28.45
C VAL A 687 -29.24 40.15 27.31
N VAL A 688 -28.49 41.18 26.90
CA VAL A 688 -27.43 41.08 25.89
C VAL A 688 -26.29 40.18 26.39
N ASP A 689 -25.84 40.32 27.64
CA ASP A 689 -24.82 39.46 28.26
C ASP A 689 -25.22 37.98 28.22
N MET A 690 -26.50 37.68 28.47
CA MET A 690 -27.04 36.30 28.43
C MET A 690 -27.13 35.77 27.00
N TRP A 691 -27.55 36.59 26.03
CA TRP A 691 -27.59 36.18 24.62
C TRP A 691 -26.19 36.05 24.01
N ASN A 692 -25.23 36.91 24.36
CA ASN A 692 -23.86 36.84 23.85
C ASN A 692 -23.16 35.54 24.25
N LYS A 693 -23.30 35.09 25.50
CA LYS A 693 -22.76 33.78 25.96
C LYS A 693 -23.28 32.60 25.15
N ILE A 694 -24.54 32.64 24.76
CA ILE A 694 -25.18 31.58 23.97
C ILE A 694 -24.78 31.68 22.48
N ARG A 695 -24.44 32.88 21.99
CA ARG A 695 -23.82 33.07 20.67
C ARG A 695 -22.37 32.56 20.65
N GLU A 696 -21.63 32.73 21.74
CA GLU A 696 -20.29 32.15 21.95
C GLU A 696 -20.34 30.62 22.01
N GLU A 697 -21.35 30.04 22.68
CA GLU A 697 -21.64 28.60 22.67
C GLU A 697 -21.98 28.09 21.26
N VAL A 698 -22.79 28.82 20.48
CA VAL A 698 -23.07 28.52 19.06
C VAL A 698 -21.79 28.51 18.21
N VAL A 699 -20.89 29.49 18.38
CA VAL A 699 -19.61 29.53 17.66
C VAL A 699 -18.71 28.35 18.07
N THR A 700 -18.68 28.02 19.37
CA THR A 700 -17.94 26.88 19.91
C THR A 700 -18.41 25.54 19.30
N VAL A 701 -19.71 25.29 19.30
CA VAL A 701 -20.30 24.08 18.70
C VAL A 701 -20.14 24.08 17.17
N CYS A 702 -20.16 25.25 16.53
CA CYS A 702 -19.94 25.37 15.08
C CYS A 702 -18.51 24.96 14.68
N VAL A 703 -17.50 25.51 15.35
CA VAL A 703 -16.09 25.20 15.07
C VAL A 703 -15.77 23.76 15.47
N ASN A 704 -15.93 23.41 16.74
CA ASN A 704 -15.39 22.16 17.28
C ASN A 704 -16.15 20.92 16.79
N ASN A 705 -17.48 20.97 16.70
CA ASN A 705 -18.31 19.78 16.49
C ASN A 705 -18.74 19.57 15.03
N PHE A 706 -18.54 20.57 14.15
CA PHE A 706 -18.97 20.48 12.74
C PHE A 706 -17.92 20.89 11.70
N LEU A 707 -16.90 21.67 12.08
CA LEU A 707 -15.93 22.20 11.13
C LEU A 707 -14.54 21.58 11.27
N LEU A 708 -13.97 21.52 12.49
CA LEU A 708 -12.66 20.91 12.69
C LEU A 708 -12.59 19.44 12.20
N PRO A 709 -13.56 18.55 12.51
CA PRO A 709 -13.51 17.16 12.00
C PRO A 709 -13.69 17.05 10.48
N VAL A 710 -14.28 18.06 9.84
CA VAL A 710 -14.42 18.10 8.37
C VAL A 710 -13.13 18.61 7.74
N PHE A 711 -12.53 19.67 8.28
CA PHE A 711 -11.25 20.20 7.80
C PHE A 711 -10.08 19.26 8.05
N GLU A 712 -10.13 18.41 9.09
CA GLU A 712 -9.12 17.39 9.35
C GLU A 712 -9.12 16.30 8.28
N ARG A 713 -10.31 15.80 7.89
CA ARG A 713 -10.43 14.85 6.77
C ARG A 713 -10.07 15.48 5.42
N GLU A 714 -10.60 16.69 5.13
CA GLU A 714 -10.22 17.46 3.92
C GLU A 714 -8.71 17.75 3.83
N ALA A 715 -8.01 17.84 4.96
CA ALA A 715 -6.56 17.99 5.02
C ALA A 715 -5.82 16.64 4.89
N HIS A 716 -6.31 15.58 5.54
CA HIS A 716 -5.80 14.22 5.40
C HIS A 716 -5.85 13.76 3.95
N GLU A 717 -7.02 13.83 3.31
CA GLU A 717 -7.27 13.50 1.91
C GLU A 717 -6.31 14.26 0.99
N ARG A 718 -6.18 15.59 1.21
CA ARG A 718 -5.33 16.45 0.37
C ARG A 718 -3.84 16.16 0.53
N LEU A 719 -3.36 15.88 1.74
CA LEU A 719 -1.97 15.49 2.00
C LEU A 719 -1.66 14.09 1.48
N LEU A 720 -2.63 13.17 1.56
CA LEU A 720 -2.50 11.83 1.01
C LEU A 720 -2.34 11.90 -0.51
N GLN A 721 -3.14 12.71 -1.21
CA GLN A 721 -2.98 12.93 -2.65
C GLN A 721 -1.63 13.58 -2.97
N GLU A 722 -1.22 14.65 -2.26
CA GLU A 722 0.06 15.32 -2.52
C GLU A 722 1.27 14.36 -2.37
N ALA A 723 1.21 13.42 -1.43
CA ALA A 723 2.26 12.40 -1.26
C ALA A 723 2.17 11.26 -2.29
N LYS A 724 0.96 10.85 -2.71
CA LYS A 724 0.76 9.86 -3.80
C LYS A 724 1.19 10.40 -5.16
N ASP A 725 0.84 11.65 -5.48
CA ASP A 725 1.27 12.38 -6.69
C ASP A 725 2.81 12.37 -6.81
N TYR A 726 3.52 12.64 -5.71
CA TYR A 726 4.99 12.57 -5.67
C TYR A 726 5.51 11.14 -5.94
N VAL A 727 4.91 10.11 -5.36
CA VAL A 727 5.33 8.71 -5.59
C VAL A 727 5.10 8.28 -7.04
N ILE A 728 4.00 8.73 -7.67
CA ILE A 728 3.74 8.54 -9.10
C ILE A 728 4.88 9.15 -9.92
N LYS A 729 5.21 10.44 -9.72
CA LYS A 729 6.30 11.10 -10.46
C LYS A 729 7.65 10.44 -10.20
N GLN A 730 7.99 10.09 -8.95
CA GLN A 730 9.26 9.43 -8.67
C GLN A 730 9.34 8.07 -9.38
N SER A 731 8.20 7.41 -9.57
CA SER A 731 8.12 6.17 -10.32
C SER A 731 8.30 6.38 -11.83
N THR A 732 7.66 7.38 -12.43
CA THR A 732 7.84 7.71 -13.86
C THR A 732 9.23 8.26 -14.17
N GLN A 733 9.85 9.02 -13.27
CA GLN A 733 11.25 9.43 -13.36
C GLN A 733 12.19 8.22 -13.34
N ASN A 734 11.94 7.25 -12.46
CA ASN A 734 12.71 6.01 -12.41
C ASN A 734 12.46 5.09 -13.63
N LEU A 735 11.31 5.19 -14.32
CA LEU A 735 11.11 4.60 -15.65
C LEU A 735 11.92 5.35 -16.71
N TYR A 736 11.78 6.69 -16.80
CA TYR A 736 12.55 7.54 -17.73
C TYR A 736 14.05 7.26 -17.63
N ASP A 737 14.61 7.18 -16.42
CA ASP A 737 16.03 6.91 -16.21
C ASP A 737 16.49 5.52 -16.71
N ARG A 738 15.56 4.57 -16.90
CA ARG A 738 15.79 3.27 -17.54
C ARG A 738 15.64 3.33 -19.08
N ILE A 739 14.66 4.07 -19.61
CA ILE A 739 14.33 4.09 -21.06
C ILE A 739 14.87 5.28 -21.88
N LYS A 740 15.49 6.28 -21.24
CA LYS A 740 16.17 7.43 -21.90
C LYS A 740 17.43 7.08 -22.69
N THR A 741 17.87 5.82 -22.62
CA THR A 741 19.07 5.30 -23.28
C THR A 741 18.74 4.83 -24.69
N ALA A 742 19.60 5.17 -25.65
CA ALA A 742 19.50 4.77 -27.05
C ALA A 742 19.86 3.30 -27.27
N ALA A 743 19.49 2.75 -28.42
CA ALA A 743 19.87 1.39 -28.80
C ALA A 743 21.41 1.21 -28.87
N TYR A 744 21.91 0.05 -28.41
CA TYR A 744 23.34 -0.20 -28.24
C TYR A 744 24.12 -0.18 -29.57
N ARG A 745 25.16 0.67 -29.61
CA ARG A 745 26.14 0.78 -30.71
C ARG A 745 27.53 0.42 -30.20
N ASN A 746 28.41 -0.06 -31.08
CA ASN A 746 29.79 -0.33 -30.69
C ASN A 746 30.62 0.97 -30.77
N VAL A 747 31.38 1.27 -29.71
CA VAL A 747 32.18 2.50 -29.58
C VAL A 747 33.26 2.62 -30.67
N HIS A 748 33.59 1.53 -31.36
CA HIS A 748 34.55 1.51 -32.49
C HIS A 748 33.90 1.68 -33.87
N ASP A 749 32.66 2.18 -33.95
CA ASP A 749 31.97 2.45 -35.23
C ASP A 749 31.94 3.96 -35.59
N ASP A 750 32.41 4.84 -34.70
CA ASP A 750 32.49 6.31 -34.93
C ASP A 750 33.78 6.76 -35.67
N ASP A 751 34.76 5.87 -35.89
CA ASP A 751 36.03 6.17 -36.57
C ASP A 751 35.89 6.18 -38.12
N ASP A 752 35.42 7.31 -38.67
CA ASP A 752 35.53 7.81 -40.06
C ASP A 752 35.00 6.96 -41.26
N ASP A 753 34.74 5.66 -41.13
CA ASP A 753 34.64 4.72 -42.27
C ASP A 753 33.19 4.37 -42.69
N PHE A 754 32.37 5.39 -43.03
CA PHE A 754 30.94 5.26 -43.40
C PHE A 754 30.63 4.37 -44.64
N GLU A 755 31.64 3.89 -45.38
CA GLU A 755 31.49 3.03 -46.58
C GLU A 755 32.08 1.59 -46.40
N SER A 756 32.54 1.23 -45.19
CA SER A 756 33.52 0.14 -44.98
C SER A 756 32.97 -1.12 -44.29
N GLY A 757 31.95 -1.71 -44.91
CA GLY A 757 31.85 -3.19 -45.00
C GLY A 757 31.22 -4.01 -43.87
N PHE A 758 30.81 -3.44 -42.73
CA PHE A 758 30.09 -4.18 -41.67
C PHE A 758 28.58 -4.33 -41.96
N ALA A 759 28.24 -5.05 -43.03
CA ALA A 759 26.86 -5.39 -43.42
C ALA A 759 26.21 -6.49 -42.53
N GLY A 760 26.27 -6.31 -41.22
CA GLY A 760 25.67 -7.22 -40.23
C GLY A 760 25.88 -6.71 -38.81
N GLY A 761 24.83 -6.13 -38.23
CA GLY A 761 24.91 -5.28 -37.04
C GLY A 761 25.11 -6.00 -35.70
N THR A 762 24.75 -5.29 -34.63
CA THR A 762 24.96 -5.68 -33.22
C THR A 762 24.52 -7.12 -32.94
N LYS A 763 25.32 -7.83 -32.15
CA LYS A 763 25.03 -9.19 -31.68
C LYS A 763 25.31 -9.27 -30.20
N VAL A 764 24.26 -9.48 -29.41
CA VAL A 764 24.35 -9.53 -27.95
C VAL A 764 24.38 -10.99 -27.53
N LEU A 765 25.41 -11.39 -26.77
CA LEU A 765 25.43 -12.67 -26.07
C LEU A 765 25.08 -12.42 -24.60
N SER A 766 23.83 -12.68 -24.22
CA SER A 766 23.42 -12.63 -22.82
C SER A 766 23.82 -13.93 -22.10
N ILE A 767 24.09 -13.81 -20.80
CA ILE A 767 24.43 -14.91 -19.90
C ILE A 767 23.67 -14.69 -18.60
N VAL A 768 22.80 -15.65 -18.28
CA VAL A 768 21.94 -15.62 -17.08
C VAL A 768 22.25 -16.85 -16.23
N TYR A 769 22.45 -16.62 -14.94
CA TYR A 769 22.69 -17.66 -13.94
C TYR A 769 21.67 -17.58 -12.80
N PRO A 770 21.25 -18.72 -12.23
CA PRO A 770 20.36 -18.76 -11.07
C PRO A 770 21.14 -18.57 -9.76
N GLU A 771 20.44 -18.17 -8.69
CA GLU A 771 21.01 -18.13 -7.33
C GLU A 771 21.43 -19.53 -6.84
N GLU A 772 20.62 -20.54 -7.13
CA GLU A 772 20.93 -21.94 -6.81
C GLU A 772 22.04 -22.50 -7.71
N ARG A 773 23.25 -22.66 -7.16
CA ARG A 773 24.46 -23.09 -7.88
C ARG A 773 24.46 -24.51 -8.48
N ASP A 774 23.37 -25.26 -8.33
CA ASP A 774 23.15 -26.56 -8.97
C ASP A 774 22.09 -26.53 -10.08
N GLN A 775 21.32 -25.44 -10.21
CA GLN A 775 20.54 -25.16 -11.40
C GLN A 775 21.44 -24.69 -12.57
N ALA A 776 20.99 -24.87 -13.81
CA ALA A 776 21.81 -24.56 -14.98
C ALA A 776 21.67 -23.10 -15.42
N SER A 777 22.81 -22.47 -15.71
CA SER A 777 22.87 -21.17 -16.38
C SER A 777 22.65 -21.31 -17.88
N PHE A 778 22.12 -20.27 -18.51
CA PHE A 778 21.81 -20.23 -19.93
C PHE A 778 22.42 -18.98 -20.59
N CYS A 779 22.78 -19.11 -21.86
CA CYS A 779 23.22 -18.00 -22.70
C CYS A 779 22.35 -17.94 -23.95
N ALA A 780 21.87 -16.75 -24.33
CA ALA A 780 21.20 -16.53 -25.60
C ALA A 780 22.03 -15.58 -26.46
N LEU A 781 22.16 -15.90 -27.75
CA LEU A 781 22.76 -15.01 -28.74
C LEU A 781 21.64 -14.40 -29.58
N ILE A 782 21.48 -13.09 -29.53
CA ILE A 782 20.55 -12.36 -30.40
C ILE A 782 21.29 -11.45 -31.40
N ASP A 783 20.57 -10.99 -32.41
CA ASP A 783 20.99 -9.96 -33.37
C ASP A 783 20.43 -8.56 -33.03
N GLN A 784 20.63 -7.61 -33.95
CA GLN A 784 20.19 -6.21 -33.90
C GLN A 784 18.65 -6.04 -33.89
N ASP A 785 17.93 -7.11 -34.22
CA ASP A 785 16.49 -7.12 -34.47
C ASP A 785 15.74 -7.93 -33.38
N GLY A 786 16.45 -8.32 -32.31
CA GLY A 786 15.89 -9.01 -31.15
C GLY A 786 15.58 -10.49 -31.40
N GLN A 787 16.08 -11.06 -32.51
CA GLN A 787 15.88 -12.44 -32.93
C GLN A 787 17.01 -13.36 -32.46
N ILE A 788 16.71 -14.62 -32.19
CA ILE A 788 17.62 -15.58 -31.54
C ILE A 788 18.40 -16.39 -32.57
N LEU A 789 19.73 -16.27 -32.54
CA LEU A 789 20.66 -16.90 -33.49
C LEU A 789 21.20 -18.26 -33.01
N ASP A 790 21.42 -18.43 -31.71
CA ASP A 790 21.93 -19.65 -31.07
C ASP A 790 21.75 -19.54 -29.53
N HIS A 791 21.84 -20.66 -28.81
CA HIS A 791 21.84 -20.66 -27.34
C HIS A 791 22.79 -21.71 -26.76
N LEU A 792 23.15 -21.57 -25.48
CA LEU A 792 24.06 -22.47 -24.77
C LEU A 792 23.60 -22.70 -23.33
N ARG A 793 23.72 -23.94 -22.85
CA ARG A 793 23.49 -24.31 -21.44
C ARG A 793 24.82 -24.60 -20.76
N LEU A 794 25.06 -23.97 -19.62
CA LEU A 794 26.28 -24.09 -18.80
C LEU A 794 25.87 -24.39 -17.36
N VAL A 795 26.20 -25.58 -16.85
CA VAL A 795 25.66 -26.05 -15.56
C VAL A 795 26.54 -25.64 -14.37
N HIS A 796 27.77 -25.20 -14.62
CA HIS A 796 28.82 -25.05 -13.61
C HIS A 796 29.59 -23.72 -13.70
N ILE A 797 29.11 -22.77 -14.52
CA ILE A 797 29.77 -21.49 -14.78
C ILE A 797 29.87 -20.57 -13.55
N THR A 798 28.96 -20.69 -12.58
CA THR A 798 28.99 -19.98 -11.29
C THR A 798 29.89 -20.61 -10.23
N LYS A 799 30.47 -21.80 -10.48
CA LYS A 799 31.37 -22.46 -9.52
C LYS A 799 32.71 -21.71 -9.47
N SER A 800 33.55 -22.00 -8.47
CA SER A 800 34.83 -21.28 -8.30
C SER A 800 35.99 -22.03 -8.96
N MET A 801 36.70 -21.36 -9.87
CA MET A 801 38.00 -21.82 -10.41
C MET A 801 39.04 -22.08 -9.30
N ASN A 802 38.88 -21.42 -8.15
CA ASN A 802 39.72 -21.54 -6.97
C ASN A 802 39.06 -22.36 -5.83
N SER A 803 38.05 -23.20 -6.13
CA SER A 803 37.49 -24.10 -5.11
C SER A 803 38.57 -25.01 -4.53
N LYS A 804 38.45 -25.31 -3.22
CA LYS A 804 39.31 -26.30 -2.56
C LYS A 804 39.02 -27.73 -3.03
N ARG A 805 37.86 -27.95 -3.66
CA ARG A 805 37.49 -29.23 -4.26
C ARG A 805 37.86 -29.19 -5.75
N SER A 806 38.63 -30.18 -6.19
CA SER A 806 39.19 -30.22 -7.55
C SER A 806 38.18 -30.64 -8.62
N ASP A 807 37.01 -31.15 -8.23
CA ASP A 807 35.89 -31.51 -9.09
C ASP A 807 35.16 -30.25 -9.59
N GLU A 808 34.71 -29.39 -8.68
CA GLU A 808 34.02 -28.12 -8.99
C GLU A 808 34.86 -27.20 -9.90
N ALA A 809 36.15 -27.09 -9.61
CA ALA A 809 37.07 -26.25 -10.37
C ALA A 809 37.41 -26.82 -11.76
N GLU A 810 37.28 -28.13 -11.97
CA GLU A 810 37.44 -28.78 -13.29
C GLU A 810 36.15 -28.68 -14.12
N LEU A 811 35.00 -28.89 -13.48
CA LEU A 811 33.69 -28.72 -14.12
C LEU A 811 33.50 -27.30 -14.68
N LYS A 812 33.92 -26.25 -13.96
CA LYS A 812 33.90 -24.89 -14.52
C LYS A 812 34.85 -24.72 -15.71
N ARG A 813 36.05 -25.30 -15.72
CA ARG A 813 36.96 -25.21 -16.89
C ARG A 813 36.31 -25.76 -18.15
N GLN A 814 35.54 -26.84 -18.02
CA GLN A 814 34.84 -27.46 -19.15
C GLN A 814 33.77 -26.51 -19.71
N ASP A 815 32.99 -25.85 -18.85
CA ASP A 815 32.01 -24.83 -19.26
C ASP A 815 32.66 -23.56 -19.84
N MET A 816 33.78 -23.08 -19.28
CA MET A 816 34.56 -21.99 -19.88
C MET A 816 35.08 -22.38 -21.28
N ILE A 817 35.50 -23.64 -21.48
CA ILE A 817 35.91 -24.17 -22.80
C ILE A 817 34.71 -24.27 -23.78
N HIS A 818 33.49 -24.54 -23.29
CA HIS A 818 32.28 -24.49 -24.11
C HIS A 818 31.93 -23.06 -24.52
N LEU A 819 31.96 -22.11 -23.57
CA LEU A 819 31.73 -20.69 -23.82
C LEU A 819 32.76 -20.12 -24.81
N ARG A 820 34.04 -20.46 -24.67
CA ARG A 820 35.11 -20.10 -25.62
C ARG A 820 34.78 -20.52 -27.05
N LYS A 821 34.44 -21.80 -27.25
CA LYS A 821 34.08 -22.33 -28.58
C LYS A 821 32.84 -21.64 -29.15
N PHE A 822 31.89 -21.26 -28.31
CA PHE A 822 30.69 -20.54 -28.73
C PHE A 822 31.01 -19.11 -29.18
N ILE A 823 31.81 -18.37 -28.41
CA ILE A 823 32.31 -17.02 -28.77
C ILE A 823 33.14 -17.08 -30.07
N GLU A 824 34.10 -18.00 -30.17
CA GLU A 824 34.94 -18.20 -31.37
C GLU A 824 34.10 -18.56 -32.62
N LYS A 825 33.05 -19.36 -32.48
CA LYS A 825 32.10 -19.77 -33.54
C LYS A 825 31.16 -18.64 -33.98
N ARG A 826 30.64 -17.85 -33.03
CA ARG A 826 29.49 -16.95 -33.25
C ARG A 826 29.84 -15.47 -33.34
N ARG A 827 30.95 -15.04 -32.71
CA ARG A 827 31.44 -13.66 -32.69
C ARG A 827 30.35 -12.65 -32.28
N PRO A 828 29.92 -12.65 -30.99
CA PRO A 828 29.12 -11.55 -30.46
C PRO A 828 29.92 -10.24 -30.49
N HIS A 829 29.20 -9.11 -30.52
CA HIS A 829 29.77 -7.77 -30.47
C HIS A 829 29.80 -7.21 -29.03
N VAL A 830 28.95 -7.72 -28.14
CA VAL A 830 28.93 -7.43 -26.69
C VAL A 830 28.42 -8.66 -25.93
N ILE A 831 28.87 -8.84 -24.68
CA ILE A 831 28.39 -9.88 -23.75
C ILE A 831 27.67 -9.20 -22.59
N ALA A 832 26.43 -9.62 -22.30
CA ALA A 832 25.63 -9.15 -21.17
C ALA A 832 25.58 -10.22 -20.07
N ILE A 833 25.75 -9.83 -18.80
CA ILE A 833 25.67 -10.73 -17.64
C ILE A 833 24.61 -10.20 -16.68
N CYS A 834 23.74 -11.07 -16.15
CA CYS A 834 22.67 -10.62 -15.25
C CYS A 834 23.20 -10.09 -13.91
N GLY A 835 22.82 -8.86 -13.58
CA GLY A 835 23.25 -8.09 -12.42
C GLY A 835 22.54 -8.46 -11.12
N GLU A 836 22.61 -9.73 -10.74
CA GLU A 836 21.85 -10.27 -9.61
C GLU A 836 22.61 -10.22 -8.29
N ASN A 837 23.81 -10.79 -8.25
CA ASN A 837 24.65 -10.85 -7.06
C ASN A 837 26.15 -10.89 -7.41
N MET A 838 27.01 -10.99 -6.39
CA MET A 838 28.48 -11.00 -6.56
C MET A 838 29.05 -12.04 -7.53
N ASP A 839 28.33 -13.12 -7.88
CA ASP A 839 28.79 -14.05 -8.91
C ASP A 839 28.83 -13.41 -10.32
N ALA A 840 28.04 -12.36 -10.61
CA ALA A 840 28.17 -11.56 -11.84
C ALA A 840 29.58 -10.94 -11.97
N TYR A 841 30.08 -10.35 -10.88
CA TYR A 841 31.40 -9.71 -10.86
C TYR A 841 32.53 -10.73 -11.04
N TYR A 842 32.43 -11.90 -10.41
CA TYR A 842 33.40 -12.99 -10.61
C TYR A 842 33.32 -13.58 -12.02
N LEU A 843 32.10 -13.74 -12.57
CA LEU A 843 31.86 -14.25 -13.92
C LEU A 843 32.36 -13.30 -15.01
N ARG A 844 32.09 -11.99 -14.87
CA ARG A 844 32.63 -10.93 -15.74
C ARG A 844 34.15 -11.05 -15.83
N ARG A 845 34.83 -11.08 -14.69
CA ARG A 845 36.30 -11.21 -14.63
C ARG A 845 36.82 -12.51 -15.26
N ASP A 846 36.14 -13.63 -15.01
CA ASP A 846 36.51 -14.93 -15.61
C ASP A 846 36.33 -14.90 -17.15
N ILE A 847 35.35 -14.16 -17.67
CA ILE A 847 35.10 -13.96 -19.11
C ILE A 847 36.08 -12.96 -19.73
N GLU A 848 36.36 -11.82 -19.09
CA GLU A 848 37.39 -10.86 -19.52
C GLU A 848 38.76 -11.56 -19.65
N SER A 849 39.12 -12.38 -18.67
CA SER A 849 40.34 -13.20 -18.71
C SER A 849 40.33 -14.23 -19.85
N LEU A 850 39.16 -14.77 -20.21
CA LEU A 850 39.01 -15.73 -21.30
C LEU A 850 39.08 -15.06 -22.68
N LEU A 851 38.48 -13.88 -22.84
CA LEU A 851 38.56 -13.06 -24.06
C LEU A 851 40.02 -12.71 -24.37
N HIS A 852 40.81 -12.37 -23.34
CA HIS A 852 42.25 -12.11 -23.48
C HIS A 852 43.08 -13.34 -23.92
N GLU A 853 42.54 -14.56 -23.80
CA GLU A 853 43.14 -15.78 -24.35
C GLU A 853 42.69 -16.12 -25.80
N ILE A 854 41.70 -15.42 -26.36
CA ILE A 854 41.22 -15.65 -27.73
C ILE A 854 41.99 -14.76 -28.72
N SER A 855 43.15 -15.26 -29.15
CA SER A 855 43.91 -14.63 -30.23
C SER A 855 43.13 -14.67 -31.55
N GLY A 856 42.80 -13.50 -32.11
CA GLY A 856 42.21 -13.36 -33.45
C GLY A 856 40.85 -12.64 -33.52
N ILE A 857 40.33 -12.13 -32.40
CA ILE A 857 39.25 -11.13 -32.41
C ILE A 857 39.88 -9.75 -32.65
N ALA A 858 39.35 -8.96 -33.59
CA ALA A 858 39.99 -7.72 -34.07
C ALA A 858 39.49 -6.44 -33.38
N LYS A 859 38.25 -6.44 -32.87
CA LYS A 859 37.70 -5.44 -31.94
C LYS A 859 37.62 -6.08 -30.54
N GLU A 860 37.78 -5.30 -29.48
CA GLU A 860 37.59 -5.78 -28.11
C GLU A 860 36.09 -6.02 -27.85
N ILE A 861 35.73 -7.10 -27.15
CA ILE A 861 34.33 -7.44 -26.85
C ILE A 861 34.02 -6.95 -25.43
N SER A 862 33.17 -5.94 -25.30
CA SER A 862 32.70 -5.44 -24.01
C SER A 862 31.92 -6.51 -23.23
N VAL A 863 32.10 -6.53 -21.91
CA VAL A 863 31.42 -7.45 -20.99
C VAL A 863 30.67 -6.62 -19.94
N GLU A 864 29.39 -6.40 -20.19
CA GLU A 864 28.53 -5.55 -19.37
C GLU A 864 27.75 -6.35 -18.32
N ILE A 865 27.51 -5.71 -17.17
CA ILE A 865 26.63 -6.22 -16.13
C ILE A 865 25.33 -5.42 -16.23
N VAL A 866 24.25 -6.12 -16.58
CA VAL A 866 22.96 -5.51 -16.97
C VAL A 866 21.92 -5.82 -15.91
N ASP A 867 21.13 -4.80 -15.55
CA ASP A 867 20.03 -4.94 -14.61
C ASP A 867 19.02 -5.98 -15.12
N ASN A 868 18.62 -6.94 -14.29
CA ASN A 868 17.83 -8.08 -14.74
C ASN A 868 16.40 -8.14 -14.19
N GLU A 869 15.93 -7.06 -13.56
CA GLU A 869 14.58 -6.95 -13.00
C GLU A 869 13.47 -7.16 -14.05
N ALA A 870 13.48 -6.38 -15.15
CA ALA A 870 12.53 -6.54 -16.25
C ALA A 870 12.57 -7.95 -16.85
N ALA A 871 13.77 -8.52 -16.99
CA ALA A 871 13.97 -9.87 -17.51
C ALA A 871 13.48 -10.97 -16.54
N LYS A 872 13.51 -10.73 -15.21
CA LYS A 872 12.93 -11.63 -14.21
C LYS A 872 11.40 -11.66 -14.31
N ILE A 873 10.77 -10.52 -14.56
CA ILE A 873 9.30 -10.44 -14.76
C ILE A 873 8.94 -11.11 -16.08
N TYR A 874 9.56 -10.69 -17.20
CA TYR A 874 9.32 -11.26 -18.52
C TYR A 874 9.45 -12.79 -18.54
N MET A 875 10.43 -13.37 -17.82
CA MET A 875 10.63 -14.82 -17.72
C MET A 875 9.36 -15.62 -17.38
N HIS A 876 8.43 -15.02 -16.63
CA HIS A 876 7.18 -15.63 -16.15
C HIS A 876 5.91 -15.18 -16.88
N SER A 877 5.96 -14.12 -17.71
CA SER A 877 4.76 -13.58 -18.35
C SER A 877 4.08 -14.56 -19.31
N LYS A 878 2.75 -14.42 -19.47
CA LYS A 878 1.98 -15.16 -20.49
C LYS A 878 2.64 -15.02 -21.87
N GLN A 879 3.13 -13.82 -22.19
CA GLN A 879 3.74 -13.50 -23.48
C GLN A 879 5.06 -14.23 -23.74
N ALA A 880 5.93 -14.36 -22.73
CA ALA A 880 7.17 -15.13 -22.87
C ALA A 880 6.91 -16.64 -22.93
N ILE A 881 5.82 -17.11 -22.29
CA ILE A 881 5.31 -18.47 -22.45
C ILE A 881 4.80 -18.69 -23.88
N THR A 882 4.11 -17.72 -24.49
CA THR A 882 3.63 -17.82 -25.87
C THR A 882 4.77 -17.71 -26.91
N GLU A 883 5.66 -16.71 -26.81
CA GLU A 883 6.78 -16.54 -27.76
C GLU A 883 7.78 -17.72 -27.67
N PHE A 884 8.00 -18.25 -26.46
CA PHE A 884 9.01 -19.28 -26.20
C PHE A 884 8.48 -20.45 -25.34
N SER A 885 7.40 -21.08 -25.79
CA SER A 885 6.74 -22.22 -25.14
C SER A 885 7.70 -23.36 -24.77
N ASN A 886 8.59 -23.72 -25.69
CA ASN A 886 9.58 -24.79 -25.52
C ASN A 886 10.83 -24.40 -24.71
N TYR A 887 10.99 -23.14 -24.27
CA TYR A 887 12.19 -22.68 -23.57
C TYR A 887 12.02 -22.72 -22.04
N PRO A 888 13.05 -23.14 -21.27
CA PRO A 888 13.01 -23.02 -19.82
C PRO A 888 13.05 -21.53 -19.40
N PRO A 889 12.49 -21.17 -18.22
CA PRO A 889 12.43 -19.78 -17.75
C PRO A 889 13.76 -19.03 -17.86
N MET A 890 14.86 -19.62 -17.34
CA MET A 890 16.21 -19.05 -17.38
C MET A 890 16.72 -18.69 -18.79
N LEU A 891 16.22 -19.36 -19.85
CA LEU A 891 16.56 -19.03 -21.24
C LEU A 891 15.69 -17.88 -21.76
N ARG A 892 14.42 -17.76 -21.35
CA ARG A 892 13.57 -16.59 -21.64
C ARG A 892 14.14 -15.32 -21.00
N GLN A 893 14.58 -15.42 -19.74
CA GLN A 893 15.32 -14.35 -19.05
C GLN A 893 16.58 -13.93 -19.83
N ALA A 894 17.30 -14.89 -20.43
CA ALA A 894 18.46 -14.58 -21.26
C ALA A 894 18.09 -13.86 -22.56
N VAL A 895 17.00 -14.25 -23.24
CA VAL A 895 16.51 -13.51 -24.41
C VAL A 895 16.18 -12.06 -24.03
N SER A 896 15.43 -11.88 -22.94
CA SER A 896 15.03 -10.56 -22.44
C SER A 896 16.22 -9.69 -22.02
N LEU A 897 17.19 -10.24 -21.27
CA LEU A 897 18.43 -9.51 -20.91
C LEU A 897 19.21 -9.06 -22.16
N GLY A 898 19.15 -9.85 -23.24
CA GLY A 898 19.72 -9.47 -24.53
C GLY A 898 18.99 -8.27 -25.16
N ARG A 899 17.66 -8.35 -25.23
CA ARG A 899 16.80 -7.28 -25.79
C ARG A 899 16.88 -5.99 -24.98
N LEU A 900 16.93 -6.10 -23.65
CA LEU A 900 17.06 -4.98 -22.71
C LEU A 900 18.39 -4.23 -22.88
N LEU A 901 19.51 -4.92 -23.17
CA LEU A 901 20.75 -4.24 -23.53
C LEU A 901 20.70 -3.66 -24.96
N LEU A 902 20.02 -4.32 -25.88
CA LEU A 902 19.91 -3.90 -27.28
C LEU A 902 19.11 -2.59 -27.42
N ASP A 903 17.93 -2.49 -26.82
CA ASP A 903 17.15 -1.26 -26.67
C ASP A 903 16.19 -1.37 -25.47
N PRO A 904 16.43 -0.63 -24.35
CA PRO A 904 15.57 -0.68 -23.18
C PRO A 904 14.12 -0.27 -23.44
N LEU A 905 13.86 0.65 -24.37
CA LEU A 905 12.51 1.16 -24.63
C LEU A 905 11.59 0.07 -25.17
N ILE A 906 12.12 -0.81 -26.01
CA ILE A 906 11.37 -1.93 -26.60
C ILE A 906 11.03 -2.96 -25.52
N GLU A 907 12.01 -3.38 -24.73
CA GLU A 907 11.80 -4.46 -23.76
C GLU A 907 10.97 -4.01 -22.55
N TYR A 908 11.05 -2.75 -22.13
CA TYR A 908 10.13 -2.19 -21.13
C TYR A 908 8.71 -2.00 -21.70
N ALA A 909 8.55 -1.59 -22.96
CA ALA A 909 7.23 -1.49 -23.59
C ALA A 909 6.56 -2.87 -23.78
N HIS A 910 7.34 -3.94 -23.88
CA HIS A 910 6.85 -5.33 -23.95
C HIS A 910 6.12 -5.76 -22.66
N LEU A 911 6.47 -5.19 -21.50
CA LEU A 911 5.79 -5.44 -20.22
C LEU A 911 4.47 -4.65 -20.07
N CYS A 912 4.17 -3.73 -20.99
CA CYS A 912 2.89 -3.00 -21.01
C CYS A 912 1.86 -3.84 -21.78
N ASN A 913 1.36 -4.86 -21.10
CA ASN A 913 0.47 -5.89 -21.63
C ASN A 913 -0.83 -6.00 -20.82
N THR A 914 -1.72 -6.90 -21.23
CA THR A 914 -3.02 -7.14 -20.58
C THR A 914 -2.94 -7.70 -19.16
N ASP A 915 -1.74 -8.09 -18.70
CA ASP A 915 -1.48 -8.57 -17.33
C ASP A 915 -0.81 -7.49 -16.46
N ASP A 916 -0.55 -6.30 -17.00
CA ASP A 916 0.14 -5.16 -16.38
C ASP A 916 1.50 -5.51 -15.73
N ASP A 917 2.27 -6.43 -16.34
CA ASP A 917 3.62 -6.84 -15.90
C ASP A 917 4.54 -5.65 -15.58
N ILE A 918 4.35 -4.51 -16.25
CA ILE A 918 5.08 -3.26 -16.03
C ILE A 918 4.98 -2.73 -14.59
N LEU A 919 3.90 -3.03 -13.86
CA LEU A 919 3.68 -2.64 -12.46
C LEU A 919 4.47 -3.52 -11.47
N CYS A 920 4.93 -4.70 -11.90
CA CYS A 920 5.76 -5.60 -11.10
C CYS A 920 7.23 -5.14 -11.00
N VAL A 921 7.64 -4.14 -11.79
CA VAL A 921 8.96 -3.49 -11.71
C VAL A 921 8.98 -2.55 -10.50
N SER A 922 10.04 -2.60 -9.67
CA SER A 922 10.18 -1.71 -8.53
C SER A 922 10.73 -0.34 -8.94
N TYR A 923 9.84 0.65 -9.02
CA TYR A 923 10.19 2.06 -9.21
C TYR A 923 10.24 2.84 -7.90
N HIS A 924 9.39 2.52 -6.92
CA HIS A 924 9.38 3.17 -5.61
C HIS A 924 8.91 2.24 -4.47
N PRO A 925 9.52 2.28 -3.26
CA PRO A 925 9.11 1.41 -2.15
C PRO A 925 7.67 1.58 -1.65
N LEU A 926 6.98 2.67 -2.02
CA LEU A 926 5.56 2.92 -1.71
C LEU A 926 4.65 2.84 -2.95
N GLN A 927 5.09 2.24 -4.07
CA GLN A 927 4.24 2.16 -5.27
C GLN A 927 2.97 1.31 -5.07
N SER A 928 2.96 0.42 -4.06
CA SER A 928 1.79 -0.35 -3.60
C SER A 928 0.68 0.50 -2.98
N GLU A 929 1.03 1.66 -2.41
CA GLU A 929 0.09 2.54 -1.71
C GLU A 929 -0.70 3.47 -2.67
N VAL A 930 -0.39 3.39 -3.96
CA VAL A 930 -0.91 4.24 -5.04
C VAL A 930 -1.96 3.47 -5.85
N ASN A 931 -2.97 4.17 -6.39
CA ASN A 931 -3.94 3.55 -7.28
C ASN A 931 -3.22 3.01 -8.55
N LYS A 932 -3.51 1.76 -8.92
CA LYS A 932 -2.84 1.06 -10.03
C LYS A 932 -3.07 1.76 -11.37
N ASP A 933 -4.29 2.23 -11.64
CA ASP A 933 -4.65 2.88 -12.90
C ASP A 933 -3.94 4.23 -13.05
N GLU A 934 -3.84 5.01 -11.96
CA GLU A 934 -3.12 6.29 -11.94
C GLU A 934 -1.61 6.09 -12.19
N LEU A 935 -1.02 5.06 -11.60
CA LEU A 935 0.39 4.69 -11.82
C LEU A 935 0.62 4.17 -13.25
N LEU A 936 -0.23 3.25 -13.74
CA LEU A 936 -0.16 2.68 -15.09
C LEU A 936 -0.32 3.76 -16.17
N PHE A 937 -1.27 4.69 -15.98
CA PHE A 937 -1.45 5.84 -16.86
C PHE A 937 -0.20 6.73 -16.87
N ALA A 938 0.36 7.05 -15.71
CA ALA A 938 1.54 7.90 -15.61
C ALA A 938 2.80 7.26 -16.24
N LEU A 939 3.02 5.95 -16.03
CA LEU A 939 4.08 5.20 -16.70
C LEU A 939 3.86 5.19 -18.22
N SER A 940 2.62 5.00 -18.66
CA SER A 940 2.23 5.06 -20.07
C SER A 940 2.50 6.42 -20.71
N LEU A 941 2.35 7.55 -19.98
CA LEU A 941 2.71 8.88 -20.50
C LEU A 941 4.19 8.97 -20.89
N GLU A 942 5.09 8.34 -20.12
CA GLU A 942 6.52 8.41 -20.44
C GLU A 942 6.91 7.47 -21.58
N PHE A 943 6.23 6.33 -21.74
CA PHE A 943 6.31 5.57 -23.00
C PHE A 943 5.81 6.39 -24.18
N ILE A 944 4.67 7.09 -24.06
CA ILE A 944 4.16 7.98 -25.13
C ILE A 944 5.20 9.07 -25.45
N ASN A 945 5.83 9.68 -24.45
CA ASN A 945 6.90 10.66 -24.67
C ASN A 945 8.08 10.06 -25.46
N ARG A 946 8.70 8.97 -24.97
CA ARG A 946 9.87 8.35 -25.62
C ARG A 946 9.55 7.74 -26.98
N VAL A 947 8.42 7.05 -27.13
CA VAL A 947 8.08 6.33 -28.37
C VAL A 947 7.78 7.28 -29.52
N ASN A 948 7.11 8.42 -29.26
CA ASN A 948 6.91 9.44 -30.30
C ASN A 948 8.20 10.23 -30.57
N GLU A 949 9.10 10.39 -29.60
CA GLU A 949 10.44 10.96 -29.84
C GLU A 949 11.30 10.07 -30.76
N VAL A 950 11.33 8.76 -30.52
CA VAL A 950 12.11 7.79 -31.33
C VAL A 950 11.46 7.52 -32.70
N GLY A 951 10.14 7.36 -32.74
CA GLY A 951 9.37 6.94 -33.90
C GLY A 951 9.29 5.42 -34.06
N VAL A 952 8.16 4.91 -34.59
CA VAL A 952 7.87 3.47 -34.69
C VAL A 952 7.82 3.03 -36.15
N ASP A 953 8.65 2.05 -36.51
CA ASP A 953 8.61 1.42 -37.83
C ASP A 953 7.54 0.32 -37.87
N VAL A 954 6.42 0.60 -38.53
CA VAL A 954 5.27 -0.32 -38.62
C VAL A 954 5.65 -1.62 -39.35
N ASN A 955 6.56 -1.58 -40.32
CA ASN A 955 7.02 -2.78 -41.02
C ASN A 955 7.89 -3.65 -40.10
N ARG A 956 8.70 -3.05 -39.20
CA ARG A 956 9.41 -3.77 -38.13
C ARG A 956 8.42 -4.40 -37.14
N CYS A 957 7.33 -3.72 -36.79
CA CYS A 957 6.26 -4.27 -35.93
C CYS A 957 5.50 -5.45 -36.58
N LEU A 958 5.41 -5.49 -37.90
CA LEU A 958 4.85 -6.64 -38.65
C LEU A 958 5.84 -7.80 -38.74
N GLU A 959 7.15 -7.53 -38.86
CA GLU A 959 8.19 -8.55 -38.99
C GLU A 959 8.58 -9.17 -37.62
N TYR A 960 8.62 -8.40 -36.53
CA TYR A 960 9.04 -8.86 -35.19
C TYR A 960 8.01 -8.51 -34.10
N SER A 961 7.25 -9.51 -33.66
CA SER A 961 6.09 -9.35 -32.76
C SER A 961 6.39 -8.61 -31.44
N HIS A 962 7.56 -8.83 -30.82
CA HIS A 962 7.96 -8.14 -29.58
C HIS A 962 8.10 -6.60 -29.75
N THR A 963 8.27 -6.10 -30.98
CA THR A 963 8.32 -4.64 -31.25
C THR A 963 6.94 -4.03 -31.48
N SER A 964 5.88 -4.83 -31.58
CA SER A 964 4.52 -4.34 -31.87
C SER A 964 3.90 -3.54 -30.72
N TYR A 965 4.30 -3.81 -29.47
CA TYR A 965 3.86 -3.11 -28.26
C TYR A 965 4.21 -1.62 -28.21
N LEU A 966 5.10 -1.14 -29.10
CA LEU A 966 5.34 0.30 -29.28
C LEU A 966 4.12 1.03 -29.86
N LEU A 967 3.30 0.37 -30.68
CA LEU A 967 2.26 1.04 -31.48
C LEU A 967 1.10 1.61 -30.64
N GLN A 968 0.83 1.07 -29.45
CA GLN A 968 -0.18 1.64 -28.54
C GLN A 968 0.22 3.02 -27.99
N PHE A 969 1.52 3.30 -27.93
CA PHE A 969 2.06 4.56 -27.42
C PHE A 969 2.22 5.64 -28.50
N VAL A 970 1.99 5.31 -29.77
CA VAL A 970 1.99 6.29 -30.87
C VAL A 970 0.82 7.26 -30.67
N CYS A 971 1.08 8.54 -30.89
CA CYS A 971 0.09 9.63 -30.85
C CYS A 971 -1.08 9.34 -31.80
N GLY A 972 -2.32 9.57 -31.36
CA GLY A 972 -3.56 9.19 -32.05
C GLY A 972 -4.00 7.74 -31.83
N LEU A 973 -3.07 6.82 -31.54
CA LEU A 973 -3.35 5.40 -31.33
C LEU A 973 -3.53 5.05 -29.83
N GLY A 974 -3.84 3.79 -29.59
CA GLY A 974 -3.93 3.12 -28.29
C GLY A 974 -3.95 1.60 -28.53
N PRO A 975 -4.12 0.76 -27.50
CA PRO A 975 -4.05 -0.69 -27.66
C PRO A 975 -5.07 -1.22 -28.70
N ARG A 976 -6.33 -0.73 -28.67
CA ARG A 976 -7.36 -1.13 -29.63
C ARG A 976 -7.00 -0.72 -31.06
N LYS A 977 -6.65 0.55 -31.28
CA LYS A 977 -6.29 1.06 -32.63
C LYS A 977 -5.00 0.44 -33.16
N ALA A 978 -4.03 0.13 -32.30
CA ALA A 978 -2.76 -0.52 -32.69
C ALA A 978 -2.97 -1.97 -33.16
N VAL A 979 -3.72 -2.78 -32.41
CA VAL A 979 -4.08 -4.16 -32.80
C VAL A 979 -4.90 -4.15 -34.10
N HIS A 980 -5.83 -3.21 -34.24
CA HIS A 980 -6.64 -3.03 -35.46
C HIS A 980 -5.77 -2.68 -36.69
N LEU A 981 -4.83 -1.75 -36.56
CA LEU A 981 -3.88 -1.36 -37.62
C LEU A 981 -3.03 -2.55 -38.09
N LEU A 982 -2.44 -3.30 -37.16
CA LEU A 982 -1.66 -4.50 -37.46
C LEU A 982 -2.51 -5.58 -38.13
N LYS A 983 -3.76 -5.77 -37.71
CA LYS A 983 -4.70 -6.73 -38.31
C LYS A 983 -4.99 -6.38 -39.77
N ILE A 984 -5.30 -5.12 -40.09
CA ILE A 984 -5.55 -4.72 -41.48
C ILE A 984 -4.30 -4.89 -42.35
N LEU A 985 -3.11 -4.51 -41.86
CA LEU A 985 -1.88 -4.65 -42.63
C LEU A 985 -1.51 -6.13 -42.88
N LYS A 986 -1.66 -7.01 -41.88
CA LYS A 986 -1.49 -8.47 -42.07
C LYS A 986 -2.48 -9.06 -43.09
N GLN A 987 -3.68 -8.48 -43.23
CA GLN A 987 -4.68 -8.88 -44.22
C GLN A 987 -4.44 -8.30 -45.62
N ASN A 988 -3.62 -7.24 -45.77
CA ASN A 988 -3.41 -6.52 -47.02
C ASN A 988 -1.91 -6.32 -47.27
N ASP A 989 -1.31 -7.23 -48.04
CA ASP A 989 0.09 -7.27 -48.48
C ASP A 989 1.18 -7.38 -47.38
N ASN A 990 0.85 -7.21 -46.09
CA ASN A 990 1.80 -7.21 -44.97
C ASN A 990 2.96 -6.21 -45.14
N LEU A 991 2.72 -5.10 -45.86
CA LEU A 991 3.71 -4.06 -46.17
C LEU A 991 3.08 -2.66 -46.22
N LEU A 992 3.52 -1.77 -45.33
CA LEU A 992 3.22 -0.34 -45.37
C LEU A 992 4.26 0.37 -46.26
N GLU A 993 3.91 0.61 -47.52
CA GLU A 993 4.81 1.25 -48.50
C GLU A 993 4.94 2.78 -48.34
N SER A 994 3.89 3.44 -47.85
CA SER A 994 3.87 4.89 -47.59
C SER A 994 2.86 5.21 -46.49
N ARG A 995 3.08 6.30 -45.74
CA ARG A 995 2.12 6.87 -44.78
C ARG A 995 0.74 7.10 -45.40
N THR A 996 0.67 7.39 -46.70
CA THR A 996 -0.59 7.53 -47.45
C THR A 996 -1.49 6.29 -47.36
N LYS A 997 -0.90 5.07 -47.29
CA LYS A 997 -1.65 3.82 -47.13
C LYS A 997 -2.38 3.73 -45.77
N LEU A 998 -1.98 4.46 -44.73
CA LEU A 998 -2.72 4.51 -43.46
C LEU A 998 -4.15 5.02 -43.68
N VAL A 999 -4.32 6.03 -44.54
CA VAL A 999 -5.64 6.55 -44.90
C VAL A 999 -6.32 5.66 -45.95
N THR A 1000 -5.64 5.33 -47.05
CA THR A 1000 -6.29 4.68 -48.21
C THR A 1000 -6.52 3.18 -48.05
N LEU A 1001 -5.72 2.49 -47.22
CA LEU A 1001 -5.80 1.04 -46.99
C LEU A 1001 -6.27 0.73 -45.56
N CYS A 1002 -5.64 1.33 -44.55
CA CYS A 1002 -5.99 1.10 -43.14
C CYS A 1002 -7.22 1.88 -42.67
N ARG A 1003 -7.86 2.67 -43.55
CA ARG A 1003 -9.05 3.50 -43.29
C ARG A 1003 -8.91 4.44 -42.09
N MET A 1004 -7.68 4.85 -41.77
CA MET A 1004 -7.41 5.75 -40.65
C MET A 1004 -8.04 7.11 -40.90
N GLY A 1005 -8.89 7.55 -39.97
CA GLY A 1005 -9.57 8.85 -40.05
C GLY A 1005 -8.59 10.03 -40.01
N PRO A 1006 -8.97 11.20 -40.56
CA PRO A 1006 -8.07 12.34 -40.72
C PRO A 1006 -7.50 12.88 -39.40
N LYS A 1007 -8.24 12.88 -38.28
CA LYS A 1007 -7.73 13.33 -36.98
C LYS A 1007 -6.73 12.34 -36.39
N VAL A 1008 -7.00 11.03 -36.48
CA VAL A 1008 -6.06 9.99 -36.02
C VAL A 1008 -4.81 9.95 -36.91
N PHE A 1009 -4.96 10.14 -38.22
CA PHE A 1009 -3.83 10.26 -39.16
C PHE A 1009 -2.97 11.48 -38.86
N MET A 1010 -3.58 12.67 -38.69
CA MET A 1010 -2.85 13.89 -38.33
C MET A 1010 -2.07 13.74 -37.02
N ASN A 1011 -2.61 13.03 -36.03
CA ASN A 1011 -1.89 12.78 -34.77
C ASN A 1011 -0.71 11.81 -34.92
N SER A 1012 -0.83 10.78 -35.77
CA SER A 1012 0.10 9.64 -35.81
C SER A 1012 1.19 9.71 -36.88
N ALA A 1013 0.91 10.37 -38.02
CA ALA A 1013 1.68 10.13 -39.25
C ALA A 1013 3.17 10.47 -39.13
N GLY A 1014 3.54 11.58 -38.48
CA GLY A 1014 4.95 11.98 -38.29
C GLY A 1014 5.73 11.12 -37.30
N PHE A 1015 5.05 10.27 -36.52
CA PHE A 1015 5.68 9.35 -35.57
C PHE A 1015 5.76 7.91 -36.12
N ILE A 1016 4.99 7.61 -37.16
CA ILE A 1016 5.12 6.37 -37.94
C ILE A 1016 6.27 6.51 -38.94
N LYS A 1017 7.32 5.72 -38.71
CA LYS A 1017 8.50 5.60 -39.56
C LYS A 1017 8.29 4.55 -40.64
N ILE A 1018 8.88 4.77 -41.82
CA ILE A 1018 9.01 3.76 -42.87
C ILE A 1018 10.48 3.70 -43.30
N ASP A 1019 11.10 2.53 -43.23
CA ASP A 1019 12.42 2.30 -43.85
C ASP A 1019 12.30 2.33 -45.38
N THR A 1020 12.46 3.53 -45.95
CA THR A 1020 12.30 3.77 -47.39
C THR A 1020 13.25 2.92 -48.25
N ALA A 1021 14.41 2.54 -47.71
CA ALA A 1021 15.35 1.66 -48.43
C ALA A 1021 14.79 0.24 -48.51
N LYS A 1022 14.44 -0.38 -47.38
CA LYS A 1022 13.82 -1.72 -47.34
C LYS A 1022 12.50 -1.79 -48.12
N VAL A 1023 11.71 -0.72 -48.14
CA VAL A 1023 10.49 -0.67 -48.97
C VAL A 1023 10.85 -0.64 -50.46
N SER A 1024 11.82 0.18 -50.89
CA SER A 1024 12.26 0.23 -52.30
C SER A 1024 12.89 -1.07 -52.82
N GLU A 1025 13.34 -1.96 -51.93
CA GLU A 1025 13.77 -3.32 -52.27
C GLU A 1025 12.60 -4.33 -52.39
N ARG A 1026 11.42 -3.99 -51.85
CA ARG A 1026 10.22 -4.85 -51.79
C ARG A 1026 9.10 -4.46 -52.75
N THR A 1027 9.09 -3.24 -53.31
CA THR A 1027 8.04 -2.77 -54.23
C THR A 1027 8.57 -1.91 -55.39
N ASP A 1028 7.90 -2.00 -56.54
CA ASP A 1028 8.11 -1.13 -57.72
C ASP A 1028 7.34 0.22 -57.60
N ALA A 1029 6.61 0.44 -56.50
CA ALA A 1029 5.85 1.67 -56.25
C ALA A 1029 6.75 2.90 -55.96
N TYR A 1030 6.23 4.10 -56.17
CA TYR A 1030 6.90 5.33 -55.71
C TYR A 1030 6.97 5.35 -54.18
N VAL A 1031 8.20 5.43 -53.64
CA VAL A 1031 8.47 5.52 -52.21
C VAL A 1031 8.77 6.97 -51.85
N GLU A 1032 7.93 7.58 -51.02
CA GLU A 1032 8.14 8.96 -50.56
C GLU A 1032 9.30 9.01 -49.56
N VAL A 1033 10.40 9.68 -49.94
CA VAL A 1033 11.66 9.67 -49.18
C VAL A 1033 11.51 10.36 -47.81
N LEU A 1034 10.53 11.27 -47.68
CA LEU A 1034 10.15 11.92 -46.42
C LEU A 1034 9.41 11.02 -45.43
N ASP A 1035 8.77 9.91 -45.87
CA ASP A 1035 8.16 8.94 -44.95
C ASP A 1035 9.22 8.23 -44.06
N GLY A 1036 10.48 8.30 -44.47
CA GLY A 1036 11.65 7.92 -43.68
C GLY A 1036 12.19 9.00 -42.75
N SER A 1037 11.41 10.03 -42.38
CA SER A 1037 11.83 11.14 -41.49
C SER A 1037 10.70 11.63 -40.57
N ARG A 1038 11.02 12.36 -39.49
CA ARG A 1038 10.01 13.02 -38.62
C ARG A 1038 9.32 14.23 -39.28
N VAL A 1039 9.65 14.59 -40.52
CA VAL A 1039 8.90 15.61 -41.26
C VAL A 1039 7.44 15.15 -41.34
N HIS A 1040 6.49 16.01 -40.94
CA HIS A 1040 5.07 15.66 -40.94
C HIS A 1040 4.48 15.81 -42.37
N PRO A 1041 3.58 14.93 -42.85
CA PRO A 1041 2.99 15.04 -44.19
C PRO A 1041 2.37 16.40 -44.55
N GLU A 1042 1.84 17.16 -43.58
CA GLU A 1042 1.35 18.53 -43.80
C GLU A 1042 2.45 19.52 -44.26
N THR A 1043 3.72 19.20 -44.00
CA THR A 1043 4.90 20.04 -44.24
C THR A 1043 5.79 19.55 -45.40
N TYR A 1044 5.42 18.46 -46.09
CA TYR A 1044 6.22 17.89 -47.18
C TYR A 1044 6.52 18.89 -48.30
N GLU A 1045 5.59 19.79 -48.58
CA GLU A 1045 5.77 20.85 -49.58
C GLU A 1045 6.81 21.90 -49.16
N TRP A 1046 6.93 22.18 -47.85
CA TRP A 1046 7.97 23.07 -47.33
C TRP A 1046 9.34 22.40 -47.36
N ALA A 1047 9.44 21.11 -47.01
CA ALA A 1047 10.69 20.35 -47.14
C ALA A 1047 11.16 20.26 -48.60
N ARG A 1048 10.24 20.00 -49.54
CA ARG A 1048 10.49 20.06 -50.99
C ARG A 1048 10.97 21.44 -51.44
N LYS A 1049 10.29 22.52 -51.03
CA LYS A 1049 10.69 23.88 -51.41
C LYS A 1049 12.05 24.26 -50.81
N MET A 1050 12.31 23.95 -49.54
CA MET A 1050 13.62 24.16 -48.91
C MET A 1050 14.75 23.51 -49.72
N ALA A 1051 14.50 22.34 -50.32
CA ALA A 1051 15.47 21.67 -51.17
C ALA A 1051 15.68 22.36 -52.53
N VAL A 1052 14.61 22.87 -53.16
CA VAL A 1052 14.71 23.66 -54.40
C VAL A 1052 15.47 24.98 -54.16
N ASP A 1053 15.07 25.73 -53.13
CA ASP A 1053 15.67 27.01 -52.76
C ASP A 1053 17.16 26.85 -52.39
N ALA A 1054 17.53 25.82 -51.61
CA ALA A 1054 18.92 25.54 -51.22
C ALA A 1054 19.81 24.98 -52.35
N LEU A 1055 19.24 24.68 -53.53
CA LEU A 1055 19.98 24.27 -54.72
C LEU A 1055 20.04 25.38 -55.80
N GLU A 1056 19.43 26.55 -55.56
CA GLU A 1056 19.21 27.61 -56.55
C GLU A 1056 18.53 27.09 -57.85
N ILE A 1057 17.64 26.10 -57.73
CA ILE A 1057 16.93 25.50 -58.86
C ILE A 1057 15.71 26.36 -59.24
N ASP A 1058 15.40 26.43 -60.54
CA ASP A 1058 14.23 27.13 -61.08
C ASP A 1058 12.92 26.46 -60.63
N ASP A 1059 11.91 27.23 -60.21
CA ASP A 1059 10.61 26.77 -59.67
C ASP A 1059 9.86 25.77 -60.57
N ALA A 1060 10.25 25.68 -61.84
CA ALA A 1060 9.69 24.77 -62.86
C ALA A 1060 10.32 23.36 -62.89
N ALA A 1061 11.29 23.05 -62.03
CA ALA A 1061 11.92 21.73 -61.93
C ALA A 1061 11.09 20.73 -61.09
N ASP A 1062 11.49 19.46 -61.09
CA ASP A 1062 10.93 18.44 -60.21
C ASP A 1062 11.54 18.57 -58.79
N PRO A 1063 10.76 18.96 -57.77
CA PRO A 1063 11.26 19.11 -56.40
C PRO A 1063 11.68 17.77 -55.75
N THR A 1064 11.25 16.64 -56.31
CA THR A 1064 11.66 15.30 -55.85
C THR A 1064 13.16 15.09 -56.10
N SER A 1065 13.64 15.45 -57.30
CA SER A 1065 15.07 15.39 -57.64
C SER A 1065 15.91 16.35 -56.78
N ALA A 1066 15.37 17.52 -56.45
CA ALA A 1066 16.02 18.47 -55.55
C ALA A 1066 16.18 17.89 -54.13
N LEU A 1067 15.14 17.24 -53.61
CA LEU A 1067 15.17 16.56 -52.31
C LEU A 1067 16.19 15.41 -52.29
N GLU A 1068 16.26 14.59 -53.34
CA GLU A 1068 17.26 13.51 -53.46
C GLU A 1068 18.70 14.04 -53.47
N GLU A 1069 18.99 15.14 -54.19
CA GLU A 1069 20.33 15.74 -54.19
C GLU A 1069 20.70 16.34 -52.83
N ILE A 1070 19.75 16.95 -52.12
CA ILE A 1070 19.93 17.47 -50.76
C ILE A 1070 20.18 16.34 -49.75
N LEU A 1071 19.47 15.21 -49.84
CA LEU A 1071 19.71 14.06 -48.97
C LEU A 1071 21.08 13.40 -49.23
N GLN A 1072 21.67 13.58 -50.41
CA GLN A 1072 23.06 13.19 -50.71
C GLN A 1072 24.09 14.25 -50.27
N ASN A 1073 23.73 15.54 -50.26
CA ASN A 1073 24.64 16.65 -49.95
C ASN A 1073 24.00 17.66 -48.97
N PRO A 1074 23.66 17.26 -47.73
CA PRO A 1074 22.86 18.07 -46.81
C PRO A 1074 23.55 19.37 -46.35
N ASP A 1075 24.87 19.48 -46.52
CA ASP A 1075 25.64 20.70 -46.22
C ASP A 1075 25.07 21.97 -46.87
N LYS A 1076 24.43 21.87 -48.05
CA LYS A 1076 23.84 23.02 -48.75
C LYS A 1076 22.70 23.69 -47.97
N LEU A 1077 22.00 22.97 -47.09
CA LEU A 1077 20.95 23.52 -46.22
C LEU A 1077 21.50 24.50 -45.16
N LYS A 1078 22.82 24.64 -45.03
CA LYS A 1078 23.47 25.60 -44.11
C LYS A 1078 23.47 27.02 -44.63
N ASP A 1079 23.41 27.21 -45.95
CA ASP A 1079 23.42 28.53 -46.60
C ASP A 1079 22.01 29.14 -46.74
N LEU A 1080 20.95 28.36 -46.45
CA LEU A 1080 19.55 28.81 -46.50
C LEU A 1080 19.14 29.58 -45.22
N ASP A 1081 18.67 30.81 -45.40
CA ASP A 1081 18.12 31.66 -44.32
C ASP A 1081 16.68 31.23 -43.97
N LEU A 1082 16.56 30.38 -42.94
CA LEU A 1082 15.28 29.86 -42.46
C LEU A 1082 14.42 30.92 -41.78
N ASP A 1083 15.01 31.98 -41.23
CA ASP A 1083 14.27 33.05 -40.55
C ASP A 1083 13.56 33.93 -41.60
N ALA A 1084 14.26 34.26 -42.70
CA ALA A 1084 13.67 34.93 -43.85
C ALA A 1084 12.60 34.08 -44.56
N PHE A 1085 12.81 32.76 -44.65
CA PHE A 1085 11.80 31.81 -45.18
C PHE A 1085 10.56 31.75 -44.27
N ALA A 1086 10.75 31.75 -42.94
CA ALA A 1086 9.66 31.80 -41.97
C ALA A 1086 8.86 33.11 -42.06
N GLU A 1087 9.52 34.26 -42.23
CA GLU A 1087 8.85 35.54 -42.48
C GLU A 1087 7.98 35.52 -43.74
N GLU A 1088 8.44 34.87 -44.82
CA GLU A 1088 7.67 34.77 -46.07
C GLU A 1088 6.47 33.81 -45.93
N LEU A 1089 6.63 32.66 -45.25
CA LEU A 1089 5.49 31.80 -44.91
C LEU A 1089 4.45 32.53 -44.04
N ALA A 1090 4.89 33.30 -43.04
CA ALA A 1090 4.02 34.12 -42.20
C ALA A 1090 3.29 35.20 -43.02
N ARG A 1091 3.99 35.84 -43.97
CA ARG A 1091 3.45 36.83 -44.91
C ARG A 1091 2.42 36.26 -45.89
N GLN A 1092 2.55 34.98 -46.23
CA GLN A 1092 1.58 34.23 -47.05
C GLN A 1092 0.39 33.69 -46.24
N GLY A 1093 0.43 33.78 -44.90
CA GLY A 1093 -0.67 33.40 -44.01
C GLY A 1093 -0.54 32.05 -43.33
N PHE A 1094 0.59 31.34 -43.46
CA PHE A 1094 0.84 30.04 -42.82
C PHE A 1094 1.24 30.14 -41.33
N GLY A 1095 1.32 31.34 -40.78
CA GLY A 1095 1.75 31.59 -39.40
C GLY A 1095 3.27 31.58 -39.22
N ASN A 1096 3.73 31.66 -37.96
CA ASN A 1096 5.14 31.50 -37.65
C ASN A 1096 5.51 30.01 -37.72
N LYS A 1097 6.48 29.67 -38.59
CA LYS A 1097 6.99 28.31 -38.78
C LYS A 1097 8.50 28.18 -38.67
N SER A 1098 9.14 29.14 -38.00
CA SER A 1098 10.59 29.13 -37.72
C SER A 1098 11.07 27.79 -37.14
N ILE A 1099 10.53 27.36 -36.00
CA ILE A 1099 10.97 26.12 -35.32
C ILE A 1099 10.74 24.90 -36.20
N THR A 1100 9.55 24.78 -36.82
CA THR A 1100 9.25 23.71 -37.80
C THR A 1100 10.30 23.61 -38.92
N LEU A 1101 10.79 24.74 -39.45
CA LEU A 1101 11.81 24.74 -40.52
C LEU A 1101 13.20 24.32 -40.00
N TYR A 1102 13.56 24.67 -38.77
CA TYR A 1102 14.79 24.19 -38.12
C TYR A 1102 14.73 22.66 -37.87
N ASP A 1103 13.59 22.13 -37.44
CA ASP A 1103 13.35 20.69 -37.28
C ASP A 1103 13.40 19.95 -38.63
N ILE A 1104 12.76 20.48 -39.68
CA ILE A 1104 12.84 19.91 -41.05
C ILE A 1104 14.30 19.86 -41.51
N ARG A 1105 15.08 20.94 -41.32
CA ARG A 1105 16.51 20.93 -41.66
C ARG A 1105 17.30 19.89 -40.86
N ALA A 1106 16.98 19.68 -39.58
CA ALA A 1106 17.63 18.65 -38.76
C ALA A 1106 17.33 17.23 -39.27
N GLU A 1107 16.08 16.94 -39.65
CA GLU A 1107 15.67 15.66 -40.23
C GLU A 1107 16.24 15.43 -41.64
N LEU A 1108 16.35 16.46 -42.48
CA LEU A 1108 17.02 16.34 -43.79
C LEU A 1108 18.53 16.08 -43.65
N ASN A 1109 19.18 16.60 -42.60
CA ASN A 1109 20.56 16.24 -42.28
C ASN A 1109 20.69 14.79 -41.79
N HIS A 1110 19.81 14.37 -40.86
CA HIS A 1110 19.89 13.08 -40.16
C HIS A 1110 18.50 12.46 -39.91
N ARG A 1111 17.91 11.88 -40.95
CA ARG A 1111 16.57 11.26 -40.96
C ARG A 1111 16.35 10.29 -39.79
N TYR A 1112 15.32 10.52 -38.98
CA TYR A 1112 14.99 9.74 -37.77
C TYR A 1112 16.21 9.44 -36.86
N LYS A 1113 17.10 10.42 -36.67
CA LYS A 1113 18.19 10.31 -35.69
C LYS A 1113 17.61 10.04 -34.30
N ASP A 1114 18.07 8.99 -33.63
CA ASP A 1114 17.73 8.75 -32.21
C ASP A 1114 18.27 9.90 -31.35
N LEU A 1115 17.39 10.49 -30.53
CA LEU A 1115 17.69 11.65 -29.69
C LEU A 1115 18.02 11.27 -28.24
N ARG A 1116 17.82 9.98 -27.90
CA ARG A 1116 18.16 9.39 -26.60
C ARG A 1116 19.67 9.41 -26.34
N ILE A 1117 20.03 9.30 -25.06
CA ILE A 1117 21.42 9.32 -24.62
C ILE A 1117 22.11 8.02 -25.07
N PRO A 1118 23.29 8.05 -25.74
CA PRO A 1118 24.04 6.84 -26.07
C PRO A 1118 24.31 5.96 -24.85
N TYR A 1119 24.40 4.64 -25.06
CA TYR A 1119 24.68 3.70 -23.97
C TYR A 1119 26.08 3.93 -23.37
N GLU A 1120 26.15 4.12 -22.05
CA GLU A 1120 27.38 4.16 -21.26
C GLU A 1120 27.44 2.96 -20.30
N SER A 1121 28.60 2.32 -20.18
CA SER A 1121 28.82 1.20 -19.26
C SER A 1121 28.56 1.61 -17.80
N PRO A 1122 27.81 0.82 -17.00
CA PRO A 1122 27.44 1.21 -15.64
C PRO A 1122 28.62 1.56 -14.72
N SER A 1123 28.48 2.65 -13.94
CA SER A 1123 29.50 3.09 -12.99
C SER A 1123 29.75 2.05 -11.89
N ALA A 1124 30.94 2.08 -11.26
CA ALA A 1124 31.27 1.18 -10.16
C ALA A 1124 30.26 1.26 -9.00
N GLU A 1125 29.68 2.44 -8.75
CA GLU A 1125 28.60 2.64 -7.79
C GLU A 1125 27.28 2.00 -8.25
N ARG A 1126 26.86 2.18 -9.52
CA ARG A 1126 25.65 1.50 -10.02
C ARG A 1126 25.80 -0.02 -10.01
N ILE A 1127 26.98 -0.56 -10.37
CA ILE A 1127 27.25 -2.01 -10.28
C ILE A 1127 27.23 -2.46 -8.80
N PHE A 1128 27.82 -1.69 -7.88
CA PHE A 1128 27.79 -1.99 -6.45
C PHE A 1128 26.34 -2.08 -5.92
N THR A 1129 25.50 -1.06 -6.17
CA THR A 1129 24.09 -1.08 -5.75
C THR A 1129 23.30 -2.19 -6.46
N MET A 1130 23.56 -2.43 -7.76
CA MET A 1130 22.90 -3.49 -8.52
C MET A 1130 23.19 -4.90 -7.94
N LEU A 1131 24.44 -5.20 -7.59
CA LEU A 1131 24.87 -6.54 -7.13
C LEU A 1131 24.78 -6.78 -5.61
N THR A 1132 24.58 -5.74 -4.82
CA THR A 1132 24.53 -5.84 -3.34
C THR A 1132 23.21 -5.34 -2.74
N LYS A 1133 22.43 -4.58 -3.52
CA LYS A 1133 21.23 -3.80 -3.10
C LYS A 1133 21.50 -2.75 -2.02
N GLU A 1134 22.78 -2.39 -1.82
CA GLU A 1134 23.20 -1.41 -0.81
C GLU A 1134 23.49 -0.05 -1.47
N THR A 1135 23.00 1.03 -0.85
CA THR A 1135 23.21 2.42 -1.28
C THR A 1135 24.18 3.16 -0.35
N SER A 1136 24.48 4.41 -0.67
CA SER A 1136 25.20 5.33 0.22
C SER A 1136 24.48 5.53 1.58
N ASP A 1137 23.17 5.30 1.66
CA ASP A 1137 22.39 5.31 2.91
C ASP A 1137 22.78 4.20 3.89
N SER A 1138 23.46 3.15 3.42
CA SER A 1138 24.01 2.10 4.30
C SER A 1138 25.26 2.55 5.07
N ILE A 1139 25.83 3.72 4.77
CA ILE A 1139 26.87 4.34 5.59
C ILE A 1139 26.26 4.75 6.95
N GLY A 1140 26.80 4.19 8.03
CA GLY A 1140 26.31 4.41 9.39
C GLY A 1140 25.31 3.37 9.89
N LYS A 1141 24.77 2.46 9.04
CA LYS A 1141 23.89 1.37 9.49
C LYS A 1141 24.61 0.35 10.36
N LEU A 1142 23.86 -0.30 11.24
CA LEU A 1142 24.31 -1.35 12.15
C LEU A 1142 24.07 -2.73 11.52
N VAL A 1143 25.12 -3.35 10.98
CA VAL A 1143 25.02 -4.63 10.25
C VAL A 1143 25.68 -5.79 11.01
N MET A 1144 25.17 -7.00 10.82
CA MET A 1144 25.79 -8.21 11.38
C MET A 1144 26.82 -8.78 10.40
N GLY A 1145 28.10 -8.79 10.79
CA GLY A 1145 29.20 -9.34 10.00
C GLY A 1145 29.73 -10.66 10.55
N ARG A 1146 29.87 -11.68 9.69
CA ARG A 1146 30.47 -12.97 10.07
C ARG A 1146 31.98 -12.94 9.88
N VAL A 1147 32.75 -13.22 10.93
CA VAL A 1147 34.22 -13.17 10.91
C VAL A 1147 34.81 -14.24 10.00
N MET A 1148 35.46 -13.83 8.92
CA MET A 1148 36.18 -14.75 8.02
C MET A 1148 37.56 -15.12 8.58
N HIS A 1149 38.41 -14.12 8.81
CA HIS A 1149 39.79 -14.31 9.29
C HIS A 1149 40.41 -13.00 9.80
N ILE A 1150 41.47 -13.12 10.60
CA ILE A 1150 42.32 -12.00 11.01
C ILE A 1150 43.33 -11.73 9.88
N VAL A 1151 43.51 -10.46 9.54
CA VAL A 1151 44.41 -9.98 8.49
C VAL A 1151 45.76 -9.61 9.10
N TYR A 1152 46.83 -10.22 8.59
CA TYR A 1152 48.20 -9.99 9.05
C TYR A 1152 49.02 -9.25 7.98
N ARG A 1153 49.91 -8.36 8.40
CA ARG A 1153 50.80 -7.57 7.53
C ARG A 1153 52.24 -7.76 7.97
N LYS A 1154 53.10 -8.26 7.08
CA LYS A 1154 54.55 -8.35 7.35
C LYS A 1154 55.18 -6.95 7.26
N PRO A 1155 56.21 -6.65 8.09
CA PRO A 1155 57.05 -5.46 7.90
C PRO A 1155 57.61 -5.43 6.48
N ARG A 1156 57.57 -4.24 5.85
CA ARG A 1156 58.02 -4.05 4.46
C ARG A 1156 59.55 -4.11 4.35
N ASP A 1157 60.26 -3.51 5.30
CA ASP A 1157 61.72 -3.43 5.25
C ASP A 1157 62.38 -4.73 5.74
N PRO A 1158 63.40 -5.25 5.04
CA PRO A 1158 64.19 -6.39 5.52
C PRO A 1158 65.02 -6.04 6.76
N GLU A 1159 65.61 -4.84 6.82
CA GLU A 1159 66.53 -4.46 7.92
C GLU A 1159 65.83 -4.36 9.28
N GLU A 1160 64.52 -4.08 9.32
CA GLU A 1160 63.74 -4.09 10.56
C GLU A 1160 63.63 -5.49 11.17
N ARG A 1161 63.74 -6.56 10.35
CA ARG A 1161 63.54 -7.94 10.80
C ARG A 1161 64.68 -8.49 11.66
N GLU A 1162 65.90 -8.02 11.42
CA GLU A 1162 67.11 -8.52 12.10
C GLU A 1162 67.41 -7.80 13.43
N ARG A 1163 66.95 -6.55 13.58
CA ARG A 1163 67.37 -5.67 14.70
C ARG A 1163 66.57 -5.87 16.00
N VAL A 1164 65.46 -6.59 15.94
CA VAL A 1164 64.45 -6.64 17.03
C VAL A 1164 64.58 -7.96 17.82
N PRO A 1165 65.06 -7.94 19.08
CA PRO A 1165 65.25 -9.16 19.86
C PRO A 1165 63.90 -9.77 20.28
N PRO A 1166 63.80 -11.10 20.42
CA PRO A 1166 62.57 -11.76 20.88
C PRO A 1166 62.17 -11.29 22.29
N ILE A 1167 60.87 -11.14 22.55
CA ILE A 1167 60.36 -10.76 23.88
C ILE A 1167 60.27 -12.03 24.73
N ARG A 1168 60.68 -11.94 26.00
CA ARG A 1168 60.40 -12.97 27.00
C ARG A 1168 59.16 -12.59 27.81
N ASP A 1169 58.25 -13.52 28.03
CA ASP A 1169 57.12 -13.34 28.93
C ASP A 1169 57.56 -13.63 30.36
N GLU A 1170 57.43 -12.65 31.26
CA GLU A 1170 57.89 -12.78 32.65
C GLU A 1170 57.05 -13.76 33.48
N ARG A 1171 55.79 -14.03 33.06
CA ARG A 1171 54.86 -14.89 33.79
C ARG A 1171 55.01 -16.36 33.43
N THR A 1172 55.24 -16.68 32.15
CA THR A 1172 55.46 -18.09 31.71
C THR A 1172 56.94 -18.45 31.57
N GLY A 1173 57.84 -17.46 31.49
CA GLY A 1173 59.26 -17.65 31.23
C GLY A 1173 59.61 -18.03 29.79
N GLN A 1174 58.61 -18.22 28.92
CA GLN A 1174 58.73 -18.52 27.49
C GLN A 1174 59.04 -17.25 26.67
N TRP A 1175 59.36 -17.42 25.40
CA TRP A 1175 59.59 -16.34 24.44
C TRP A 1175 58.41 -16.20 23.48
N LYS A 1176 58.13 -14.97 23.06
CA LYS A 1176 57.09 -14.62 22.09
C LYS A 1176 57.66 -13.83 20.92
N CYS A 1177 57.07 -14.04 19.74
CA CYS A 1177 57.45 -13.31 18.53
C CYS A 1177 57.00 -11.84 18.63
N GLN A 1178 57.88 -10.89 18.31
CA GLN A 1178 57.55 -9.45 18.30
C GLN A 1178 56.49 -9.07 17.26
N TYR A 1179 56.38 -9.83 16.16
CA TYR A 1179 55.47 -9.48 15.06
C TYR A 1179 54.06 -10.06 15.27
N CYS A 1180 53.94 -11.38 15.43
CA CYS A 1180 52.63 -12.06 15.54
C CYS A 1180 52.21 -12.39 16.98
N TYR A 1181 53.01 -12.03 17.99
CA TYR A 1181 52.75 -12.23 19.42
C TYR A 1181 52.56 -13.68 19.93
N LYS A 1182 52.64 -14.67 19.03
CA LYS A 1182 52.56 -16.11 19.38
C LYS A 1182 53.54 -16.47 20.52
N PRO A 1183 53.08 -17.08 21.63
CA PRO A 1183 53.86 -17.23 22.87
C PRO A 1183 54.61 -18.56 23.06
N ASP A 1184 54.61 -19.43 22.05
CA ASP A 1184 54.90 -20.87 22.22
C ASP A 1184 56.39 -21.26 22.26
N PHE A 1185 57.33 -20.30 22.28
CA PHE A 1185 58.75 -20.58 22.01
C PHE A 1185 59.57 -20.77 23.30
N ASN A 1186 60.30 -21.88 23.42
CA ASN A 1186 61.05 -22.23 24.63
C ASN A 1186 62.41 -21.53 24.71
N ASN A 1187 62.96 -21.12 23.57
CA ASN A 1187 64.24 -20.43 23.46
C ASN A 1187 64.23 -19.40 22.32
N THR A 1188 65.26 -18.55 22.29
CA THR A 1188 65.40 -17.49 21.28
C THR A 1188 65.49 -18.02 19.85
N ASN A 1189 66.09 -19.20 19.64
CA ASN A 1189 66.33 -19.75 18.31
C ASN A 1189 65.05 -20.23 17.64
N GLU A 1190 64.11 -20.76 18.43
CA GLU A 1190 62.75 -21.08 17.99
C GLU A 1190 61.99 -19.82 17.52
N VAL A 1191 62.20 -18.66 18.18
CA VAL A 1191 61.63 -17.38 17.71
C VAL A 1191 62.28 -16.93 16.39
N TRP A 1192 63.61 -17.03 16.26
CA TRP A 1192 64.30 -16.67 15.02
C TRP A 1192 63.86 -17.55 13.83
N GLN A 1193 63.72 -18.87 14.01
CA GLN A 1193 63.14 -19.77 13.01
C GLN A 1193 61.67 -19.43 12.69
N HIS A 1194 60.93 -18.90 13.67
CA HIS A 1194 59.58 -18.43 13.43
C HIS A 1194 59.53 -17.10 12.66
N ILE A 1195 60.49 -16.17 12.83
CA ILE A 1195 60.46 -14.85 12.17
C ILE A 1195 60.38 -14.99 10.64
N ASP A 1196 61.09 -15.94 10.03
CA ASP A 1196 60.99 -16.25 8.59
C ASP A 1196 59.60 -16.74 8.17
N SER A 1197 59.00 -17.61 8.98
CA SER A 1197 57.66 -18.18 8.76
C SER A 1197 56.51 -17.30 9.28
N CYS A 1198 56.81 -16.16 9.89
CA CYS A 1198 55.86 -15.33 10.62
C CYS A 1198 54.80 -14.71 9.69
N PRO A 1199 53.50 -14.72 10.03
CA PRO A 1199 52.47 -14.06 9.22
C PRO A 1199 52.60 -12.53 9.21
N GLY A 1200 53.31 -11.95 10.18
CA GLY A 1200 53.42 -10.50 10.40
C GLY A 1200 52.58 -10.04 11.60
N GLN A 1201 52.34 -8.74 11.69
CA GLN A 1201 51.51 -8.13 12.72
C GLN A 1201 50.03 -8.21 12.34
N PRO A 1202 49.11 -8.58 13.26
CA PRO A 1202 47.68 -8.49 13.00
C PRO A 1202 47.26 -7.02 12.88
N VAL A 1203 46.53 -6.67 11.83
CA VAL A 1203 46.12 -5.28 11.51
C VAL A 1203 44.62 -5.05 11.67
N GLY A 1204 43.82 -6.09 11.48
CA GLY A 1204 42.37 -6.05 11.63
C GLY A 1204 41.71 -7.40 11.39
N VAL A 1205 40.39 -7.41 11.49
CA VAL A 1205 39.52 -8.57 11.24
C VAL A 1205 38.82 -8.35 9.90
N LYS A 1206 38.75 -9.37 9.05
CA LYS A 1206 37.91 -9.36 7.84
C LYS A 1206 36.61 -10.11 8.11
N VAL A 1207 35.48 -9.45 7.89
CA VAL A 1207 34.13 -10.00 7.99
C VAL A 1207 33.49 -10.11 6.59
N ARG A 1208 32.35 -10.79 6.52
CA ARG A 1208 31.42 -10.78 5.39
C ARG A 1208 30.03 -10.41 5.91
N PHE A 1209 29.32 -9.59 5.14
CA PHE A 1209 27.89 -9.30 5.33
C PHE A 1209 27.06 -10.18 4.40
N ASP A 1210 25.77 -10.32 4.70
CA ASP A 1210 24.89 -11.21 3.95
C ASP A 1210 24.57 -10.66 2.55
N SER A 1211 24.65 -9.33 2.35
CA SER A 1211 24.74 -8.64 1.04
C SER A 1211 26.03 -8.94 0.24
N GLY A 1212 26.80 -9.97 0.63
CA GLY A 1212 28.01 -10.43 -0.05
C GLY A 1212 29.27 -9.57 0.17
N ILE A 1213 29.08 -8.28 0.50
CA ILE A 1213 30.13 -7.29 0.77
C ILE A 1213 31.12 -7.80 1.84
N THR A 1214 32.39 -7.46 1.66
CA THR A 1214 33.43 -7.87 2.62
C THR A 1214 33.91 -6.71 3.50
N GLY A 1215 33.43 -6.64 4.74
CA GLY A 1215 33.85 -5.64 5.72
C GLY A 1215 35.28 -5.86 6.23
N PHE A 1216 35.99 -4.77 6.49
CA PHE A 1216 37.30 -4.76 7.15
C PHE A 1216 37.29 -3.90 8.41
N ILE A 1217 37.84 -4.46 9.49
CA ILE A 1217 37.70 -3.93 10.85
C ILE A 1217 39.11 -3.78 11.44
N PRO A 1218 39.77 -2.62 11.22
CA PRO A 1218 41.07 -2.31 11.82
C PRO A 1218 41.10 -2.57 13.34
N ASN A 1219 42.23 -3.01 13.91
CA ASN A 1219 42.35 -3.27 15.36
C ASN A 1219 41.88 -2.08 16.22
N LYS A 1220 42.12 -0.83 15.77
CA LYS A 1220 41.65 0.40 16.43
C LYS A 1220 40.13 0.46 16.65
N TYR A 1221 39.35 -0.27 15.85
CA TYR A 1221 37.89 -0.29 15.82
C TYR A 1221 37.28 -1.60 16.36
N LEU A 1222 38.08 -2.48 16.97
CA LEU A 1222 37.58 -3.74 17.56
C LEU A 1222 37.14 -3.59 19.03
N SER A 1223 37.59 -2.55 19.74
CA SER A 1223 37.17 -2.23 21.11
C SER A 1223 37.55 -0.80 21.49
N ASP A 1224 36.77 -0.16 22.37
CA ASP A 1224 37.02 1.19 22.92
C ASP A 1224 38.39 1.32 23.59
N ARG A 1225 38.95 0.19 24.05
CA ARG A 1225 40.29 0.07 24.62
C ARG A 1225 41.16 -0.77 23.67
N PRO A 1226 41.73 -0.20 22.60
CA PRO A 1226 42.54 -0.95 21.64
C PRO A 1226 43.77 -1.61 22.31
N ASP A 1227 44.32 -0.98 23.36
CA ASP A 1227 45.47 -1.51 24.12
C ASP A 1227 45.13 -2.70 25.05
N SER A 1228 43.87 -3.15 25.08
CA SER A 1228 43.41 -4.23 25.98
C SER A 1228 43.56 -5.65 25.42
N PHE A 1229 43.98 -5.78 24.17
CA PHE A 1229 44.29 -7.04 23.50
C PHE A 1229 45.46 -6.78 22.53
N VAL A 1230 46.28 -7.79 22.24
CA VAL A 1230 47.43 -7.63 21.33
C VAL A 1230 47.24 -8.43 20.03
N ASP A 1231 46.58 -9.58 20.13
CA ASP A 1231 46.07 -10.32 18.98
C ASP A 1231 44.52 -10.23 18.99
N PRO A 1232 43.87 -9.79 17.89
CA PRO A 1232 42.43 -9.88 17.72
C PRO A 1232 41.82 -11.26 18.03
N SER A 1233 42.58 -12.36 17.94
CA SER A 1233 42.11 -13.71 18.28
C SER A 1233 41.70 -13.88 19.75
N GLU A 1234 42.18 -13.00 20.64
CA GLU A 1234 41.75 -12.93 22.04
C GLU A 1234 40.31 -12.42 22.19
N ARG A 1235 39.81 -11.65 21.19
CA ARG A 1235 38.47 -11.03 21.18
C ARG A 1235 37.49 -11.71 20.23
N VAL A 1236 37.95 -12.23 19.08
CA VAL A 1236 37.07 -12.76 18.02
C VAL A 1236 37.53 -14.11 17.48
N ARG A 1237 36.55 -14.97 17.18
CA ARG A 1237 36.76 -16.30 16.58
C ARG A 1237 36.32 -16.32 15.12
N ARG A 1238 36.89 -17.21 14.30
CA ARG A 1238 36.40 -17.43 12.94
C ARG A 1238 34.97 -17.97 12.97
N ASN A 1239 34.17 -17.59 11.97
CA ASN A 1239 32.75 -17.87 11.80
C ASN A 1239 31.81 -17.28 12.89
N GLN A 1240 32.32 -16.52 13.84
CA GLN A 1240 31.53 -15.79 14.84
C GLN A 1240 30.75 -14.63 14.16
N PRO A 1241 29.45 -14.46 14.45
CA PRO A 1241 28.70 -13.26 14.09
C PRO A 1241 29.07 -12.10 15.03
N ILE A 1242 29.24 -10.89 14.49
CA ILE A 1242 29.54 -9.68 15.26
C ILE A 1242 28.80 -8.49 14.63
N TYR A 1243 28.02 -7.76 15.42
CA TYR A 1243 27.47 -6.46 15.00
C TYR A 1243 28.58 -5.44 14.84
N CYS A 1244 28.63 -4.77 13.68
CA CYS A 1244 29.61 -3.73 13.37
C CYS A 1244 28.93 -2.64 12.53
N ARG A 1245 29.17 -1.37 12.86
CA ARG A 1245 28.61 -0.22 12.14
C ARG A 1245 29.47 0.08 10.91
N ILE A 1246 28.86 0.34 9.75
CA ILE A 1246 29.56 0.77 8.53
C ILE A 1246 30.04 2.21 8.70
N LEU A 1247 31.31 2.49 8.36
CA LEU A 1247 31.90 3.83 8.41
C LEU A 1247 32.16 4.43 7.02
N GLU A 1248 32.40 3.57 6.02
CA GLU A 1248 32.84 3.94 4.68
C GLU A 1248 32.56 2.75 3.75
N LEU A 1249 32.08 3.01 2.53
CA LEU A 1249 31.89 2.02 1.47
C LEU A 1249 32.92 2.27 0.35
N ASP A 1250 33.42 1.18 -0.24
CA ASP A 1250 34.42 1.17 -1.31
C ASP A 1250 33.85 0.35 -2.49
N PRO A 1251 33.11 0.98 -3.42
CA PRO A 1251 32.42 0.31 -4.52
C PRO A 1251 33.36 -0.51 -5.40
N ASP A 1252 34.49 0.06 -5.80
CA ASP A 1252 35.53 -0.57 -6.64
C ASP A 1252 36.00 -1.94 -6.11
N LYS A 1253 35.92 -2.14 -4.79
CA LYS A 1253 36.46 -3.33 -4.10
C LYS A 1253 35.39 -4.18 -3.44
N PHE A 1254 34.10 -3.81 -3.56
CA PHE A 1254 32.96 -4.46 -2.89
C PHE A 1254 33.26 -4.72 -1.40
N SER A 1255 33.70 -3.65 -0.73
CA SER A 1255 34.17 -3.72 0.66
C SER A 1255 33.75 -2.49 1.47
N ALA A 1256 33.70 -2.66 2.79
CA ALA A 1256 33.33 -1.60 3.72
C ALA A 1256 34.39 -1.49 4.83
N THR A 1257 34.69 -0.27 5.28
CA THR A 1257 35.40 -0.07 6.56
C THR A 1257 34.37 -0.04 7.68
N CYS A 1258 34.54 -0.86 8.72
CA CYS A 1258 33.53 -1.02 9.78
C CYS A 1258 34.15 -0.93 11.19
N SER A 1259 33.29 -0.69 12.18
CA SER A 1259 33.67 -0.68 13.60
C SER A 1259 32.72 -1.49 14.47
N CYS A 1260 33.29 -2.27 15.40
CA CYS A 1260 32.54 -3.02 16.42
C CYS A 1260 32.93 -2.53 17.83
N ARG A 1261 33.41 -1.28 17.95
CA ARG A 1261 33.62 -0.61 19.23
C ARG A 1261 32.29 -0.50 19.99
N SER A 1262 32.33 -0.70 21.30
CA SER A 1262 31.15 -0.50 22.14
C SER A 1262 30.74 0.98 22.24
N SER A 1263 31.60 1.92 21.87
CA SER A 1263 31.25 3.33 21.61
C SER A 1263 30.49 3.47 20.29
N ASP A 1264 31.12 3.11 19.18
CA ASP A 1264 30.58 3.29 17.82
C ASP A 1264 29.27 2.51 17.57
N LEU A 1265 29.12 1.33 18.18
CA LEU A 1265 27.87 0.54 18.13
C LEU A 1265 26.70 1.24 18.85
N ARG A 1266 26.95 1.89 20.00
CA ARG A 1266 25.92 2.53 20.83
C ARG A 1266 25.72 4.02 20.57
N GLY A 1267 26.60 4.67 19.79
CA GLY A 1267 26.80 6.11 19.92
C GLY A 1267 27.53 6.81 18.77
N LEU A 1268 27.49 6.24 17.57
CA LEU A 1268 27.56 7.06 16.36
C LEU A 1268 26.13 7.21 15.83
N GLN A 1269 25.61 8.44 15.87
CA GLN A 1269 24.49 8.82 15.01
C GLN A 1269 24.90 8.52 13.56
N PRO A 1270 24.03 7.94 12.70
CA PRO A 1270 24.35 7.79 11.29
C PRO A 1270 24.61 9.19 10.71
N GLN A 1271 25.75 9.39 10.06
CA GLN A 1271 26.18 10.74 9.64
C GLN A 1271 25.24 11.36 8.58
N ASN A 1272 24.40 10.54 7.96
CA ASN A 1272 23.41 10.93 6.95
C ASN A 1272 21.97 11.00 7.52
N SER A 1273 21.74 10.61 8.78
CA SER A 1273 20.41 10.62 9.42
C SER A 1273 20.29 11.80 10.38
N GLU A 1274 20.16 13.01 9.84
CA GLU A 1274 19.68 14.14 10.63
C GLU A 1274 18.27 13.83 11.15
N PHE A 1275 18.13 13.80 12.47
CA PHE A 1275 16.81 13.74 13.13
C PHE A 1275 15.99 14.96 12.72
N ASP A 1276 14.67 14.77 12.55
CA ASP A 1276 13.80 15.88 12.16
C ASP A 1276 13.94 17.07 13.13
N ARG A 1277 13.85 18.29 12.61
CA ARG A 1277 13.89 19.53 13.38
C ARG A 1277 12.85 19.55 14.51
N TYR A 1278 11.74 18.84 14.32
CA TYR A 1278 10.60 18.71 15.23
C TYR A 1278 10.65 17.43 16.09
N PHE A 1279 11.81 16.76 16.18
CA PHE A 1279 11.92 15.48 16.89
C PHE A 1279 11.82 15.62 18.42
N ASP A 1280 10.85 14.97 19.06
CA ASP A 1280 10.65 15.02 20.51
C ASP A 1280 11.60 14.08 21.26
N LYS A 1281 12.70 14.68 21.73
CA LYS A 1281 13.75 14.00 22.50
C LYS A 1281 13.33 13.70 23.94
N LEU A 1282 12.35 14.41 24.50
CA LEU A 1282 11.85 14.16 25.86
C LEU A 1282 10.92 12.95 25.86
N LYS A 1283 9.92 12.95 24.95
CA LYS A 1283 8.99 11.83 24.78
C LYS A 1283 9.71 10.52 24.42
N CYS A 1284 10.76 10.59 23.60
CA CYS A 1284 11.64 9.44 23.34
C CYS A 1284 12.33 8.93 24.61
N GLN A 1285 12.89 9.81 25.45
CA GLN A 1285 13.58 9.43 26.69
C GLN A 1285 12.61 8.85 27.74
N ASP A 1286 11.41 9.42 27.87
CA ASP A 1286 10.37 8.93 28.78
C ASP A 1286 9.93 7.51 28.42
N ASP A 1287 9.75 7.24 27.13
CA ASP A 1287 9.32 5.93 26.65
C ASP A 1287 10.47 4.91 26.67
N ASP A 1288 11.71 5.32 26.34
CA ASP A 1288 12.94 4.51 26.56
C ASP A 1288 13.08 4.13 28.05
N GLU A 1289 12.80 5.05 28.98
CA GLU A 1289 12.80 4.77 30.41
C GLU A 1289 11.66 3.83 30.85
N LYS A 1290 10.45 3.99 30.30
CA LYS A 1290 9.31 3.08 30.59
C LYS A 1290 9.60 1.68 30.09
N ASP A 1291 10.07 1.52 28.86
CA ASP A 1291 10.39 0.21 28.28
C ASP A 1291 11.58 -0.44 29.01
N LYS A 1292 12.56 0.36 29.46
CA LYS A 1292 13.62 -0.13 30.35
C LYS A 1292 13.06 -0.61 31.69
N LYS A 1293 12.20 0.17 32.36
CA LYS A 1293 11.54 -0.21 33.64
C LYS A 1293 10.71 -1.48 33.45
N LEU A 1294 9.97 -1.61 32.35
CA LEU A 1294 9.20 -2.81 31.99
C LEU A 1294 10.12 -4.03 31.74
N ARG A 1295 11.23 -3.84 31.02
CA ARG A 1295 12.27 -4.86 30.78
C ARG A 1295 13.07 -5.22 32.03
N GLU A 1296 13.03 -4.42 33.10
CA GLU A 1296 13.57 -4.72 34.42
C GLU A 1296 12.52 -5.44 35.29
N GLN A 1297 11.25 -5.02 35.27
CA GLN A 1297 10.13 -5.70 35.93
C GLN A 1297 9.90 -7.12 35.38
N ARG A 1298 9.85 -7.32 34.05
CA ARG A 1298 9.74 -8.65 33.40
C ARG A 1298 10.86 -9.61 33.83
N LYS A 1299 12.05 -9.10 34.19
CA LYS A 1299 13.16 -9.90 34.73
C LYS A 1299 12.99 -10.26 36.21
N ILE A 1300 12.27 -9.46 37.00
CA ILE A 1300 12.09 -9.70 38.45
C ILE A 1300 11.12 -10.86 38.70
N VAL A 1301 10.03 -10.97 37.93
CA VAL A 1301 8.96 -11.95 38.13
C VAL A 1301 9.43 -13.42 38.01
N THR A 1302 10.50 -13.68 37.25
CA THR A 1302 10.94 -15.04 36.89
C THR A 1302 11.97 -15.68 37.84
N TYR A 1303 12.29 -15.06 38.99
CA TYR A 1303 13.33 -15.55 39.91
C TYR A 1303 12.88 -16.68 40.86
N PHE A 1304 12.68 -17.88 40.31
CA PHE A 1304 13.07 -19.10 41.00
C PHE A 1304 13.90 -20.00 40.07
N VAL A 1305 14.98 -20.59 40.59
CA VAL A 1305 15.80 -21.52 39.80
C VAL A 1305 15.09 -22.87 39.74
N LYS A 1306 14.65 -23.29 38.54
CA LYS A 1306 14.08 -24.63 38.30
C LYS A 1306 15.05 -25.71 38.83
N ARG A 1307 14.57 -26.62 39.69
CA ARG A 1307 15.38 -27.67 40.36
C ARG A 1307 14.95 -29.06 39.91
N VAL A 1308 15.89 -29.99 39.81
CA VAL A 1308 15.61 -31.39 39.46
C VAL A 1308 15.58 -32.22 40.74
N ILE A 1309 14.40 -32.30 41.36
CA ILE A 1309 14.16 -33.07 42.58
C ILE A 1309 13.08 -34.12 42.29
N SER A 1310 13.41 -35.39 42.47
CA SER A 1310 12.51 -36.52 42.19
C SER A 1310 11.66 -36.84 43.42
N HIS A 1311 10.56 -36.10 43.62
CA HIS A 1311 9.58 -36.32 44.69
C HIS A 1311 8.15 -36.08 44.18
N PRO A 1312 7.14 -36.92 44.48
CA PRO A 1312 5.80 -36.80 43.88
C PRO A 1312 5.07 -35.48 44.15
N SER A 1313 5.34 -34.83 45.28
CA SER A 1313 4.75 -33.52 45.62
C SER A 1313 5.59 -32.34 45.12
N PHE A 1314 6.80 -32.58 44.59
CA PHE A 1314 7.70 -31.51 44.17
C PHE A 1314 7.40 -31.01 42.74
N HIS A 1315 7.12 -29.71 42.62
CA HIS A 1315 6.75 -29.04 41.38
C HIS A 1315 7.56 -27.76 41.19
N ASN A 1316 8.08 -27.53 39.97
CA ASN A 1316 8.78 -26.29 39.60
C ASN A 1316 7.77 -25.20 39.20
N VAL A 1317 7.04 -24.69 40.19
CA VAL A 1317 5.91 -23.77 40.03
C VAL A 1317 6.01 -22.57 40.96
N THR A 1318 5.36 -21.45 40.61
CA THR A 1318 5.28 -20.26 41.47
C THR A 1318 4.34 -20.48 42.67
N PHE A 1319 4.11 -19.43 43.47
CA PHE A 1319 3.11 -19.51 44.54
C PHE A 1319 1.67 -19.47 44.01
N LYS A 1320 1.35 -18.54 43.08
CA LYS A 1320 0.02 -18.46 42.42
C LYS A 1320 -0.33 -19.82 41.76
N ASP A 1321 0.63 -20.44 41.07
CA ASP A 1321 0.47 -21.76 40.47
C ASP A 1321 0.17 -22.85 41.49
N ALA A 1322 0.92 -22.88 42.61
CA ALA A 1322 0.70 -23.89 43.66
C ALA A 1322 -0.68 -23.75 44.33
N GLU A 1323 -1.20 -22.54 44.46
CA GLU A 1323 -2.58 -22.29 44.92
C GLU A 1323 -3.62 -22.68 43.86
N ARG A 1324 -3.42 -22.30 42.58
CA ARG A 1324 -4.24 -22.68 41.41
C ARG A 1324 -4.31 -24.21 41.24
N MET A 1325 -3.21 -24.91 41.52
CA MET A 1325 -3.18 -26.37 41.62
C MET A 1325 -3.99 -26.83 42.84
N LEU A 1326 -3.61 -26.45 44.06
CA LEU A 1326 -4.23 -26.91 45.31
C LEU A 1326 -5.72 -26.59 45.44
N GLN A 1327 -6.25 -25.63 44.69
CA GLN A 1327 -7.71 -25.41 44.58
C GLN A 1327 -8.45 -26.71 44.22
N LYS A 1328 -7.90 -27.53 43.32
CA LYS A 1328 -8.46 -28.80 42.86
C LYS A 1328 -8.25 -29.99 43.83
N PHE A 1329 -7.43 -29.82 44.86
CA PHE A 1329 -7.05 -30.88 45.81
C PHE A 1329 -7.94 -30.86 47.07
N GLU A 1330 -7.94 -31.97 47.82
CA GLU A 1330 -8.64 -32.11 49.10
C GLU A 1330 -7.94 -31.34 50.25
N GLN A 1331 -8.67 -31.14 51.34
CA GLN A 1331 -8.14 -30.49 52.54
C GLN A 1331 -7.03 -31.34 53.17
N GLY A 1332 -5.86 -30.74 53.39
CA GLY A 1332 -4.68 -31.42 53.93
C GLY A 1332 -3.63 -31.84 52.89
N GLU A 1333 -3.94 -31.76 51.60
CA GLU A 1333 -2.96 -32.04 50.55
C GLU A 1333 -1.97 -30.87 50.36
N ALA A 1334 -0.78 -31.18 49.84
CA ALA A 1334 0.35 -30.26 49.83
C ALA A 1334 1.27 -30.41 48.60
N ILE A 1335 1.79 -29.26 48.15
CA ILE A 1335 2.77 -29.14 47.05
C ILE A 1335 4.05 -28.55 47.59
N ILE A 1336 5.18 -29.13 47.20
CA ILE A 1336 6.53 -28.65 47.53
C ILE A 1336 7.06 -27.93 46.28
N ARG A 1337 7.58 -26.71 46.44
CA ARG A 1337 8.11 -25.91 45.33
C ARG A 1337 9.41 -25.21 45.70
N PRO A 1338 10.20 -24.74 44.72
CA PRO A 1338 11.29 -23.80 44.98
C PRO A 1338 10.79 -22.57 45.77
N SER A 1339 11.62 -22.09 46.69
CA SER A 1339 11.37 -20.82 47.40
C SER A 1339 11.94 -19.66 46.59
N SER A 1340 11.16 -18.60 46.42
CA SER A 1340 11.61 -17.34 45.81
C SER A 1340 12.66 -16.61 46.68
N LYS A 1341 12.79 -16.97 47.96
CA LYS A 1341 13.76 -16.34 48.87
C LYS A 1341 15.22 -16.60 48.49
N SER A 1342 15.55 -17.83 48.09
CA SER A 1342 16.90 -18.22 47.67
C SER A 1342 16.95 -19.64 47.11
N VAL A 1343 18.01 -19.94 46.34
CA VAL A 1343 18.37 -21.31 45.93
C VAL A 1343 18.70 -22.26 47.10
N SER A 1344 18.66 -21.80 48.35
CA SER A 1344 18.88 -22.55 49.59
C SER A 1344 17.59 -22.87 50.36
N HIS A 1345 16.42 -22.55 49.80
CA HIS A 1345 15.12 -22.77 50.45
C HIS A 1345 14.12 -23.49 49.51
N LEU A 1346 13.20 -24.23 50.12
CA LEU A 1346 11.98 -24.75 49.49
C LEU A 1346 10.74 -24.18 50.22
N THR A 1347 9.56 -24.35 49.65
CA THR A 1347 8.31 -24.01 50.32
C THR A 1347 7.28 -25.12 50.14
N VAL A 1348 6.73 -25.60 51.26
CA VAL A 1348 5.55 -26.48 51.28
C VAL A 1348 4.33 -25.59 51.33
N THR A 1349 3.44 -25.69 50.35
CA THR A 1349 2.12 -25.06 50.39
C THR A 1349 1.09 -26.15 50.64
N TRP A 1350 0.19 -25.98 51.62
CA TRP A 1350 -0.84 -26.97 51.93
C TRP A 1350 -2.23 -26.35 52.15
N LYS A 1351 -3.29 -27.09 51.78
CA LYS A 1351 -4.68 -26.61 51.84
C LYS A 1351 -5.27 -26.76 53.25
N VAL A 1352 -5.36 -25.65 53.99
CA VAL A 1352 -5.86 -25.63 55.39
C VAL A 1352 -7.38 -25.77 55.42
N ALA A 1353 -8.04 -24.97 54.58
CA ALA A 1353 -9.47 -24.92 54.32
C ALA A 1353 -9.68 -24.47 52.87
N ASP A 1354 -10.92 -24.42 52.38
CA ASP A 1354 -11.14 -24.05 50.97
C ASP A 1354 -10.85 -22.56 50.71
N GLY A 1355 -10.01 -22.30 49.71
CA GLY A 1355 -9.44 -20.98 49.43
C GLY A 1355 -8.54 -20.42 50.54
N ILE A 1356 -7.98 -21.25 51.43
CA ILE A 1356 -7.00 -20.83 52.47
C ILE A 1356 -5.82 -21.82 52.50
N TYR A 1357 -4.68 -21.36 52.01
CA TYR A 1357 -3.44 -22.15 51.89
C TYR A 1357 -2.37 -21.62 52.85
N GLN A 1358 -1.56 -22.51 53.43
CA GLN A 1358 -0.43 -22.13 54.28
C GLN A 1358 0.89 -22.48 53.61
N HIS A 1359 1.73 -21.46 53.38
CA HIS A 1359 3.09 -21.61 52.90
C HIS A 1359 4.07 -21.75 54.08
N ILE A 1360 4.79 -22.87 54.15
CA ILE A 1360 5.80 -23.17 55.16
C ILE A 1360 7.18 -23.21 54.47
N ASP A 1361 8.09 -22.38 54.95
CA ASP A 1361 9.44 -22.22 54.40
C ASP A 1361 10.39 -23.29 54.98
N ILE A 1362 11.01 -24.08 54.12
CA ILE A 1362 12.04 -25.07 54.49
C ILE A 1362 13.40 -24.49 54.15
N LYS A 1363 14.29 -24.38 55.13
CA LYS A 1363 15.70 -24.08 54.91
C LYS A 1363 16.48 -25.37 54.63
N GLU A 1364 17.26 -25.41 53.55
CA GLU A 1364 18.06 -26.58 53.16
C GLU A 1364 19.55 -26.35 53.46
N GLU A 1365 20.16 -27.24 54.25
CA GLU A 1365 21.61 -27.21 54.53
C GLU A 1365 22.36 -28.42 53.93
N GLY A 1366 23.68 -28.31 53.79
CA GLY A 1366 24.55 -29.43 53.38
C GLY A 1366 24.50 -29.86 51.90
N LYS A 1367 24.05 -28.98 50.98
CA LYS A 1367 23.96 -29.24 49.53
C LYS A 1367 25.32 -29.57 48.88
N GLN A 1368 25.30 -30.42 47.85
CA GLN A 1368 26.47 -30.69 47.01
C GLN A 1368 26.57 -29.69 45.85
N HIS A 1369 25.44 -29.42 45.18
CA HIS A 1369 25.31 -28.46 44.09
C HIS A 1369 24.02 -27.64 44.24
N GLN A 1370 23.89 -26.52 43.53
CA GLN A 1370 22.72 -25.64 43.63
C GLN A 1370 21.40 -26.36 43.28
N PHE A 1371 21.46 -27.33 42.36
CA PHE A 1371 20.30 -28.12 41.93
C PHE A 1371 19.93 -29.30 42.86
N SER A 1372 20.85 -29.77 43.72
CA SER A 1372 20.60 -30.91 44.62
C SER A 1372 19.85 -30.52 45.89
N LEU A 1373 18.93 -31.36 46.37
CA LEU A 1373 18.31 -31.22 47.70
C LEU A 1373 19.37 -31.11 48.81
N GLY A 1374 19.05 -30.39 49.89
CA GLY A 1374 19.85 -30.39 51.13
C GLY A 1374 19.96 -31.79 51.76
N LYS A 1375 20.96 -31.95 52.63
CA LYS A 1375 21.12 -33.13 53.51
C LYS A 1375 20.37 -33.00 54.84
N THR A 1376 19.98 -31.78 55.18
CA THR A 1376 19.26 -31.45 56.41
C THR A 1376 18.22 -30.42 56.04
N LEU A 1377 16.96 -30.72 56.36
CA LEU A 1377 15.82 -29.86 56.08
C LEU A 1377 15.30 -29.30 57.39
N LEU A 1378 15.15 -27.98 57.47
CA LEU A 1378 14.83 -27.26 58.69
C LEU A 1378 13.50 -26.51 58.55
N ILE A 1379 12.55 -26.80 59.45
CA ILE A 1379 11.33 -25.99 59.64
C ILE A 1379 11.37 -25.42 61.06
N GLY A 1380 11.63 -24.12 61.17
CA GLY A 1380 11.81 -23.45 62.47
C GLY A 1380 13.02 -23.99 63.24
N THR A 1381 12.78 -24.85 64.22
CA THR A 1381 13.81 -25.54 65.02
C THR A 1381 13.75 -27.06 64.90
N GLU A 1382 12.92 -27.60 64.01
CA GLU A 1382 12.81 -29.02 63.73
C GLU A 1382 13.68 -29.42 62.53
N GLU A 1383 14.52 -30.43 62.71
CA GLU A 1383 15.26 -31.12 61.65
C GLU A 1383 14.43 -32.28 61.07
N PHE A 1384 14.58 -32.52 59.77
CA PHE A 1384 13.97 -33.61 59.01
C PHE A 1384 15.00 -34.21 58.04
N GLU A 1385 14.94 -35.52 57.82
CA GLU A 1385 15.87 -36.25 56.94
C GLU A 1385 15.48 -36.13 55.45
N ASP A 1386 14.19 -36.13 55.13
CA ASP A 1386 13.68 -36.00 53.75
C ASP A 1386 12.33 -35.25 53.66
N LEU A 1387 11.79 -35.14 52.44
CA LEU A 1387 10.55 -34.43 52.15
C LEU A 1387 9.28 -35.20 52.56
N ASP A 1388 9.33 -36.53 52.59
CA ASP A 1388 8.20 -37.36 53.01
C ASP A 1388 8.03 -37.33 54.55
N GLU A 1389 9.13 -37.24 55.30
CA GLU A 1389 9.09 -37.00 56.75
C GLU A 1389 8.43 -35.65 57.07
N ILE A 1390 8.69 -34.59 56.30
CA ILE A 1390 8.01 -33.28 56.47
C ILE A 1390 6.50 -33.42 56.27
N LEU A 1391 6.08 -34.11 55.20
CA LEU A 1391 4.66 -34.33 54.93
C LEU A 1391 3.98 -35.18 56.03
N ALA A 1392 4.63 -36.26 56.48
CA ALA A 1392 4.06 -37.20 57.45
C ALA A 1392 4.12 -36.69 58.91
N ARG A 1393 5.20 -36.01 59.32
CA ARG A 1393 5.45 -35.58 60.70
C ARG A 1393 4.97 -34.16 61.00
N HIS A 1394 4.91 -33.28 60.00
CA HIS A 1394 4.50 -31.87 60.18
C HIS A 1394 3.12 -31.58 59.55
N ILE A 1395 2.92 -31.88 58.26
CA ILE A 1395 1.70 -31.50 57.55
C ILE A 1395 0.50 -32.37 57.92
N GLN A 1396 0.61 -33.71 57.85
CA GLN A 1396 -0.52 -34.61 58.12
C GLN A 1396 -1.16 -34.43 59.51
N PRO A 1397 -0.42 -34.23 60.62
CA PRO A 1397 -1.02 -33.92 61.92
C PRO A 1397 -1.77 -32.58 61.94
N MET A 1398 -1.20 -31.54 61.32
CA MET A 1398 -1.86 -30.24 61.19
C MET A 1398 -3.13 -30.31 60.32
N ALA A 1399 -3.10 -31.08 59.23
CA ALA A 1399 -4.25 -31.34 58.38
C ALA A 1399 -5.38 -32.05 59.13
N ALA A 1400 -5.08 -33.09 59.92
CA ALA A 1400 -6.05 -33.80 60.75
C ALA A 1400 -6.68 -32.87 61.81
N LEU A 1401 -5.87 -32.07 62.50
CA LEU A 1401 -6.36 -31.09 63.49
C LEU A 1401 -7.21 -29.98 62.84
N ALA A 1402 -6.85 -29.49 61.65
CA ALA A 1402 -7.71 -28.59 60.90
C ALA A 1402 -9.06 -29.26 60.53
N ARG A 1403 -9.04 -30.53 60.15
CA ARG A 1403 -10.25 -31.33 59.82
C ARG A 1403 -11.17 -31.54 61.03
N ASP A 1404 -10.62 -31.69 62.24
CA ASP A 1404 -11.40 -31.69 63.50
C ASP A 1404 -12.17 -30.37 63.70
N VAL A 1405 -11.61 -29.22 63.27
CA VAL A 1405 -12.29 -27.91 63.37
C VAL A 1405 -13.36 -27.76 62.30
N LEU A 1406 -13.04 -28.08 61.06
CA LEU A 1406 -13.96 -27.99 59.91
C LEU A 1406 -15.19 -28.89 60.08
N SER A 1407 -15.03 -30.08 60.68
CA SER A 1407 -16.12 -31.02 60.93
C SER A 1407 -16.92 -30.76 62.22
N HIS A 1408 -16.51 -29.80 63.06
CA HIS A 1408 -17.17 -29.54 64.33
C HIS A 1408 -18.46 -28.72 64.17
N LYS A 1409 -19.54 -29.15 64.82
CA LYS A 1409 -20.93 -28.61 64.76
C LYS A 1409 -21.17 -27.12 65.05
N TYR A 1410 -20.14 -26.34 65.38
CA TYR A 1410 -20.20 -24.88 65.52
C TYR A 1410 -19.21 -24.16 64.60
N TYR A 1411 -18.61 -24.87 63.64
CA TYR A 1411 -18.00 -24.28 62.46
C TYR A 1411 -19.06 -23.51 61.67
N LEU A 1412 -18.73 -22.31 61.19
CA LEU A 1412 -19.56 -21.59 60.23
C LEU A 1412 -19.03 -21.87 58.82
N ASP A 1413 -19.76 -22.71 58.10
CA ASP A 1413 -19.43 -23.01 56.71
C ASP A 1413 -19.61 -21.78 55.80
N GLY A 1414 -18.75 -21.66 54.78
CA GLY A 1414 -18.71 -20.50 53.88
C GLY A 1414 -18.38 -19.15 54.56
N LYS A 1415 -17.79 -19.14 55.76
CA LYS A 1415 -17.43 -17.90 56.49
C LYS A 1415 -16.00 -17.92 57.03
N ARG A 1416 -15.26 -16.85 56.73
CA ARG A 1416 -13.87 -16.60 57.16
C ARG A 1416 -13.87 -15.77 58.45
N ALA A 1417 -12.83 -15.84 59.27
CA ALA A 1417 -12.74 -15.11 60.54
C ALA A 1417 -12.76 -13.57 60.37
N GLU A 1418 -12.43 -13.15 59.15
CA GLU A 1418 -12.43 -11.79 58.64
C GLU A 1418 -13.86 -11.27 58.34
N ASP A 1419 -14.86 -12.16 58.12
CA ASP A 1419 -16.30 -11.84 57.97
C ASP A 1419 -16.97 -11.41 59.30
N ARG A 1420 -16.36 -10.46 60.04
CA ARG A 1420 -16.73 -10.16 61.43
C ARG A 1420 -18.21 -9.83 61.62
N ASP A 1421 -18.80 -9.00 60.76
CA ASP A 1421 -20.21 -8.60 60.88
C ASP A 1421 -21.19 -9.78 60.73
N ALA A 1422 -20.87 -10.73 59.84
CA ALA A 1422 -21.69 -11.94 59.67
C ALA A 1422 -21.56 -12.89 60.87
N ILE A 1423 -20.36 -12.99 61.45
CA ILE A 1423 -20.10 -13.78 62.66
C ILE A 1423 -20.78 -13.14 63.88
N GLU A 1424 -20.60 -11.84 64.11
CA GLU A 1424 -21.24 -11.12 65.21
C GLU A 1424 -22.77 -11.17 65.07
N GLY A 1425 -23.32 -10.95 63.88
CA GLY A 1425 -24.76 -11.08 63.60
C GLY A 1425 -25.32 -12.45 63.98
N TYR A 1426 -24.66 -13.53 63.56
CA TYR A 1426 -25.03 -14.91 63.95
C TYR A 1426 -24.98 -15.12 65.47
N LEU A 1427 -23.94 -14.62 66.15
CA LEU A 1427 -23.80 -14.71 67.59
C LEU A 1427 -24.91 -13.92 68.33
N PHE A 1428 -25.25 -12.71 67.86
CA PHE A 1428 -26.34 -11.92 68.43
C PHE A 1428 -27.71 -12.60 68.26
N ASP A 1429 -27.99 -13.21 67.11
CA ASP A 1429 -29.27 -13.89 66.87
C ASP A 1429 -29.41 -15.20 67.67
N GLU A 1430 -28.35 -16.01 67.81
CA GLU A 1430 -28.37 -17.16 68.73
C GLU A 1430 -28.49 -16.73 70.21
N LYS A 1431 -27.88 -15.58 70.58
CA LYS A 1431 -28.02 -15.00 71.93
C LYS A 1431 -29.44 -14.51 72.20
N LYS A 1432 -30.11 -13.94 71.19
CA LYS A 1432 -31.50 -13.50 71.21
C LYS A 1432 -32.48 -14.68 71.28
N ARG A 1433 -32.18 -15.79 70.60
CA ARG A 1433 -32.95 -17.06 70.68
C ARG A 1433 -32.81 -17.74 72.04
N ASN A 1434 -31.61 -17.72 72.65
CA ASN A 1434 -31.36 -18.32 73.97
C ASN A 1434 -30.48 -17.42 74.86
N PRO A 1435 -31.05 -16.42 75.57
CA PRO A 1435 -30.28 -15.47 76.39
C PRO A 1435 -29.43 -16.13 77.50
N GLN A 1436 -29.87 -17.28 78.02
CA GLN A 1436 -29.13 -18.06 79.03
C GLN A 1436 -27.92 -18.81 78.46
N ARG A 1437 -27.88 -19.06 77.15
CA ARG A 1437 -26.73 -19.67 76.47
C ARG A 1437 -25.71 -18.59 76.12
N ILE A 1438 -24.45 -18.99 75.99
CA ILE A 1438 -23.41 -18.20 75.36
C ILE A 1438 -23.14 -18.89 74.02
N PRO A 1439 -23.52 -18.28 72.88
CA PRO A 1439 -23.18 -18.82 71.59
C PRO A 1439 -21.68 -18.61 71.34
N TYR A 1440 -21.10 -19.56 70.62
CA TYR A 1440 -19.74 -19.50 70.11
C TYR A 1440 -19.69 -20.24 68.78
N THR A 1441 -18.77 -19.82 67.91
CA THR A 1441 -18.53 -20.38 66.58
C THR A 1441 -17.04 -20.53 66.32
N LEU A 1442 -16.71 -21.37 65.32
CA LEU A 1442 -15.37 -21.58 64.81
C LEU A 1442 -15.32 -21.15 63.34
N THR A 1443 -14.25 -20.48 62.94
CA THR A 1443 -14.03 -20.00 61.56
C THR A 1443 -12.53 -20.08 61.24
N PRO A 1444 -12.11 -20.34 59.99
CA PRO A 1444 -10.70 -20.29 59.59
C PRO A 1444 -10.30 -18.83 59.35
N SER A 1445 -9.03 -18.46 59.61
CA SER A 1445 -8.52 -17.14 59.28
C SER A 1445 -7.80 -17.17 57.93
N GLN A 1446 -8.17 -16.27 57.03
CA GLN A 1446 -7.46 -16.02 55.77
C GLN A 1446 -6.17 -15.23 56.03
N ASP A 1447 -6.19 -14.24 56.92
CA ASP A 1447 -5.02 -13.42 57.27
C ASP A 1447 -3.89 -14.26 57.91
N TYR A 1448 -4.27 -15.35 58.57
CA TYR A 1448 -3.36 -16.23 59.28
C TYR A 1448 -3.65 -17.71 58.99
N PRO A 1449 -3.26 -18.23 57.81
CA PRO A 1449 -3.44 -19.63 57.46
C PRO A 1449 -2.80 -20.56 58.51
N GLY A 1450 -3.55 -21.59 58.91
CA GLY A 1450 -3.21 -22.46 60.05
C GLY A 1450 -3.72 -21.95 61.41
N LYS A 1451 -4.39 -20.79 61.48
CA LYS A 1451 -5.17 -20.36 62.65
C LYS A 1451 -6.67 -20.44 62.39
N PHE A 1452 -7.41 -20.87 63.40
CA PHE A 1452 -8.87 -20.75 63.49
C PHE A 1452 -9.23 -19.74 64.59
N VAL A 1453 -10.40 -19.12 64.51
CA VAL A 1453 -10.88 -18.15 65.49
C VAL A 1453 -12.10 -18.69 66.22
N ILE A 1454 -12.02 -18.70 67.56
CA ILE A 1454 -13.15 -18.95 68.46
C ILE A 1454 -13.86 -17.62 68.70
N SER A 1455 -15.01 -17.45 68.06
CA SER A 1455 -15.83 -16.23 68.13
C SER A 1455 -16.99 -16.46 69.10
N TYR A 1456 -17.20 -15.61 70.11
CA TYR A 1456 -18.19 -15.88 71.18
C TYR A 1456 -18.79 -14.62 71.84
N LEU A 1457 -20.02 -14.73 72.36
CA LEU A 1457 -20.78 -13.60 72.92
C LEU A 1457 -21.23 -13.82 74.38
N PRO A 1458 -20.40 -13.44 75.39
CA PRO A 1458 -20.72 -13.62 76.80
C PRO A 1458 -21.87 -12.73 77.30
N ARG A 1459 -21.92 -11.48 76.82
CA ARG A 1459 -22.89 -10.45 77.20
C ARG A 1459 -23.38 -9.69 75.95
N ASN A 1460 -22.87 -8.48 75.72
CA ASN A 1460 -23.32 -7.55 74.67
C ASN A 1460 -22.20 -7.19 73.66
N LYS A 1461 -20.96 -7.64 73.89
CA LYS A 1461 -19.82 -7.46 72.99
C LYS A 1461 -19.27 -8.83 72.64
N ALA A 1462 -19.09 -9.11 71.35
CA ALA A 1462 -18.45 -10.35 70.90
C ALA A 1462 -16.95 -10.33 71.24
N ARG A 1463 -16.34 -11.51 71.18
CA ARG A 1463 -14.91 -11.72 71.38
C ARG A 1463 -14.44 -12.75 70.38
N HIS A 1464 -13.28 -12.48 69.78
CA HIS A 1464 -12.64 -13.32 68.77
C HIS A 1464 -11.26 -13.69 69.31
N GLU A 1465 -10.97 -14.98 69.47
CA GLU A 1465 -9.69 -15.46 70.01
C GLU A 1465 -9.08 -16.52 69.10
N TYR A 1466 -7.84 -16.28 68.67
CA TYR A 1466 -7.11 -17.17 67.76
C TYR A 1466 -6.65 -18.46 68.46
N MET A 1467 -6.87 -19.58 67.79
CA MET A 1467 -6.40 -20.93 68.10
C MET A 1467 -5.50 -21.36 66.94
N THR A 1468 -4.21 -21.56 67.21
CA THR A 1468 -3.23 -21.94 66.19
C THR A 1468 -3.13 -23.46 66.10
N VAL A 1469 -3.19 -24.03 64.90
CA VAL A 1469 -2.91 -25.45 64.67
C VAL A 1469 -1.39 -25.65 64.63
N THR A 1470 -0.91 -26.68 65.34
CA THR A 1470 0.49 -27.09 65.36
C THR A 1470 0.56 -28.62 65.31
N PRO A 1471 1.68 -29.26 64.92
CA PRO A 1471 1.74 -30.72 64.82
C PRO A 1471 1.46 -31.44 66.15
N GLU A 1472 1.74 -30.78 67.29
CA GLU A 1472 1.50 -31.31 68.64
C GLU A 1472 0.04 -31.14 69.13
N GLY A 1473 -0.82 -30.41 68.40
CA GLY A 1473 -2.17 -30.06 68.83
C GLY A 1473 -2.55 -28.60 68.58
N PHE A 1474 -3.60 -28.14 69.27
CA PHE A 1474 -4.08 -26.76 69.21
C PHE A 1474 -3.40 -25.89 70.28
N ARG A 1475 -2.80 -24.78 69.87
CA ARG A 1475 -2.26 -23.75 70.76
C ARG A 1475 -3.30 -22.63 70.95
N PHE A 1476 -3.86 -22.54 72.15
CA PHE A 1476 -4.88 -21.54 72.53
C PHE A 1476 -4.50 -20.88 73.87
N ARG A 1477 -4.52 -19.53 73.93
CA ARG A 1477 -4.07 -18.75 75.11
C ARG A 1477 -2.73 -19.25 75.71
N GLN A 1478 -1.73 -19.47 74.86
CA GLN A 1478 -0.40 -20.01 75.20
C GLN A 1478 -0.38 -21.44 75.79
N GLN A 1479 -1.52 -22.11 75.97
CA GLN A 1479 -1.60 -23.51 76.36
C GLN A 1479 -1.75 -24.41 75.12
N LEU A 1480 -1.19 -25.62 75.19
CA LEU A 1480 -1.27 -26.65 74.14
C LEU A 1480 -2.32 -27.70 74.52
N PHE A 1481 -3.19 -28.05 73.59
CA PHE A 1481 -4.31 -28.96 73.77
C PHE A 1481 -4.31 -30.04 72.69
N GLN A 1482 -4.34 -31.31 73.09
CA GLN A 1482 -4.21 -32.46 72.16
C GLN A 1482 -5.41 -32.67 71.25
N SER A 1483 -6.59 -32.12 71.57
CA SER A 1483 -7.78 -32.23 70.73
C SER A 1483 -8.71 -31.02 70.87
N LEU A 1484 -9.55 -30.80 69.86
CA LEU A 1484 -10.51 -29.68 69.85
C LEU A 1484 -11.50 -29.80 71.02
N GLU A 1485 -11.88 -31.02 71.42
CA GLU A 1485 -12.72 -31.24 72.60
C GLU A 1485 -12.05 -30.72 73.88
N THR A 1486 -10.74 -30.92 74.05
CA THR A 1486 -10.01 -30.40 75.21
C THR A 1486 -9.91 -28.87 75.22
N VAL A 1487 -9.65 -28.23 74.06
CA VAL A 1487 -9.72 -26.77 73.92
C VAL A 1487 -11.10 -26.27 74.31
N LEU A 1488 -12.16 -26.84 73.71
CA LEU A 1488 -13.53 -26.37 73.91
C LEU A 1488 -14.06 -26.67 75.31
N SER A 1489 -13.61 -27.74 75.96
CA SER A 1489 -13.93 -28.04 77.37
C SER A 1489 -13.28 -27.00 78.29
N TRP A 1490 -11.98 -26.73 78.10
CA TRP A 1490 -11.24 -25.73 78.85
C TRP A 1490 -11.83 -24.32 78.64
N PHE A 1491 -12.11 -23.94 77.38
CA PHE A 1491 -12.73 -22.66 77.02
C PHE A 1491 -14.10 -22.46 77.68
N LYS A 1492 -14.97 -23.49 77.72
CA LYS A 1492 -16.28 -23.42 78.41
C LYS A 1492 -16.18 -23.12 79.90
N VAL A 1493 -15.04 -23.40 80.53
CA VAL A 1493 -14.74 -23.02 81.92
C VAL A 1493 -14.14 -21.61 81.99
N HIS A 1494 -13.13 -21.31 81.16
CA HIS A 1494 -12.28 -20.13 81.29
C HIS A 1494 -12.66 -18.92 80.40
N TYR A 1495 -13.75 -18.97 79.61
CA TYR A 1495 -14.20 -17.87 78.72
C TYR A 1495 -14.43 -16.52 79.43
N ARG A 1496 -14.60 -16.51 80.76
CA ARG A 1496 -14.76 -15.30 81.57
C ARG A 1496 -13.43 -14.60 81.83
N GLU A 1497 -12.36 -15.37 81.87
CA GLU A 1497 -11.02 -14.86 82.14
C GLU A 1497 -10.52 -14.07 80.92
N PRO A 1498 -9.77 -12.97 81.13
CA PRO A 1498 -9.14 -12.24 80.05
C PRO A 1498 -8.04 -13.10 79.39
N PRO A 1499 -7.79 -12.93 78.07
CA PRO A 1499 -6.64 -13.54 77.42
C PRO A 1499 -5.29 -13.14 78.08
N PRO A 1500 -4.28 -14.03 78.08
CA PRO A 1500 -2.92 -13.66 78.47
C PRO A 1500 -2.43 -12.47 77.63
N GLY A 1501 -1.97 -11.41 78.31
CA GLY A 1501 -1.61 -10.13 77.69
C GLY A 1501 -2.52 -8.96 78.10
N MET A 1502 -3.79 -9.20 78.43
CA MET A 1502 -4.73 -8.15 78.90
C MET A 1502 -4.56 -7.77 80.39
N TYR A 1503 -3.34 -7.89 80.93
CA TYR A 1503 -2.97 -7.39 82.26
C TYR A 1503 -1.78 -6.42 82.14
N ARG A 1504 -2.09 -5.25 81.58
CA ARG A 1504 -1.36 -3.98 81.73
C ARG A 1504 -2.40 -2.89 82.00
#